data_AF-A0A842IGV7-F1
#
_entry.id   AF-A0A842IGV7-F1
#
_cell.length_a   1.000
_cell.length_b   1.000
_cell.length_c   1.000
_cell.angle_alpha   90.00
_cell.angle_beta   90.00
_cell.angle_gamma   90.00
#
_symmetry.space_group_name_H-M   'P 1'
#
loop_
_entity.id
_entity.type
_entity.pdbx_description
1 polymer ?
#
loop_
_entity_poly.entity_id
_entity_poly.type
_entity_poly.pdbx_seq_one_letter_code
_entity_poly.pdbx_strand_id
1 'polypeptide(L)'
;MFTKQTERISFASAKNIPEYPDFLDIQIQSFQDFFQLETKSDQRANEGLYNTFMENFPITDTRNQFVLEFLDYFIDPPRYSIQECIERGLTYSVPLKARLKLYCTDPEHEDFETIVQDVYLGTIPYMTPSGTFVINGAERVVVSQLHRSPGVFFGQSFHANGTKLYSARVIPFKGSWIEFATDINSVMYAYIDRKKKLPVTTLFRAIGFERDKDILEIFDLSEEVKVSKTGLKKVLGRKLAARVLNTWHEDFVDEDTGEVVSIERNEIILDRDTVLEKEHIDQIIDTDVKTILLHKENNAQSDYAIIHNTLQKDPTNSEKEAVEHIYRQLRNAEPPDEETARGIIDKLFFSDQRYNLGEVGRYRMNKKLGLDIGMDKQVLTKEDIITIIKYLIELINSKAEIDDIDHLSNRRVRTVGEQLSAQFGVGLARMARTIRERMNVRDNEVFTPIDLINAKTLSSVINSFFGTNQLSQFMDQTNPLAEITHKRRLSALGPGGLSRERAGFEVRDVHYTHYGRLCPIETPEGPNIGLISSLSVFAKVNSMGFLETPYRKVEDGKVDTANYTFLSAEEEEGKKIAQANIPLKKDGAIDSEKVIARLEADYPVVDPKEINYTDVAPNQIASISASLIPFLEHDDANRALMGSNMMRQAVPLLKPESPIVGTGLERQVATDSRVLINAEGDGVVESVDSKRITIKYERSDEDRLVSFDEDSKTYELVKFRKTNQGTSINLKPIVRKGQKVKKGQVLCEGYATENGELALGQNLKVAFMPWKGYNFEDAIVISEKVVREDIFTSIHIDEYALEVRDTKLGAEELTNDIPNVSEEATKDLDEYGMIRIGAEVKPGDILIGKITPKGESDPTPEEKLLRAIFGDKAGDVKDASLKAPPSLNGVVIDKKLFSRSIKDKRKRSEDKEAIAKLELEYETKFEQLKDVLVEKLFQLVNGKTSQGVMNDLGEEVLPKGKKYTLKMLNAVDDFAHLVGGSWTTDSKTNDLVADLLHNYKIKLNDLQGNLRRDKFTISVGDELPAGIMKLAKVYIAKKRKLKVGDKMAGRHGNKGIVARIVRQEDMPFLEDGTPVDIVLNPLGVPSRMNIGQIYETVLGWAGQKLDKKFATPIFDGATLDEINELTDKGEIPRFGHTYLYDGGTGERFHQAATVGVIYMLKLGHMVDDKMHARSIGPYSLITQQPLGGKAQFGGQRFGEMEVWALEAYGASATLREILTVKSDDVIGRAKTYESIVKGESMPEPGLPESFNVLMHELKGLGLDIRLEE
;
A
#
# COMPACT_ATOMS: atom_id res chain seq x y z
N MET A 1 36.60 -3.46 -27.80
CA MET A 1 36.46 -2.83 -26.47
C MET A 1 35.17 -3.31 -25.87
N PHE A 2 35.22 -4.22 -24.89
CA PHE A 2 34.10 -4.45 -23.99
C PHE A 2 33.69 -3.07 -23.43
N THR A 3 32.39 -2.75 -23.37
CA THR A 3 31.94 -1.68 -22.49
C THR A 3 32.60 -1.96 -21.15
N LYS A 4 33.52 -1.09 -20.70
CA LYS A 4 34.03 -1.11 -19.34
C LYS A 4 32.80 -0.88 -18.46
N GLN A 5 32.09 -1.95 -18.10
CA GLN A 5 31.27 -1.95 -16.91
C GLN A 5 32.27 -1.71 -15.79
N THR A 6 32.40 -0.45 -15.39
CA THR A 6 33.32 -0.06 -14.31
C THR A 6 32.79 -0.69 -13.04
N GLU A 7 33.29 -1.88 -12.71
CA GLU A 7 33.06 -2.49 -11.41
C GLU A 7 33.54 -1.52 -10.33
N ARG A 8 32.67 -1.24 -9.36
CA ARG A 8 33.02 -0.39 -8.20
C ARG A 8 34.03 -1.14 -7.34
N ILE A 9 35.05 -0.43 -6.88
CA ILE A 9 35.98 -0.98 -5.90
C ILE A 9 35.28 -0.94 -4.53
N SER A 10 34.99 -2.10 -3.97
CA SER A 10 34.31 -2.25 -2.68
C SER A 10 35.31 -2.22 -1.52
N PHE A 11 34.95 -1.51 -0.45
CA PHE A 11 35.67 -1.50 0.83
C PHE A 11 35.08 -2.44 1.88
N ALA A 12 34.04 -3.21 1.53
CA ALA A 12 33.38 -4.11 2.48
C ALA A 12 34.37 -5.11 3.11
N SER A 13 34.41 -5.19 4.43
CA SER A 13 35.16 -6.22 5.17
C SER A 13 34.36 -7.51 5.32
N ALA A 14 33.02 -7.43 5.32
CA ALA A 14 32.13 -8.58 5.45
C ALA A 14 32.19 -9.49 4.21
N LYS A 15 32.31 -10.81 4.45
CA LYS A 15 32.44 -11.82 3.40
C LYS A 15 31.15 -12.64 3.23
N ASN A 16 30.93 -13.13 2.01
CA ASN A 16 29.84 -14.03 1.63
C ASN A 16 28.41 -13.45 1.83
N ILE A 17 28.23 -12.14 1.64
CA ILE A 17 26.91 -11.49 1.71
C ILE A 17 25.98 -12.18 0.67
N PRO A 18 24.80 -12.68 1.08
CA PRO A 18 23.86 -13.30 0.14
C PRO A 18 23.25 -12.25 -0.80
N GLU A 19 22.71 -12.74 -1.90
CA GLU A 19 21.99 -11.88 -2.84
C GLU A 19 20.77 -11.24 -2.17
N TYR A 20 20.50 -9.99 -2.54
CA TYR A 20 19.32 -9.28 -2.08
C TYR A 20 18.05 -9.96 -2.62
N PRO A 21 16.97 -10.06 -1.83
CA PRO A 21 15.68 -10.48 -2.37
C PRO A 21 15.17 -9.45 -3.38
N ASP A 22 14.30 -9.85 -4.31
CA ASP A 22 13.65 -8.89 -5.21
C ASP A 22 12.86 -7.90 -4.38
N PHE A 23 13.18 -6.62 -4.54
CA PHE A 23 12.61 -5.55 -3.76
C PHE A 23 11.10 -5.38 -3.94
N LEU A 24 10.51 -5.93 -5.00
CA LEU A 24 9.09 -5.84 -5.30
C LEU A 24 8.27 -7.08 -4.92
N ASP A 25 8.90 -8.13 -4.35
CA ASP A 25 8.22 -9.38 -3.98
C ASP A 25 6.98 -9.16 -3.10
N ILE A 26 7.05 -8.24 -2.14
CA ILE A 26 5.92 -7.92 -1.24
C ILE A 26 4.64 -7.51 -1.98
N GLN A 27 4.77 -6.93 -3.17
CA GLN A 27 3.65 -6.54 -4.02
C GLN A 27 3.32 -7.65 -5.01
N ILE A 28 4.33 -8.10 -5.76
CA ILE A 28 4.16 -8.94 -6.95
C ILE A 28 3.84 -10.38 -6.55
N GLN A 29 4.66 -10.97 -5.66
CA GLN A 29 4.42 -12.33 -5.16
C GLN A 29 3.05 -12.40 -4.48
N SER A 30 2.73 -11.43 -3.61
CA SER A 30 1.43 -11.38 -2.94
C SER A 30 0.23 -11.31 -3.91
N PHE A 31 0.38 -10.62 -5.03
CA PHE A 31 -0.69 -10.52 -6.03
C PHE A 31 -0.77 -11.77 -6.91
N GLN A 32 0.38 -12.39 -7.22
CA GLN A 32 0.46 -13.67 -7.91
C GLN A 32 -0.16 -14.79 -7.06
N ASP A 33 0.18 -14.88 -5.78
CA ASP A 33 -0.40 -15.86 -4.84
C ASP A 33 -1.91 -15.67 -4.67
N PHE A 34 -2.41 -14.43 -4.77
CA PHE A 34 -3.84 -14.15 -4.71
C PHE A 34 -4.61 -14.69 -5.93
N PHE A 35 -4.05 -14.55 -7.13
CA PHE A 35 -4.73 -14.89 -8.39
C PHE A 35 -4.32 -16.24 -9.00
N GLN A 36 -3.19 -16.82 -8.62
CA GLN A 36 -2.68 -18.14 -9.01
C GLN A 36 -2.80 -18.48 -10.52
N LEU A 37 -2.69 -17.49 -11.42
CA LEU A 37 -3.04 -17.64 -12.84
C LEU A 37 -2.11 -18.54 -13.64
N GLU A 38 -0.83 -18.57 -13.28
CA GLU A 38 0.19 -19.40 -13.94
C GLU A 38 0.19 -20.85 -13.40
N THR A 39 -0.67 -21.15 -12.42
CA THR A 39 -0.81 -22.48 -11.83
C THR A 39 -1.85 -23.28 -12.61
N LYS A 40 -1.50 -24.53 -12.95
CA LYS A 40 -2.45 -25.48 -13.56
C LYS A 40 -3.68 -25.62 -12.65
N SER A 41 -4.89 -25.71 -13.21
CA SER A 41 -6.13 -25.81 -12.41
C SER A 41 -6.06 -26.95 -11.37
N ASP A 42 -5.47 -28.09 -11.72
CA ASP A 42 -5.32 -29.25 -10.82
C ASP A 42 -4.25 -29.06 -9.72
N GLN A 43 -3.37 -28.06 -9.86
CA GLN A 43 -2.27 -27.75 -8.94
C GLN A 43 -2.51 -26.47 -8.14
N ARG A 44 -3.69 -25.84 -8.30
CA ARG A 44 -4.01 -24.59 -7.60
C ARG A 44 -4.21 -24.87 -6.11
N ALA A 45 -3.53 -24.11 -5.26
CA ALA A 45 -3.68 -24.19 -3.82
C ALA A 45 -5.00 -23.54 -3.38
N ASN A 46 -5.58 -23.99 -2.26
CA ASN A 46 -6.77 -23.40 -1.64
C ASN A 46 -6.43 -22.08 -0.93
N GLU A 47 -5.93 -21.10 -1.68
CA GLU A 47 -5.45 -19.82 -1.16
C GLU A 47 -5.96 -18.65 -2.03
N GLY A 48 -5.82 -17.43 -1.50
CA GLY A 48 -6.15 -16.22 -2.25
C GLY A 48 -7.63 -16.11 -2.65
N LEU A 49 -7.88 -15.77 -3.91
CA LEU A 49 -9.23 -15.58 -4.47
C LEU A 49 -10.05 -16.88 -4.45
N TYR A 50 -9.40 -18.03 -4.68
CA TYR A 50 -10.09 -19.32 -4.68
C TYR A 50 -10.67 -19.63 -3.30
N ASN A 51 -9.88 -19.43 -2.24
CA ASN A 51 -10.38 -19.57 -0.86
C ASN A 51 -11.52 -18.58 -0.58
N THR A 52 -11.45 -17.34 -1.06
CA THR A 52 -12.55 -16.37 -0.89
C THR A 52 -13.85 -16.84 -1.55
N PHE A 53 -13.79 -17.52 -2.69
CA PHE A 53 -14.96 -18.14 -3.29
C PHE A 53 -15.45 -19.32 -2.44
N MET A 54 -14.56 -20.22 -2.03
CA MET A 54 -14.91 -21.38 -1.19
C MET A 54 -15.50 -21.00 0.18
N GLU A 55 -15.13 -19.85 0.74
CA GLU A 55 -15.74 -19.34 1.98
C GLU A 55 -17.20 -18.89 1.81
N ASN A 56 -17.61 -18.52 0.59
CA ASN A 56 -18.96 -17.98 0.32
C ASN A 56 -19.88 -18.95 -0.43
N PHE A 57 -19.31 -20.00 -1.05
CA PHE A 57 -20.01 -21.05 -1.77
C PHE A 57 -19.83 -22.39 -1.04
N PRO A 58 -20.78 -23.34 -1.10
CA PRO A 58 -22.01 -23.31 -1.89
C PRO A 58 -23.07 -22.36 -1.32
N ILE A 59 -23.86 -21.76 -2.21
CA ILE A 59 -25.00 -20.94 -1.82
C ILE A 59 -26.25 -21.80 -1.98
N THR A 60 -26.93 -22.04 -0.87
CA THR A 60 -28.22 -22.74 -0.85
C THR A 60 -29.37 -21.76 -0.66
N ASP A 61 -30.52 -22.16 -1.18
CA ASP A 61 -31.79 -21.53 -0.91
C ASP A 61 -32.26 -21.75 0.55
N THR A 62 -33.26 -20.99 1.04
CA THR A 62 -33.80 -21.14 2.40
C THR A 62 -34.38 -22.53 2.66
N ARG A 63 -34.89 -23.20 1.61
CA ARG A 63 -35.41 -24.57 1.67
C ARG A 63 -34.38 -25.64 1.34
N ASN A 64 -33.13 -25.26 1.02
CA ASN A 64 -32.07 -26.14 0.54
C ASN A 64 -32.44 -26.98 -0.70
N GLN A 65 -33.35 -26.50 -1.56
CA GLN A 65 -33.73 -27.20 -2.80
C GLN A 65 -32.75 -26.92 -3.94
N PHE A 66 -32.34 -25.66 -4.12
CA PHE A 66 -31.37 -25.24 -5.13
C PHE A 66 -30.02 -24.97 -4.49
N VAL A 67 -28.97 -25.55 -5.09
CA VAL A 67 -27.58 -25.37 -4.66
C VAL A 67 -26.76 -24.84 -5.83
N LEU A 68 -26.11 -23.69 -5.60
CA LEU A 68 -25.14 -23.11 -6.53
C LEU A 68 -23.73 -23.35 -5.98
N GLU A 69 -22.99 -24.21 -6.68
CA GLU A 69 -21.60 -24.55 -6.40
C GLU A 69 -20.64 -23.74 -7.27
N PHE A 70 -19.48 -23.42 -6.70
CA PHE A 70 -18.36 -22.82 -7.41
C PHE A 70 -17.36 -23.93 -7.78
N LEU A 71 -16.93 -23.97 -9.04
CA LEU A 71 -15.96 -24.95 -9.54
C LEU A 71 -14.58 -24.33 -9.77
N ASP A 72 -14.52 -23.28 -10.61
CA ASP A 72 -13.26 -22.61 -10.97
C ASP A 72 -13.51 -21.15 -11.39
N TYR A 73 -12.46 -20.33 -11.49
CA TYR A 73 -12.52 -18.99 -12.10
C TYR A 73 -11.51 -18.84 -13.23
N PHE A 74 -11.85 -17.95 -14.16
CA PHE A 74 -11.05 -17.59 -15.31
C PHE A 74 -10.94 -16.08 -15.44
N ILE A 75 -9.79 -15.63 -15.93
CA ILE A 75 -9.53 -14.22 -16.19
C ILE A 75 -9.30 -14.06 -17.68
N ASP A 76 -10.16 -13.26 -18.30
CA ASP A 76 -9.95 -12.89 -19.70
C ASP A 76 -8.83 -11.82 -19.79
N PRO A 77 -8.12 -11.74 -20.93
CA PRO A 77 -7.13 -10.70 -21.16
C PRO A 77 -7.74 -9.28 -21.07
N PRO A 78 -6.95 -8.28 -20.64
CA PRO A 78 -7.42 -6.92 -20.44
C PRO A 78 -7.90 -6.29 -21.74
N ARG A 79 -8.90 -5.40 -21.66
CA ARG A 79 -9.45 -4.76 -22.87
C ARG A 79 -8.49 -3.78 -23.53
N TYR A 80 -7.73 -3.04 -22.72
CA TYR A 80 -6.81 -2.02 -23.21
C TYR A 80 -5.42 -2.29 -22.65
N SER A 81 -4.40 -1.83 -23.37
CA SER A 81 -3.03 -1.81 -22.85
C SER A 81 -2.88 -0.80 -21.71
N ILE A 82 -1.84 -0.96 -20.89
CA ILE A 82 -1.51 -0.04 -19.79
C ILE A 82 -1.38 1.40 -20.31
N GLN A 83 -0.70 1.59 -21.44
CA GLN A 83 -0.46 2.90 -22.03
C GLN A 83 -1.77 3.55 -22.51
N GLU A 84 -2.67 2.80 -23.15
CA GLU A 84 -3.98 3.31 -23.56
C GLU A 84 -4.84 3.68 -22.35
N CYS A 85 -4.79 2.90 -21.27
CA CYS A 85 -5.50 3.24 -20.03
C CYS A 85 -5.04 4.58 -19.45
N ILE A 86 -3.73 4.81 -19.37
CA ILE A 86 -3.14 6.07 -18.88
C ILE A 86 -3.58 7.24 -19.76
N GLU A 87 -3.50 7.08 -21.08
CA GLU A 87 -3.81 8.15 -22.03
C GLU A 87 -5.29 8.51 -22.06
N ARG A 88 -6.18 7.52 -22.02
CA ARG A 88 -7.63 7.69 -22.08
C ARG A 88 -8.26 8.02 -20.73
N GLY A 89 -7.54 7.90 -19.63
CA GLY A 89 -8.11 8.09 -18.29
C GLY A 89 -8.92 6.89 -17.79
N LEU A 90 -8.61 5.68 -18.28
CA LEU A 90 -9.33 4.44 -17.96
C LEU A 90 -8.59 3.63 -16.89
N THR A 91 -9.29 2.65 -16.32
CA THR A 91 -8.72 1.71 -15.35
C THR A 91 -8.23 0.46 -16.07
N TYR A 92 -6.96 0.08 -15.86
CA TYR A 92 -6.40 -1.16 -16.37
C TYR A 92 -6.99 -2.33 -15.58
N SER A 93 -7.89 -3.07 -16.23
CA SER A 93 -8.70 -4.09 -15.59
C SER A 93 -8.90 -5.30 -16.48
N VAL A 94 -9.06 -6.44 -15.83
CA VAL A 94 -9.31 -7.73 -16.46
C VAL A 94 -10.74 -8.19 -16.14
N PRO A 95 -11.46 -8.78 -17.11
CA PRO A 95 -12.76 -9.40 -16.86
C PRO A 95 -12.61 -10.70 -16.05
N LEU A 96 -13.32 -10.82 -14.92
CA LEU A 96 -13.41 -12.05 -14.13
C LEU A 96 -14.66 -12.85 -14.49
N LYS A 97 -14.46 -14.15 -14.74
CA LYS A 97 -15.52 -15.13 -14.91
C LYS A 97 -15.39 -16.23 -13.87
N ALA A 98 -16.51 -16.78 -13.41
CA ALA A 98 -16.55 -17.95 -12.53
C ALA A 98 -17.39 -19.04 -13.19
N ARG A 99 -16.90 -20.27 -13.16
CA ARG A 99 -17.60 -21.48 -13.57
C ARG A 99 -18.44 -21.96 -12.41
N LEU A 100 -19.76 -21.88 -12.59
CA LEU A 100 -20.73 -22.20 -11.55
C LEU A 100 -21.59 -23.37 -11.99
N LYS A 101 -21.93 -24.23 -11.04
CA LYS A 101 -22.81 -25.39 -11.23
C LYS A 101 -24.07 -25.18 -10.40
N LEU A 102 -25.22 -25.16 -11.06
CA LEU A 102 -26.53 -25.09 -10.42
C LEU A 102 -27.23 -26.44 -10.57
N TYR A 103 -27.66 -27.01 -9.46
CA TYR A 103 -28.46 -28.24 -9.45
C TYR A 103 -29.54 -28.18 -8.37
N CYS A 104 -30.59 -28.97 -8.58
CA CYS A 104 -31.69 -29.16 -7.65
C CYS A 104 -31.50 -30.48 -6.90
N THR A 105 -31.73 -30.49 -5.59
CA THR A 105 -31.66 -31.69 -4.74
C THR A 105 -33.03 -32.30 -4.46
N ASP A 106 -34.12 -31.66 -4.92
CA ASP A 106 -35.49 -32.11 -4.68
C ASP A 106 -35.90 -33.20 -5.70
N PRO A 107 -36.31 -34.41 -5.25
CA PRO A 107 -36.81 -35.46 -6.12
C PRO A 107 -38.10 -35.09 -6.89
N GLU A 108 -38.87 -34.09 -6.45
CA GLU A 108 -40.09 -33.64 -7.14
C GLU A 108 -39.82 -32.74 -8.36
N HIS A 109 -38.57 -32.29 -8.56
CA HIS A 109 -38.14 -31.45 -9.68
C HIS A 109 -37.20 -32.20 -10.64
N GLU A 110 -37.64 -33.37 -11.15
CA GLU A 110 -36.87 -34.18 -12.11
C GLU A 110 -36.56 -33.45 -13.45
N ASP A 111 -37.32 -32.40 -13.80
CA ASP A 111 -37.13 -31.64 -15.04
C ASP A 111 -35.96 -30.63 -14.98
N PHE A 112 -35.33 -30.42 -13.82
CA PHE A 112 -34.25 -29.44 -13.67
C PHE A 112 -32.87 -30.09 -13.94
N GLU A 113 -32.38 -29.94 -15.18
CA GLU A 113 -31.05 -30.40 -15.57
C GLU A 113 -29.94 -29.65 -14.80
N THR A 114 -28.85 -30.34 -14.48
CA THR A 114 -27.67 -29.69 -13.89
C THR A 114 -27.01 -28.77 -14.93
N ILE A 115 -26.99 -27.46 -14.66
CA ILE A 115 -26.42 -26.47 -15.57
C ILE A 115 -25.04 -26.05 -15.07
N VAL A 116 -24.02 -26.25 -15.90
CA VAL A 116 -22.66 -25.71 -15.68
C VAL A 116 -22.42 -24.59 -16.66
N GLN A 117 -22.10 -23.39 -16.16
CA GLN A 117 -21.93 -22.21 -17.00
C GLN A 117 -20.86 -21.26 -16.47
N ASP A 118 -20.13 -20.61 -17.38
CA ASP A 118 -19.18 -19.55 -17.07
C ASP A 118 -19.90 -18.20 -16.98
N VAL A 119 -19.95 -17.64 -15.78
CA VAL A 119 -20.66 -16.39 -15.49
C VAL A 119 -19.67 -15.25 -15.31
N TYR A 120 -19.93 -14.13 -15.99
CA TYR A 120 -19.15 -12.90 -15.82
C TYR A 120 -19.49 -12.18 -14.51
N LEU A 121 -18.50 -11.98 -13.64
CA LEU A 121 -18.66 -11.38 -12.31
C LEU A 121 -18.28 -9.90 -12.25
N GLY A 122 -17.66 -9.36 -13.30
CA GLY A 122 -17.24 -7.95 -13.35
C GLY A 122 -15.80 -7.78 -13.83
N THR A 123 -15.36 -6.52 -13.90
CA THR A 123 -13.97 -6.16 -14.19
C THR A 123 -13.23 -5.87 -12.90
N ILE A 124 -11.99 -6.36 -12.79
CA ILE A 124 -11.13 -6.15 -11.63
C ILE A 124 -9.87 -5.41 -12.07
N PRO A 125 -9.43 -4.37 -11.35
CA PRO A 125 -8.14 -3.74 -11.60
C PRO A 125 -6.99 -4.75 -11.49
N TYR A 126 -6.12 -4.81 -12.50
CA TYR A 126 -5.02 -5.76 -12.56
C TYR A 126 -3.68 -5.07 -12.31
N MET A 127 -2.73 -5.78 -11.70
CA MET A 127 -1.42 -5.23 -11.38
C MET A 127 -0.53 -5.19 -12.63
N THR A 128 0.25 -4.13 -12.79
CA THR A 128 1.28 -4.01 -13.82
C THR A 128 2.51 -4.85 -13.45
N PRO A 129 3.38 -5.21 -14.42
CA PRO A 129 4.64 -5.92 -14.13
C PRO A 129 5.59 -5.21 -13.16
N SER A 130 5.41 -3.89 -13.00
CA SER A 130 6.18 -3.05 -12.09
C SER A 130 5.58 -2.98 -10.67
N GLY A 131 4.49 -3.70 -10.38
CA GLY A 131 3.87 -3.72 -9.05
C GLY A 131 2.95 -2.53 -8.76
N THR A 132 2.23 -2.03 -9.77
CA THR A 132 1.37 -0.82 -9.68
C THR A 132 -0.02 -1.11 -10.24
N PHE A 133 -0.99 -0.23 -10.01
CA PHE A 133 -2.34 -0.31 -10.59
C PHE A 133 -2.66 0.95 -11.36
N VAL A 134 -3.21 0.86 -12.57
CA VAL A 134 -3.71 2.05 -13.29
C VAL A 134 -5.19 2.23 -12.99
N ILE A 135 -5.55 3.27 -12.24
CA ILE A 135 -6.92 3.60 -11.85
C ILE A 135 -7.26 4.98 -12.41
N ASN A 136 -8.28 5.06 -13.27
CA ASN A 136 -8.70 6.29 -13.95
C ASN A 136 -7.54 7.04 -14.64
N GLY A 137 -6.67 6.28 -15.32
CA GLY A 137 -5.48 6.77 -16.02
C GLY A 137 -4.30 7.19 -15.16
N ALA A 138 -4.38 7.07 -13.84
CA ALA A 138 -3.28 7.37 -12.94
C ALA A 138 -2.70 6.09 -12.32
N GLU A 139 -1.38 6.00 -12.24
CA GLU A 139 -0.72 4.90 -11.54
C GLU A 139 -0.82 5.09 -10.02
N ARG A 140 -1.28 4.02 -9.36
CA ARG A 140 -1.47 3.91 -7.91
C ARG A 140 -0.72 2.71 -7.36
N VAL A 141 -0.42 2.79 -6.06
CA VAL A 141 0.17 1.70 -5.28
C VAL A 141 -0.73 1.43 -4.09
N VAL A 142 -0.95 0.15 -3.78
CA VAL A 142 -1.64 -0.27 -2.56
C VAL A 142 -0.57 -0.52 -1.49
N VAL A 143 -0.56 0.34 -0.48
CA VAL A 143 0.41 0.29 0.62
C VAL A 143 0.05 -0.88 1.55
N SER A 144 1.04 -1.69 1.89
CA SER A 144 0.88 -2.79 2.85
C SER A 144 0.59 -2.24 4.25
N GLN A 145 -0.33 -2.88 4.98
CA GLN A 145 -0.82 -2.35 6.26
C GLN A 145 -0.24 -3.15 7.43
N LEU A 146 0.36 -2.46 8.41
CA LEU A 146 0.77 -3.06 9.67
C LEU A 146 -0.37 -2.93 10.69
N HIS A 147 -0.93 -4.03 11.16
CA HIS A 147 -2.00 -4.02 12.14
C HIS A 147 -1.79 -5.08 13.23
N ARG A 148 -2.55 -5.01 14.33
CA ARG A 148 -2.47 -5.99 15.40
C ARG A 148 -2.92 -7.36 14.92
N SER A 149 -2.12 -8.39 15.16
CA SER A 149 -2.48 -9.74 14.78
C SER A 149 -3.72 -10.22 15.56
N PRO A 150 -4.57 -11.09 14.98
CA PRO A 150 -5.55 -11.82 15.76
C PRO A 150 -4.87 -12.67 16.84
N GLY A 151 -5.57 -12.89 17.96
CA GLY A 151 -5.07 -13.62 19.12
C GLY A 151 -5.49 -12.99 20.45
N VAL A 152 -4.86 -13.45 21.53
CA VAL A 152 -5.07 -12.93 22.89
C VAL A 152 -3.91 -12.01 23.30
N PHE A 153 -4.23 -10.91 23.97
CA PHE A 153 -3.27 -9.92 24.46
C PHE A 153 -3.52 -9.61 25.92
N PHE A 154 -2.47 -9.72 26.73
CA PHE A 154 -2.51 -9.41 28.16
C PHE A 154 -1.91 -8.04 28.43
N GLY A 155 -2.68 -7.15 29.05
CA GLY A 155 -2.31 -5.76 29.27
C GLY A 155 -2.61 -5.29 30.69
N GLN A 156 -1.91 -4.23 31.10
CA GLN A 156 -2.15 -3.54 32.36
C GLN A 156 -2.51 -2.07 32.08
N SER A 157 -3.45 -1.53 32.84
CA SER A 157 -3.78 -0.10 32.85
C SER A 157 -3.82 0.42 34.28
N PHE A 158 -3.69 1.73 34.46
CA PHE A 158 -3.82 2.37 35.77
C PHE A 158 -5.12 3.14 35.82
N HIS A 159 -5.92 2.88 36.86
CA HIS A 159 -7.07 3.71 37.16
C HIS A 159 -6.62 5.05 37.77
N ALA A 160 -7.45 6.09 37.70
CA ALA A 160 -7.12 7.43 38.20
C ALA A 160 -6.75 7.49 39.70
N ASN A 161 -7.11 6.46 40.47
CA ASN A 161 -6.77 6.29 41.87
C ASN A 161 -5.42 5.57 42.10
N GLY A 162 -4.71 5.19 41.04
CA GLY A 162 -3.44 4.48 41.08
C GLY A 162 -3.54 2.95 41.15
N THR A 163 -4.75 2.36 41.23
CA THR A 163 -4.92 0.90 41.22
C THR A 163 -4.56 0.33 39.85
N LYS A 164 -3.77 -0.75 39.84
CA LYS A 164 -3.45 -1.52 38.63
C LYS A 164 -4.65 -2.36 38.22
N LEU A 165 -5.10 -2.20 36.99
CA LEU A 165 -6.13 -3.02 36.37
C LEU A 165 -5.49 -3.90 35.30
N TYR A 166 -5.77 -5.19 35.34
CA TYR A 166 -5.28 -6.16 34.37
C TYR A 166 -6.39 -6.51 33.39
N SER A 167 -6.00 -6.79 32.15
CA SER A 167 -6.94 -7.13 31.09
C SER A 167 -6.37 -8.19 30.15
N ALA A 168 -7.23 -9.05 29.64
CA ALA A 168 -6.96 -9.98 28.55
C ALA A 168 -7.93 -9.69 27.41
N ARG A 169 -7.42 -9.26 26.26
CA ARG A 169 -8.22 -8.90 25.08
C ARG A 169 -8.03 -9.92 23.99
N VAL A 170 -9.12 -10.53 23.52
CA VAL A 170 -9.13 -11.43 22.37
C VAL A 170 -9.59 -10.66 21.14
N ILE A 171 -8.74 -10.64 20.13
CA ILE A 171 -8.98 -9.98 18.84
C ILE A 171 -9.17 -11.07 17.78
N PRO A 172 -10.38 -11.22 17.22
CA PRO A 172 -10.58 -12.15 16.10
C PRO A 172 -10.10 -11.58 14.78
N PHE A 173 -9.95 -12.44 13.78
CA PHE A 173 -9.79 -12.03 12.38
C PHE A 173 -11.10 -11.44 11.84
N LYS A 174 -12.23 -12.08 12.17
CA LYS A 174 -13.61 -11.66 11.85
C LYS A 174 -14.51 -11.96 13.04
N GLY A 175 -15.29 -11.00 13.51
CA GLY A 175 -16.24 -11.19 14.62
C GLY A 175 -16.14 -10.11 15.70
N SER A 176 -16.88 -10.29 16.80
CA SER A 176 -16.92 -9.36 17.93
C SER A 176 -15.71 -9.50 18.85
N TRP A 177 -15.28 -8.41 19.47
CA TRP A 177 -14.13 -8.43 20.39
C TRP A 177 -14.60 -8.81 21.79
N ILE A 178 -13.82 -9.63 22.49
CA ILE A 178 -14.05 -9.96 23.89
C ILE A 178 -12.85 -9.55 24.73
N GLU A 179 -13.11 -8.86 25.84
CA GLU A 179 -12.09 -8.35 26.74
C GLU A 179 -12.45 -8.69 28.18
N PHE A 180 -11.58 -9.42 28.86
CA PHE A 180 -11.70 -9.71 30.28
C PHE A 180 -10.88 -8.68 31.04
N ALA A 181 -11.47 -7.94 31.98
CA ALA A 181 -10.73 -6.95 32.75
C ALA A 181 -11.15 -6.94 34.22
N THR A 182 -10.18 -6.63 35.09
CA THR A 182 -10.42 -6.44 36.52
C THR A 182 -10.85 -5.01 36.81
N ASP A 183 -11.75 -4.84 37.79
CA ASP A 183 -12.15 -3.55 38.34
C ASP A 183 -11.40 -3.23 39.65
N ILE A 184 -11.56 -2.01 40.16
CA ILE A 184 -10.94 -1.50 41.40
C ILE A 184 -11.28 -2.36 42.62
N ASN A 185 -12.46 -3.01 42.60
CA ASN A 185 -12.93 -3.90 43.67
C ASN A 185 -12.46 -5.35 43.51
N SER A 186 -11.46 -5.62 42.66
CA SER A 186 -10.97 -6.98 42.39
C SER A 186 -12.09 -7.92 41.90
N VAL A 187 -12.97 -7.40 41.03
CA VAL A 187 -14.04 -8.14 40.34
C VAL A 187 -13.68 -8.22 38.86
N MET A 188 -13.86 -9.38 38.23
CA MET A 188 -13.56 -9.59 36.82
C MET A 188 -14.82 -9.47 35.97
N TYR A 189 -14.74 -8.64 34.92
CA TYR A 189 -15.82 -8.45 33.95
C TYR A 189 -15.37 -8.85 32.55
N ALA A 190 -16.27 -9.45 31.78
CA ALA A 190 -16.18 -9.62 30.34
C ALA A 190 -16.87 -8.45 29.63
N TYR A 191 -16.16 -7.85 28.68
CA TYR A 191 -16.62 -6.77 27.83
C TYR A 191 -16.76 -7.28 26.40
N ILE A 192 -17.98 -7.19 25.86
CA ILE A 192 -18.25 -7.51 24.45
C ILE A 192 -18.30 -6.20 23.66
N ASP A 193 -17.50 -6.09 22.60
CA ASP A 193 -17.36 -4.91 21.73
C ASP A 193 -17.12 -3.59 22.49
N ARG A 194 -16.42 -3.67 23.64
CA ARG A 194 -16.06 -2.54 24.52
C ARG A 194 -17.23 -1.71 25.06
N LYS A 195 -18.46 -2.23 25.03
CA LYS A 195 -19.67 -1.47 25.44
C LYS A 195 -20.43 -2.10 26.59
N LYS A 196 -20.53 -3.43 26.62
CA LYS A 196 -21.41 -4.16 27.55
C LYS A 196 -20.56 -4.95 28.54
N LYS A 197 -20.66 -4.62 29.83
CA LYS A 197 -19.91 -5.28 30.93
C LYS A 197 -20.73 -6.38 31.58
N LEU A 198 -20.22 -7.58 31.62
CA LEU A 198 -20.87 -8.76 32.20
C LEU A 198 -19.93 -9.38 33.24
N PRO A 199 -20.38 -9.83 34.41
CA PRO A 199 -19.54 -10.66 35.27
C PRO A 199 -19.07 -11.90 34.50
N VAL A 200 -17.80 -12.27 34.65
CA VAL A 200 -17.22 -13.41 33.92
C VAL A 200 -17.95 -14.73 34.26
N THR A 201 -18.47 -14.85 35.47
CA THR A 201 -19.22 -16.03 35.92
C THR A 201 -20.57 -16.16 35.22
N THR A 202 -21.23 -15.04 34.89
CA THR A 202 -22.45 -15.03 34.06
C THR A 202 -22.15 -15.58 32.67
N LEU A 203 -20.98 -15.24 32.10
CA LEU A 203 -20.54 -15.81 30.82
C LEU A 203 -20.27 -17.31 30.95
N PHE A 204 -19.63 -17.78 32.03
CA PHE A 204 -19.39 -19.20 32.26
C PHE A 204 -20.70 -20.01 32.31
N ARG A 205 -21.75 -19.50 32.97
CA ARG A 205 -23.07 -20.13 32.97
C ARG A 205 -23.65 -20.23 31.56
N ALA A 206 -23.59 -19.15 30.80
CA ALA A 206 -24.13 -19.10 29.44
C ALA A 206 -23.41 -20.02 28.44
N ILE A 207 -22.18 -20.46 28.73
CA ILE A 207 -21.43 -21.43 27.90
C ILE A 207 -21.54 -22.88 28.41
N GLY A 208 -22.40 -23.14 29.41
CA GLY A 208 -22.72 -24.48 29.89
C GLY A 208 -22.07 -24.91 31.22
N PHE A 209 -21.52 -23.98 32.01
CA PHE A 209 -21.12 -24.24 33.40
C PHE A 209 -22.24 -23.77 34.34
N GLU A 210 -23.31 -24.55 34.42
CA GLU A 210 -24.58 -24.16 35.02
C GLU A 210 -24.47 -23.83 36.52
N ARG A 211 -23.83 -24.70 37.30
CA ARG A 211 -23.83 -24.60 38.77
C ARG A 211 -22.57 -23.94 39.29
N ASP A 212 -22.68 -23.33 40.48
CA ASP A 212 -21.53 -22.80 41.22
C ASP A 212 -20.41 -23.86 41.39
N LYS A 213 -20.81 -25.12 41.55
CA LYS A 213 -19.89 -26.27 41.61
C LYS A 213 -18.97 -26.33 40.41
N ASP A 214 -19.57 -26.29 39.22
CA ASP A 214 -18.85 -26.50 37.96
C ASP A 214 -17.86 -25.34 37.72
N ILE A 215 -18.22 -24.11 38.09
CA ILE A 215 -17.34 -22.93 38.00
C ILE A 215 -16.18 -23.00 39.01
N LEU A 216 -16.45 -23.41 40.26
CA LEU A 216 -15.44 -23.49 41.32
C LEU A 216 -14.45 -24.65 41.11
N GLU A 217 -14.90 -25.76 40.50
CA GLU A 217 -14.05 -26.90 40.15
C GLU A 217 -13.03 -26.57 39.06
N ILE A 218 -13.36 -25.71 38.09
CA ILE A 218 -12.43 -25.25 37.03
C ILE A 218 -11.12 -24.70 37.62
N PHE A 219 -11.21 -24.06 38.78
CA PHE A 219 -10.11 -23.38 39.46
C PHE A 219 -9.64 -24.11 40.75
N ASP A 220 -10.18 -25.30 41.05
CA ASP A 220 -9.86 -26.10 42.26
C ASP A 220 -10.03 -25.35 43.60
N LEU A 221 -11.09 -24.55 43.73
CA LEU A 221 -11.30 -23.63 44.87
C LEU A 221 -12.19 -24.17 45.99
N SER A 222 -12.90 -25.27 45.75
CA SER A 222 -13.88 -25.82 46.68
C SER A 222 -13.56 -27.26 47.08
N GLU A 223 -13.91 -27.60 48.33
CA GLU A 223 -13.89 -28.95 48.85
C GLU A 223 -15.33 -29.44 49.03
N GLU A 224 -15.65 -30.61 48.46
CA GLU A 224 -16.98 -31.20 48.56
C GLU A 224 -17.11 -32.02 49.84
N VAL A 225 -18.05 -31.65 50.70
CA VAL A 225 -18.34 -32.37 51.96
C VAL A 225 -19.75 -32.94 51.89
N LYS A 226 -19.86 -34.25 52.09
CA LYS A 226 -21.16 -34.95 52.17
C LYS A 226 -21.94 -34.49 53.41
N VAL A 227 -23.20 -34.14 53.18
CA VAL A 227 -24.12 -33.68 54.23
C VAL A 227 -24.45 -34.85 55.15
N SER A 228 -23.89 -34.80 56.37
CA SER A 228 -24.17 -35.74 57.46
C SER A 228 -23.98 -35.01 58.78
N LYS A 229 -24.76 -35.35 59.83
CA LYS A 229 -24.64 -34.71 61.15
C LYS A 229 -23.22 -34.77 61.74
N THR A 230 -22.43 -35.78 61.36
CA THR A 230 -21.02 -35.94 61.74
C THR A 230 -20.06 -35.17 60.82
N GLY A 231 -20.34 -35.09 59.53
CA GLY A 231 -19.55 -34.32 58.55
C GLY A 231 -19.65 -32.81 58.79
N LEU A 232 -20.87 -32.28 58.99
CA LEU A 232 -21.13 -30.85 59.22
C LEU A 232 -20.54 -30.33 60.54
N LYS A 233 -20.49 -31.17 61.58
CA LYS A 233 -19.84 -30.81 62.85
C LYS A 233 -18.33 -30.65 62.76
N LYS A 234 -17.66 -31.32 61.80
CA LYS A 234 -16.20 -31.22 61.59
C LYS A 234 -15.79 -29.94 60.86
N VAL A 235 -16.72 -29.28 60.20
CA VAL A 235 -16.48 -28.11 59.34
C VAL A 235 -17.09 -26.82 59.88
N LEU A 236 -17.51 -26.82 61.15
CA LEU A 236 -17.98 -25.63 61.87
C LEU A 236 -16.89 -24.55 61.88
N GLY A 237 -17.26 -23.32 61.54
CA GLY A 237 -16.33 -22.19 61.39
C GLY A 237 -15.72 -22.02 60.00
N ARG A 238 -15.95 -22.96 59.06
CA ARG A 238 -15.59 -22.78 57.64
C ARG A 238 -16.66 -22.01 56.88
N LYS A 239 -16.26 -21.35 55.79
CA LYS A 239 -17.15 -20.56 54.92
C LYS A 239 -17.73 -21.41 53.79
N LEU A 240 -18.99 -21.17 53.45
CA LEU A 240 -19.63 -21.74 52.26
C LEU A 240 -19.08 -21.10 50.98
N ALA A 241 -18.68 -21.93 50.01
CA ALA A 241 -18.16 -21.48 48.71
C ALA A 241 -19.27 -21.28 47.66
N ALA A 242 -20.40 -21.99 47.80
CA ALA A 242 -21.55 -21.93 46.91
C ALA A 242 -22.85 -21.70 47.72
N ARG A 243 -23.90 -21.18 47.06
CA ARG A 243 -25.22 -21.04 47.69
C ARG A 243 -25.83 -22.41 47.98
N VAL A 244 -26.58 -22.51 49.06
CA VAL A 244 -27.45 -23.67 49.33
C VAL A 244 -28.84 -23.31 48.86
N LEU A 245 -29.27 -23.96 47.77
CA LEU A 245 -30.56 -23.74 47.13
C LEU A 245 -31.52 -24.86 47.50
N ASN A 246 -32.78 -24.49 47.72
CA ASN A 246 -33.90 -25.42 47.67
C ASN A 246 -34.51 -25.36 46.28
N THR A 247 -34.53 -26.49 45.57
CA THR A 247 -34.95 -26.56 44.17
C THR A 247 -36.15 -27.48 44.06
N TRP A 248 -37.23 -27.01 43.45
CA TRP A 248 -38.40 -27.82 43.13
C TRP A 248 -38.93 -27.49 41.74
N HIS A 249 -39.59 -28.47 41.11
CA HIS A 249 -40.26 -28.29 39.83
C HIS A 249 -41.72 -27.94 40.06
N GLU A 250 -42.17 -26.88 39.40
CA GLU A 250 -43.57 -26.46 39.39
C GLU A 250 -44.12 -26.68 37.97
N ASP A 251 -45.07 -27.59 37.85
CA ASP A 251 -45.68 -27.96 36.58
C ASP A 251 -46.79 -26.94 36.25
N PHE A 252 -46.58 -26.16 35.20
CA PHE A 252 -47.59 -25.27 34.64
C PHE A 252 -48.26 -25.93 33.44
N VAL A 253 -49.58 -25.82 33.37
CA VAL A 253 -50.33 -26.19 32.17
C VAL A 253 -50.58 -24.91 31.40
N ASP A 254 -50.04 -24.81 30.19
CA ASP A 254 -50.31 -23.69 29.30
C ASP A 254 -51.77 -23.79 28.82
N GLU A 255 -52.58 -22.76 29.12
CA GLU A 255 -54.02 -22.74 28.84
C GLU A 255 -54.32 -22.73 27.33
N ASP A 256 -53.38 -22.28 26.48
CA ASP A 256 -53.56 -22.19 25.04
C ASP A 256 -53.06 -23.44 24.27
N THR A 257 -52.03 -24.13 24.79
CA THR A 257 -51.40 -25.29 24.12
C THR A 257 -51.70 -26.64 24.78
N GLY A 258 -52.13 -26.65 26.05
CA GLY A 258 -52.38 -27.86 26.83
C GLY A 258 -51.12 -28.67 27.20
N GLU A 259 -49.93 -28.14 26.90
CA GLU A 259 -48.66 -28.75 27.28
C GLU A 259 -48.32 -28.46 28.74
N VAL A 260 -47.80 -29.48 29.44
CA VAL A 260 -47.31 -29.35 30.82
C VAL A 260 -45.86 -28.92 30.76
N VAL A 261 -45.60 -27.66 31.07
CA VAL A 261 -44.26 -27.08 31.15
C VAL A 261 -43.81 -27.11 32.60
N SER A 262 -42.83 -27.96 32.90
CA SER A 262 -42.20 -28.04 34.22
C SER A 262 -41.14 -26.94 34.36
N ILE A 263 -41.38 -25.97 35.25
CA ILE A 263 -40.45 -24.86 35.52
C ILE A 263 -39.72 -25.15 36.83
N GLU A 264 -38.38 -25.15 36.77
CA GLU A 264 -37.52 -25.27 37.96
C GLU A 264 -37.48 -23.93 38.71
N ARG A 265 -37.86 -23.94 40.00
CA ARG A 265 -37.77 -22.78 40.89
C ARG A 265 -36.71 -23.03 41.97
N ASN A 266 -35.93 -22.00 42.25
CA ASN A 266 -34.84 -22.02 43.22
C ASN A 266 -35.08 -20.99 44.32
N GLU A 267 -35.06 -21.42 45.58
CA GLU A 267 -35.05 -20.53 46.75
C GLU A 267 -33.68 -20.59 47.43
N ILE A 268 -33.11 -19.42 47.75
CA ILE A 268 -31.79 -19.31 48.39
C ILE A 268 -31.98 -19.44 49.90
N ILE A 269 -31.49 -20.54 50.51
CA ILE A 269 -31.55 -20.76 51.96
C ILE A 269 -30.33 -20.15 52.66
N LEU A 270 -29.12 -20.42 52.13
CA LEU A 270 -27.88 -19.84 52.62
C LEU A 270 -27.11 -19.20 51.48
N ASP A 271 -26.64 -17.98 51.73
CA ASP A 271 -25.85 -17.21 50.79
C ASP A 271 -24.37 -17.63 50.80
N ARG A 272 -23.63 -17.17 49.79
CA ARG A 272 -22.18 -17.42 49.67
C ARG A 272 -21.44 -16.72 50.83
N ASP A 273 -20.28 -17.26 51.24
CA ASP A 273 -19.44 -16.73 52.33
C ASP A 273 -20.07 -16.70 53.74
N THR A 274 -21.25 -17.29 53.93
CA THR A 274 -21.81 -17.50 55.27
C THR A 274 -20.91 -18.46 56.06
N VAL A 275 -20.52 -18.05 57.28
CA VAL A 275 -19.76 -18.89 58.21
C VAL A 275 -20.71 -19.94 58.79
N LEU A 276 -20.31 -21.21 58.74
CA LEU A 276 -21.14 -22.29 59.29
C LEU A 276 -21.16 -22.24 60.81
N GLU A 277 -22.30 -21.78 61.35
CA GLU A 277 -22.64 -21.80 62.77
C GLU A 277 -23.57 -22.97 63.08
N LYS A 278 -23.84 -23.22 64.37
CA LYS A 278 -24.67 -24.36 64.80
C LYS A 278 -26.10 -24.29 64.25
N GLU A 279 -26.64 -23.08 64.07
CA GLU A 279 -28.01 -22.84 63.57
C GLU A 279 -28.16 -23.22 62.08
N HIS A 280 -27.10 -23.06 61.29
CA HIS A 280 -27.10 -23.37 59.85
C HIS A 280 -27.08 -24.89 59.57
N ILE A 281 -26.67 -25.73 60.54
CA ILE A 281 -26.61 -27.19 60.36
C ILE A 281 -28.00 -27.78 60.19
N ASP A 282 -28.96 -27.34 61.01
CA ASP A 282 -30.32 -27.87 60.97
C ASP A 282 -31.03 -27.41 59.68
N GLN A 283 -30.83 -26.16 59.27
CA GLN A 283 -31.34 -25.62 58.01
C GLN A 283 -30.87 -26.41 56.77
N ILE A 284 -29.57 -26.74 56.68
CA ILE A 284 -29.00 -27.49 55.54
C ILE A 284 -29.55 -28.92 55.47
N ILE A 285 -29.77 -29.56 56.62
CA ILE A 285 -30.31 -30.93 56.69
C ILE A 285 -31.77 -30.96 56.23
N ASP A 286 -32.55 -29.94 56.58
CA ASP A 286 -33.96 -29.84 56.20
C ASP A 286 -34.16 -29.58 54.69
N THR A 287 -33.11 -29.15 53.98
CA THR A 287 -33.15 -28.86 52.53
C THR A 287 -32.88 -30.09 51.63
N ASP A 288 -32.60 -31.26 52.22
CA ASP A 288 -32.27 -32.53 51.51
C ASP A 288 -31.11 -32.45 50.48
N VAL A 289 -30.17 -31.52 50.66
CA VAL A 289 -28.99 -31.41 49.80
C VAL A 289 -27.97 -32.49 50.14
N LYS A 290 -27.45 -33.21 49.13
CA LYS A 290 -26.52 -34.35 49.32
C LYS A 290 -25.09 -33.92 49.72
N THR A 291 -24.63 -32.77 49.24
CA THR A 291 -23.27 -32.28 49.40
C THR A 291 -23.26 -30.76 49.54
N ILE A 292 -22.38 -30.22 50.38
CA ILE A 292 -22.09 -28.78 50.45
C ILE A 292 -20.66 -28.50 50.02
N LEU A 293 -20.44 -27.32 49.44
CA LEU A 293 -19.13 -26.87 48.98
C LEU A 293 -18.55 -25.86 49.96
N LEU A 294 -17.37 -26.16 50.48
CA LEU A 294 -16.63 -25.28 51.39
C LEU A 294 -15.40 -24.73 50.71
N HIS A 295 -14.98 -23.54 51.13
CA HIS A 295 -13.71 -22.98 50.70
C HIS A 295 -12.53 -23.87 51.13
N LYS A 296 -11.62 -24.18 50.21
CA LYS A 296 -10.42 -25.00 50.47
C LYS A 296 -9.41 -24.19 51.30
N GLU A 297 -8.93 -24.74 52.42
CA GLU A 297 -7.92 -24.10 53.29
C GLU A 297 -6.50 -24.35 52.73
N ASN A 298 -6.12 -23.67 51.66
CA ASN A 298 -4.77 -23.74 51.07
C ASN A 298 -4.24 -22.35 50.71
N ASN A 299 -2.92 -22.16 50.62
CA ASN A 299 -2.29 -20.88 50.23
C ASN A 299 -2.76 -20.33 48.87
N ALA A 300 -3.30 -21.18 47.99
CA ALA A 300 -3.92 -20.81 46.71
C ALA A 300 -5.22 -19.98 46.85
N GLN A 301 -5.80 -19.87 48.05
CA GLN A 301 -7.03 -19.10 48.30
C GLN A 301 -6.82 -17.59 48.11
N SER A 302 -5.59 -17.09 48.29
CA SER A 302 -5.24 -15.70 48.00
C SER A 302 -5.16 -15.40 46.50
N ASP A 303 -4.74 -16.39 45.71
CA ASP A 303 -4.49 -16.24 44.27
C ASP A 303 -5.78 -16.11 43.45
N TYR A 304 -6.90 -16.70 43.91
CA TYR A 304 -8.18 -16.77 43.18
C TYR A 304 -9.35 -16.04 43.86
N ALA A 305 -9.08 -15.18 44.85
CA ALA A 305 -10.10 -14.38 45.55
C ALA A 305 -11.00 -13.56 44.61
N ILE A 306 -10.50 -13.21 43.42
CA ILE A 306 -11.21 -12.47 42.37
C ILE A 306 -12.41 -13.24 41.83
N ILE A 307 -12.32 -14.57 41.70
CA ILE A 307 -13.44 -15.38 41.21
C ILE A 307 -14.57 -15.40 42.25
N HIS A 308 -14.24 -15.43 43.55
CA HIS A 308 -15.23 -15.33 44.62
C HIS A 308 -15.95 -13.97 44.62
N ASN A 309 -15.19 -12.88 44.52
CA ASN A 309 -15.77 -11.52 44.42
C ASN A 309 -16.66 -11.37 43.17
N THR A 310 -16.27 -12.02 42.07
CA THR A 310 -17.03 -12.00 40.82
C THR A 310 -18.32 -12.81 40.94
N LEU A 311 -18.28 -14.00 41.52
CA LEU A 311 -19.47 -14.80 41.82
C LEU A 311 -20.43 -14.00 42.71
N GLN A 312 -19.94 -13.27 43.71
CA GLN A 312 -20.80 -12.45 44.58
C GLN A 312 -21.56 -11.34 43.83
N LYS A 313 -20.99 -10.82 42.73
CA LYS A 313 -21.60 -9.79 41.89
C LYS A 313 -22.45 -10.35 40.74
N ASP A 314 -22.47 -11.66 40.54
CA ASP A 314 -23.26 -12.34 39.51
C ASP A 314 -24.76 -12.33 39.87
N PRO A 315 -25.63 -11.71 39.04
CA PRO A 315 -27.06 -11.68 39.29
C PRO A 315 -27.79 -12.98 38.89
N THR A 316 -27.09 -13.94 38.26
CA THR A 316 -27.72 -15.13 37.63
C THR A 316 -27.39 -16.42 38.37
N ASN A 317 -28.31 -17.39 38.33
CA ASN A 317 -28.16 -18.68 39.01
C ASN A 317 -28.22 -19.89 38.08
N SER A 318 -28.91 -19.79 36.94
CA SER A 318 -29.02 -20.85 35.93
C SER A 318 -28.46 -20.41 34.58
N GLU A 319 -28.20 -21.37 33.68
CA GLU A 319 -27.82 -21.06 32.30
C GLU A 319 -28.89 -20.24 31.59
N LYS A 320 -30.17 -20.59 31.77
CA LYS A 320 -31.29 -19.87 31.16
C LYS A 320 -31.32 -18.40 31.55
N GLU A 321 -31.24 -18.11 32.85
CA GLU A 321 -31.18 -16.73 33.36
C GLU A 321 -29.95 -15.98 32.82
N ALA A 322 -28.81 -16.65 32.70
CA ALA A 322 -27.59 -16.06 32.16
C ALA A 322 -27.70 -15.70 30.68
N VAL A 323 -28.29 -16.59 29.87
CA VAL A 323 -28.53 -16.36 28.44
C VAL A 323 -29.50 -15.20 28.23
N GLU A 324 -30.60 -15.16 28.98
CA GLU A 324 -31.57 -14.05 28.93
C GLU A 324 -30.96 -12.72 29.39
N HIS A 325 -30.16 -12.74 30.46
CA HIS A 325 -29.47 -11.56 30.96
C HIS A 325 -28.47 -10.99 29.94
N ILE A 326 -27.68 -11.86 29.30
CA ILE A 326 -26.75 -11.47 28.23
C ILE A 326 -27.53 -10.90 27.03
N TYR A 327 -28.63 -11.56 26.62
CA TYR A 327 -29.48 -11.08 25.53
C TYR A 327 -30.03 -9.67 25.82
N ARG A 328 -30.61 -9.47 27.00
CA ARG A 328 -31.14 -8.17 27.45
C ARG A 328 -30.05 -7.11 27.43
N GLN A 329 -28.85 -7.46 27.87
CA GLN A 329 -27.74 -6.51 27.89
C GLN A 329 -27.23 -6.17 26.48
N LEU A 330 -27.24 -7.11 25.53
CA LEU A 330 -26.80 -6.89 24.16
C LEU A 330 -27.84 -6.11 23.33
N ARG A 331 -29.12 -6.47 23.43
CA ARG A 331 -30.21 -5.95 22.58
C ARG A 331 -31.08 -4.87 23.24
N ASN A 332 -30.93 -4.63 24.55
CA ASN A 332 -31.82 -3.77 25.34
C ASN A 332 -33.30 -4.15 25.23
N ALA A 333 -33.61 -5.43 24.96
CA ALA A 333 -34.94 -5.97 24.78
C ALA A 333 -35.00 -7.38 25.38
N GLU A 334 -36.19 -7.86 25.71
CA GLU A 334 -36.39 -9.24 26.16
C GLU A 334 -36.31 -10.22 24.98
N PRO A 335 -35.77 -11.44 25.19
CA PRO A 335 -35.74 -12.44 24.15
C PRO A 335 -37.16 -12.94 23.84
N PRO A 336 -37.48 -13.18 22.56
CA PRO A 336 -38.77 -13.77 22.18
C PRO A 336 -38.89 -15.23 22.64
N ASP A 337 -37.79 -15.97 22.65
CA ASP A 337 -37.69 -17.38 23.03
C ASP A 337 -36.23 -17.72 23.43
N GLU A 338 -36.04 -18.82 24.16
CA GLU A 338 -34.73 -19.26 24.66
C GLU A 338 -33.76 -19.64 23.54
N GLU A 339 -34.27 -20.28 22.47
CA GLU A 339 -33.46 -20.76 21.35
C GLU A 339 -32.86 -19.60 20.56
N THR A 340 -33.64 -18.54 20.34
CA THR A 340 -33.18 -17.29 19.75
C THR A 340 -32.11 -16.63 20.62
N ALA A 341 -32.28 -16.64 21.95
CA ALA A 341 -31.32 -16.05 22.88
C ALA A 341 -29.98 -16.81 22.88
N ARG A 342 -30.03 -18.15 22.99
CA ARG A 342 -28.84 -19.03 22.92
C ARG A 342 -28.17 -18.93 21.54
N GLY A 343 -28.96 -18.94 20.48
CA GLY A 343 -28.49 -18.81 19.11
C GLY A 343 -27.77 -17.50 18.82
N ILE A 344 -28.03 -16.40 19.55
CA ILE A 344 -27.22 -15.17 19.44
C ILE A 344 -25.83 -15.37 20.05
N ILE A 345 -25.73 -16.00 21.22
CA ILE A 345 -24.44 -16.24 21.89
C ILE A 345 -23.58 -17.18 21.05
N ASP A 346 -24.17 -18.25 20.51
CA ASP A 346 -23.48 -19.16 19.57
C ASP A 346 -23.00 -18.43 18.33
N LYS A 347 -23.83 -17.56 17.75
CA LYS A 347 -23.44 -16.73 16.60
C LYS A 347 -22.35 -15.70 16.92
N LEU A 348 -22.14 -15.34 18.18
CA LEU A 348 -21.12 -14.36 18.57
C LEU A 348 -19.72 -14.96 18.65
N PHE A 349 -19.56 -16.18 19.17
CA PHE A 349 -18.23 -16.74 19.46
C PHE A 349 -17.97 -18.12 18.87
N PHE A 350 -19.02 -18.92 18.65
CA PHE A 350 -18.92 -20.35 18.33
C PHE A 350 -19.34 -20.70 16.89
N SER A 351 -19.86 -19.74 16.13
CA SER A 351 -20.29 -19.94 14.74
C SER A 351 -19.21 -19.56 13.74
N ASP A 352 -18.78 -20.54 12.93
CA ASP A 352 -17.76 -20.36 11.87
C ASP A 352 -18.15 -19.29 10.83
N GLN A 353 -19.45 -19.05 10.63
CA GLN A 353 -19.93 -18.06 9.65
C GLN A 353 -19.70 -16.61 10.10
N ARG A 354 -19.75 -16.37 11.43
CA ARG A 354 -19.77 -15.03 12.04
C ARG A 354 -18.49 -14.71 12.79
N TYR A 355 -17.84 -15.71 13.38
CA TYR A 355 -16.64 -15.59 14.16
C TYR A 355 -15.52 -16.45 13.57
N ASN A 356 -14.33 -15.88 13.41
CA ASN A 356 -13.16 -16.56 12.90
C ASN A 356 -11.90 -15.90 13.46
N LEU A 357 -11.03 -16.66 14.12
CA LEU A 357 -9.72 -16.26 14.63
C LEU A 357 -8.65 -16.21 13.52
N GLY A 358 -8.90 -16.93 12.43
CA GLY A 358 -7.95 -17.23 11.37
C GLY A 358 -6.89 -18.22 11.83
N GLU A 359 -6.12 -18.73 10.88
CA GLU A 359 -4.96 -19.59 11.17
C GLU A 359 -3.96 -18.89 12.11
N VAL A 360 -3.72 -17.60 11.86
CA VAL A 360 -2.83 -16.78 12.67
C VAL A 360 -3.33 -16.66 14.10
N GLY A 361 -4.62 -16.37 14.30
CA GLY A 361 -5.18 -16.20 15.64
C GLY A 361 -5.17 -17.51 16.44
N ARG A 362 -5.48 -18.63 15.79
CA ARG A 362 -5.43 -19.96 16.40
C ARG A 362 -3.99 -20.36 16.76
N TYR A 363 -3.04 -20.21 15.85
CA TYR A 363 -1.61 -20.45 16.11
C TYR A 363 -1.11 -19.64 17.31
N ARG A 364 -1.38 -18.33 17.33
CA ARG A 364 -0.94 -17.44 18.40
C ARG A 364 -1.56 -17.80 19.75
N MET A 365 -2.85 -18.09 19.76
CA MET A 365 -3.55 -18.44 21.00
C MET A 365 -3.03 -19.76 21.57
N ASN A 366 -2.85 -20.78 20.71
CA ASN A 366 -2.29 -22.06 21.12
C ASN A 366 -0.87 -21.92 21.69
N LYS A 367 -0.01 -21.18 20.99
CA LYS A 367 1.39 -20.99 21.41
C LYS A 367 1.49 -20.18 22.70
N LYS A 368 0.69 -19.11 22.86
CA LYS A 368 0.70 -18.27 24.06
C LYS A 368 0.15 -18.98 25.29
N LEU A 369 -0.90 -19.78 25.13
CA LEU A 369 -1.59 -20.48 26.23
C LEU A 369 -1.09 -21.91 26.44
N GLY A 370 -0.20 -22.42 25.59
CA GLY A 370 0.29 -23.81 25.64
C GLY A 370 -0.77 -24.85 25.29
N LEU A 371 -1.71 -24.53 24.39
CA LEU A 371 -2.81 -25.41 23.99
C LEU A 371 -2.44 -26.25 22.75
N ASP A 372 -2.88 -27.50 22.71
CA ASP A 372 -2.70 -28.43 21.58
C ASP A 372 -4.03 -28.63 20.82
N ILE A 373 -4.67 -27.52 20.43
CA ILE A 373 -5.92 -27.52 19.65
C ILE A 373 -5.57 -27.49 18.16
N GLY A 374 -6.24 -28.32 17.35
CA GLY A 374 -6.04 -28.35 15.89
C GLY A 374 -6.23 -26.98 15.22
N MET A 375 -5.42 -26.71 14.19
CA MET A 375 -5.44 -25.45 13.42
C MET A 375 -6.73 -25.28 12.58
N ASP A 376 -7.49 -26.36 12.41
CA ASP A 376 -8.80 -26.41 11.75
C ASP A 376 -9.90 -25.70 12.56
N LYS A 377 -9.78 -25.67 13.90
CA LYS A 377 -10.78 -25.02 14.76
C LYS A 377 -10.53 -23.53 14.88
N GLN A 378 -11.14 -22.74 14.01
CA GLN A 378 -10.92 -21.29 13.96
C GLN A 378 -11.90 -20.44 14.81
N VAL A 379 -12.88 -21.05 15.48
CA VAL A 379 -13.76 -20.37 16.45
C VAL A 379 -13.19 -20.43 17.87
N LEU A 380 -13.68 -19.59 18.80
CA LEU A 380 -13.31 -19.69 20.21
C LEU A 380 -13.85 -20.98 20.81
N THR A 381 -13.07 -21.66 21.64
CA THR A 381 -13.50 -22.84 22.39
C THR A 381 -13.69 -22.49 23.87
N LYS A 382 -14.42 -23.35 24.60
CA LYS A 382 -14.60 -23.19 26.05
C LYS A 382 -13.25 -23.28 26.79
N GLU A 383 -12.37 -24.16 26.32
CA GLU A 383 -11.01 -24.34 26.86
C GLU A 383 -10.15 -23.09 26.66
N ASP A 384 -10.26 -22.40 25.52
CA ASP A 384 -9.57 -21.13 25.28
C ASP A 384 -9.95 -20.10 26.35
N ILE A 385 -11.26 -19.88 26.57
CA ILE A 385 -11.78 -18.89 27.51
C ILE A 385 -11.29 -19.18 28.94
N ILE A 386 -11.34 -20.44 29.37
CA ILE A 386 -10.89 -20.86 30.70
C ILE A 386 -9.39 -20.58 30.88
N THR A 387 -8.58 -20.96 29.90
CA THR A 387 -7.12 -20.83 29.98
C THR A 387 -6.68 -19.37 29.95
N ILE A 388 -7.37 -18.51 29.18
CA ILE A 388 -7.17 -17.06 29.18
C ILE A 388 -7.40 -16.48 30.58
N ILE A 389 -8.48 -16.89 31.25
CA ILE A 389 -8.80 -16.40 32.59
C ILE A 389 -7.79 -16.91 33.62
N LYS A 390 -7.33 -18.17 33.52
CA LYS A 390 -6.25 -18.71 34.37
C LYS A 390 -4.97 -17.89 34.22
N TYR A 391 -4.54 -17.63 32.98
CA TYR A 391 -3.35 -16.82 32.70
C TYR A 391 -3.50 -15.38 33.21
N LEU A 392 -4.69 -14.77 33.06
CA LEU A 392 -4.97 -13.43 33.61
C LEU A 392 -4.84 -13.41 35.14
N ILE A 393 -5.23 -14.48 35.84
CA ILE A 393 -5.05 -14.61 37.29
C ILE A 393 -3.57 -14.77 37.66
N GLU A 394 -2.81 -15.55 36.91
CA GLU A 394 -1.35 -15.65 37.08
C GLU A 394 -0.64 -14.30 36.89
N LEU A 395 -1.09 -13.50 35.92
CA LEU A 395 -0.61 -12.14 35.68
C LEU A 395 -0.87 -11.21 36.87
N ILE A 396 -2.08 -11.26 37.45
CA ILE A 396 -2.44 -10.48 38.63
C ILE A 396 -1.54 -10.84 39.82
N ASN A 397 -1.21 -12.12 39.95
CA ASN A 397 -0.32 -12.65 40.99
C ASN A 397 1.18 -12.49 40.66
N SER A 398 1.52 -11.76 39.59
CA SER A 398 2.91 -11.51 39.14
C SER A 398 3.71 -12.78 38.83
N LYS A 399 3.03 -13.87 38.45
CA LYS A 399 3.64 -15.13 38.00
C LYS A 399 3.84 -15.17 36.47
N ALA A 400 3.23 -14.24 35.75
CA ALA A 400 3.32 -14.08 34.30
C ALA A 400 3.69 -12.64 33.92
N GLU A 401 4.20 -12.47 32.71
CA GLU A 401 4.58 -11.17 32.15
C GLU A 401 3.48 -10.59 31.25
N ILE A 402 3.49 -9.25 31.13
CA ILE A 402 2.57 -8.46 30.31
C ILE A 402 3.03 -8.54 28.85
N ASP A 403 2.10 -8.55 27.90
CA ASP A 403 2.46 -8.51 26.49
C ASP A 403 2.83 -7.09 26.07
N ASP A 404 3.96 -6.96 25.36
CA ASP A 404 4.29 -5.74 24.64
C ASP A 404 3.51 -5.68 23.31
N ILE A 405 2.50 -4.81 23.25
CA ILE A 405 1.63 -4.62 22.08
C ILE A 405 2.40 -4.20 20.81
N ASP A 406 3.57 -3.59 20.97
CA ASP A 406 4.36 -3.01 19.89
C ASP A 406 5.42 -3.97 19.35
N HIS A 407 5.66 -5.08 20.05
CA HIS A 407 6.47 -6.19 19.56
C HIS A 407 5.97 -6.69 18.19
N LEU A 408 6.88 -6.95 17.24
CA LEU A 408 6.49 -7.36 15.88
C LEU A 408 5.88 -8.77 15.80
N SER A 409 5.92 -9.60 16.84
CA SER A 409 5.10 -10.82 16.92
C SER A 409 3.62 -10.50 17.18
N ASN A 410 3.33 -9.32 17.72
CA ASN A 410 1.99 -8.81 18.02
C ASN A 410 1.39 -8.00 16.87
N ARG A 411 2.18 -7.74 15.82
CA ARG A 411 1.80 -6.98 14.64
C ARG A 411 2.07 -7.78 13.37
N ARG A 412 1.16 -7.73 12.42
CA ARG A 412 1.29 -8.43 11.14
C ARG A 412 1.01 -7.49 9.99
N VAL A 413 1.61 -7.82 8.86
CA VAL A 413 1.48 -7.10 7.60
C VAL A 413 0.37 -7.74 6.78
N ARG A 414 -0.63 -6.93 6.43
CA ARG A 414 -1.60 -7.25 5.37
C ARG A 414 -1.05 -6.78 4.05
N THR A 415 -0.68 -7.75 3.23
CA THR A 415 -0.23 -7.55 1.85
C THR A 415 -1.40 -7.17 0.94
N VAL A 416 -1.11 -6.82 -0.31
CA VAL A 416 -2.15 -6.40 -1.27
C VAL A 416 -3.12 -7.53 -1.57
N GLY A 417 -2.63 -8.76 -1.74
CA GLY A 417 -3.47 -9.92 -2.00
C GLY A 417 -4.48 -10.18 -0.88
N GLU A 418 -4.06 -10.08 0.38
CA GLU A 418 -4.95 -10.27 1.52
C GLU A 418 -5.97 -9.13 1.67
N GLN A 419 -5.54 -7.87 1.45
CA GLN A 419 -6.45 -6.73 1.45
C GLN A 419 -7.52 -6.88 0.36
N LEU A 420 -7.13 -7.35 -0.84
CA LEU A 420 -8.07 -7.63 -1.91
C LEU A 420 -9.00 -8.78 -1.53
N SER A 421 -8.49 -9.91 -1.03
CA SER A 421 -9.28 -11.04 -0.55
C SER A 421 -10.37 -10.59 0.43
N ALA A 422 -10.05 -9.74 1.40
CA ALA A 422 -11.03 -9.19 2.33
C ALA A 422 -12.13 -8.36 1.63
N GLN A 423 -11.78 -7.54 0.62
CA GLN A 423 -12.77 -6.78 -0.15
C GLN A 423 -13.61 -7.67 -1.08
N PHE A 424 -13.01 -8.70 -1.68
CA PHE A 424 -13.71 -9.72 -2.46
C PHE A 424 -14.71 -10.47 -1.57
N GLY A 425 -14.31 -10.86 -0.36
CA GLY A 425 -15.20 -11.51 0.61
C GLY A 425 -16.41 -10.65 0.96
N VAL A 426 -16.24 -9.34 1.15
CA VAL A 426 -17.37 -8.42 1.37
C VAL A 426 -18.26 -8.31 0.12
N GLY A 427 -17.66 -8.25 -1.07
CA GLY A 427 -18.39 -8.20 -2.35
C GLY A 427 -19.19 -9.46 -2.63
N LEU A 428 -18.57 -10.63 -2.45
CA LEU A 428 -19.19 -11.95 -2.63
C LEU A 428 -20.26 -12.21 -1.58
N ALA A 429 -20.06 -11.84 -0.31
CA ALA A 429 -21.09 -11.98 0.73
C ALA A 429 -22.35 -11.14 0.42
N ARG A 430 -22.19 -9.94 -0.17
CA ARG A 430 -23.33 -9.14 -0.66
C ARG A 430 -24.01 -9.82 -1.85
N MET A 431 -23.22 -10.34 -2.79
CA MET A 431 -23.73 -11.05 -3.95
C MET A 431 -24.49 -12.32 -3.56
N ALA A 432 -23.94 -13.11 -2.63
CA ALA A 432 -24.55 -14.34 -2.13
C ALA A 432 -25.91 -14.09 -1.49
N ARG A 433 -26.07 -12.97 -0.77
CA ARG A 433 -27.38 -12.55 -0.26
C ARG A 433 -28.39 -12.29 -1.37
N THR A 434 -27.99 -11.52 -2.40
CA THR A 434 -28.86 -11.23 -3.55
C THR A 434 -29.18 -12.48 -4.36
N ILE A 435 -28.23 -13.41 -4.52
CA ILE A 435 -28.45 -14.71 -5.18
C ILE A 435 -29.49 -15.51 -4.40
N ARG A 436 -29.33 -15.64 -3.08
CA ARG A 436 -30.29 -16.36 -2.22
C ARG A 436 -31.68 -15.75 -2.30
N GLU A 437 -31.80 -14.43 -2.22
CA GLU A 437 -33.08 -13.73 -2.36
C GLU A 437 -33.73 -14.00 -3.73
N ARG A 438 -32.94 -14.02 -4.82
CA ARG A 438 -33.45 -14.30 -6.17
C ARG A 438 -33.85 -15.75 -6.38
N MET A 439 -33.14 -16.71 -5.77
CA MET A 439 -33.52 -18.13 -5.79
C MET A 439 -34.90 -18.32 -5.16
N ASN A 440 -35.13 -17.77 -3.96
CA ASN A 440 -36.44 -17.83 -3.30
C ASN A 440 -37.58 -17.22 -4.12
N VAL A 441 -37.33 -16.14 -4.85
CA VAL A 441 -38.37 -15.45 -5.65
C VAL A 441 -38.70 -16.22 -6.94
N ARG A 442 -37.74 -16.96 -7.49
CA ARG A 442 -37.85 -17.63 -8.80
C ARG A 442 -38.05 -19.14 -8.70
N ASP A 443 -38.48 -19.63 -7.54
CA ASP A 443 -38.70 -21.05 -7.23
C ASP A 443 -39.56 -21.77 -8.29
N ASN A 444 -40.49 -21.06 -8.95
CA ASN A 444 -41.41 -21.61 -9.95
C ASN A 444 -40.94 -21.50 -11.42
N GLU A 445 -39.73 -20.98 -11.70
CA GLU A 445 -39.21 -20.78 -13.07
C GLU A 445 -37.92 -21.57 -13.31
N VAL A 446 -37.67 -22.01 -14.56
CA VAL A 446 -36.34 -22.52 -14.95
C VAL A 446 -35.41 -21.33 -15.18
N PHE A 447 -34.43 -21.14 -14.29
CA PHE A 447 -33.44 -20.06 -14.36
C PHE A 447 -32.02 -20.59 -14.48
N THR A 448 -31.14 -19.78 -15.08
CA THR A 448 -29.71 -20.10 -15.23
C THR A 448 -28.86 -19.35 -14.20
N PRO A 449 -27.60 -19.78 -13.94
CA PRO A 449 -26.68 -19.06 -13.07
C PRO A 449 -26.49 -17.57 -13.44
N ILE A 450 -26.55 -17.21 -14.73
CA ILE A 450 -26.40 -15.83 -15.20
C ILE A 450 -27.53 -14.93 -14.69
N ASP A 451 -28.76 -15.46 -14.60
CA ASP A 451 -29.93 -14.69 -14.20
C ASP A 451 -29.90 -14.28 -12.72
N LEU A 452 -29.22 -15.09 -11.89
CA LEU A 452 -29.12 -14.88 -10.45
C LEU A 452 -28.08 -13.82 -10.08
N ILE A 453 -27.07 -13.61 -10.94
CA ILE A 453 -25.88 -12.83 -10.60
C ILE A 453 -25.98 -11.40 -11.13
N ASN A 454 -25.51 -10.44 -10.32
CA ASN A 454 -25.35 -9.05 -10.73
C ASN A 454 -23.90 -8.61 -10.58
N ALA A 455 -23.17 -8.49 -11.68
CA ALA A 455 -21.76 -8.10 -11.70
C ALA A 455 -21.45 -6.72 -11.06
N LYS A 456 -22.45 -5.82 -10.96
CA LYS A 456 -22.23 -4.49 -10.36
C LYS A 456 -21.97 -4.53 -8.86
N THR A 457 -22.49 -5.53 -8.14
CA THR A 457 -22.36 -5.61 -6.68
C THR A 457 -20.90 -5.74 -6.28
N LEU A 458 -20.16 -6.67 -6.92
CA LEU A 458 -18.73 -6.89 -6.70
C LEU A 458 -17.89 -5.71 -7.19
N SER A 459 -18.11 -5.29 -8.44
CA SER A 459 -17.32 -4.22 -9.07
C SER A 459 -17.38 -2.90 -8.27
N SER A 460 -18.53 -2.58 -7.66
CA SER A 460 -18.69 -1.37 -6.85
C SER A 460 -17.82 -1.34 -5.59
N VAL A 461 -17.64 -2.48 -4.91
CA VAL A 461 -16.84 -2.60 -3.69
C VAL A 461 -15.35 -2.45 -4.04
N ILE A 462 -14.90 -3.14 -5.09
CA ILE A 462 -13.52 -3.09 -5.55
C ILE A 462 -13.14 -1.69 -6.07
N ASN A 463 -14.00 -1.06 -6.86
CA ASN A 463 -13.76 0.31 -7.33
C ASN A 463 -13.71 1.32 -6.17
N SER A 464 -14.54 1.12 -5.13
CA SER A 464 -14.49 1.96 -3.93
C SER A 464 -13.16 1.80 -3.17
N PHE A 465 -12.65 0.57 -3.04
CA PHE A 465 -11.35 0.28 -2.43
C PHE A 465 -10.22 1.00 -3.18
N PHE A 466 -10.10 0.79 -4.48
CA PHE A 466 -9.03 1.42 -5.25
C PHE A 466 -9.18 2.94 -5.37
N GLY A 467 -10.42 3.45 -5.37
CA GLY A 467 -10.72 4.87 -5.56
C GLY A 467 -10.54 5.72 -4.31
N THR A 468 -11.10 5.28 -3.18
CA THR A 468 -11.28 6.10 -1.96
C THR A 468 -10.48 5.64 -0.74
N ASN A 469 -9.98 4.40 -0.72
CA ASN A 469 -9.24 3.91 0.44
C ASN A 469 -7.90 4.65 0.61
N GLN A 470 -7.56 5.01 1.85
CA GLN A 470 -6.31 5.67 2.22
C GLN A 470 -5.05 4.84 1.87
N LEU A 471 -5.18 3.52 1.78
CA LEU A 471 -4.08 2.62 1.41
C LEU A 471 -3.82 2.58 -0.09
N SER A 472 -4.80 2.93 -0.93
CA SER A 472 -4.64 3.07 -2.38
C SER A 472 -4.21 4.51 -2.71
N GLN A 473 -2.90 4.71 -2.85
CA GLN A 473 -2.30 6.04 -2.99
C GLN A 473 -1.81 6.28 -4.42
N PHE A 474 -1.79 7.53 -4.85
CA PHE A 474 -1.09 7.91 -6.08
C PHE A 474 0.39 7.56 -5.93
N MET A 475 0.94 6.90 -6.94
CA MET A 475 2.33 6.49 -6.92
C MET A 475 3.26 7.71 -6.90
N ASP A 476 4.34 7.61 -6.13
CA ASP A 476 5.39 8.62 -6.13
C ASP A 476 6.42 8.22 -7.19
N GLN A 477 6.40 8.95 -8.30
CA GLN A 477 7.17 8.71 -9.51
C GLN A 477 8.12 9.87 -9.79
N THR A 478 8.61 10.49 -8.71
CA THR A 478 9.63 11.52 -8.87
C THR A 478 10.89 10.92 -9.49
N ASN A 479 11.34 9.75 -9.00
CA ASN A 479 12.48 8.99 -9.53
C ASN A 479 12.34 7.48 -9.18
N PRO A 480 13.18 6.58 -9.72
CA PRO A 480 13.07 5.14 -9.45
C PRO A 480 13.15 4.74 -7.97
N LEU A 481 13.94 5.46 -7.17
CA LEU A 481 14.06 5.19 -5.73
C LEU A 481 12.75 5.52 -5.01
N ALA A 482 12.10 6.63 -5.36
CA ALA A 482 10.79 6.99 -4.82
C ALA A 482 9.74 5.92 -5.12
N GLU A 483 9.77 5.33 -6.32
CA GLU A 483 8.84 4.27 -6.72
C GLU A 483 9.01 3.00 -5.88
N ILE A 484 10.23 2.49 -5.75
CA ILE A 484 10.51 1.25 -5.02
C ILE A 484 10.19 1.42 -3.53
N THR A 485 10.62 2.54 -2.94
CA THR A 485 10.42 2.80 -1.51
C THR A 485 8.94 2.98 -1.18
N HIS A 486 8.13 3.51 -2.10
CA HIS A 486 6.69 3.60 -1.91
C HIS A 486 6.02 2.21 -1.97
N LYS A 487 6.46 1.32 -2.86
CA LYS A 487 5.94 -0.05 -2.98
C LYS A 487 6.28 -0.93 -1.77
N ARG A 488 7.39 -0.65 -1.09
CA ARG A 488 7.85 -1.33 0.15
C ARG A 488 7.42 -0.63 1.45
N ARG A 489 6.55 0.37 1.36
CA ARG A 489 6.08 1.13 2.53
C ARG A 489 5.08 0.30 3.33
N LEU A 490 5.19 0.41 4.65
CA LEU A 490 4.25 -0.16 5.62
C LEU A 490 3.53 0.97 6.36
N SER A 491 2.21 0.87 6.44
CA SER A 491 1.36 1.86 7.09
C SER A 491 0.61 1.25 8.26
N ALA A 492 0.76 1.82 9.46
CA ALA A 492 -0.09 1.50 10.62
C ALA A 492 -1.49 2.15 10.53
N LEU A 493 -1.68 3.07 9.57
CA LEU A 493 -2.94 3.75 9.29
C LEU A 493 -3.86 2.89 8.41
N GLY A 494 -5.14 3.22 8.38
CA GLY A 494 -6.15 2.59 7.52
C GLY A 494 -7.20 1.77 8.28
N PRO A 495 -8.14 1.12 7.58
CA PRO A 495 -9.22 0.35 8.19
C PRO A 495 -8.66 -0.80 9.05
N GLY A 496 -9.08 -0.90 10.31
CA GLY A 496 -8.55 -1.89 11.27
C GLY A 496 -7.18 -1.54 11.88
N GLY A 497 -6.55 -0.46 11.43
CA GLY A 497 -5.32 0.09 12.00
C GLY A 497 -5.56 1.23 12.99
N LEU A 498 -4.56 2.09 13.16
CA LEU A 498 -4.58 3.25 14.03
C LEU A 498 -4.99 4.52 13.27
N SER A 499 -5.54 5.51 13.98
CA SER A 499 -5.68 6.87 13.46
C SER A 499 -4.55 7.75 14.03
N ARG A 500 -4.21 8.84 13.32
CA ARG A 500 -3.14 9.77 13.72
C ARG A 500 -3.32 10.33 15.13
N GLU A 501 -4.57 10.62 15.49
CA GLU A 501 -4.96 11.21 16.78
C GLU A 501 -5.00 10.20 17.93
N ARG A 502 -5.30 8.92 17.62
CA ARG A 502 -5.34 7.84 18.63
C ARG A 502 -3.99 7.19 18.85
N ALA A 503 -3.06 7.34 17.93
CA ALA A 503 -1.73 6.76 18.05
C ALA A 503 -0.90 7.53 19.08
N GLY A 504 -0.66 6.88 20.23
CA GLY A 504 0.21 7.38 21.30
C GLY A 504 1.69 7.40 20.91
N PHE A 505 2.53 7.76 21.89
CA PHE A 505 3.98 7.82 21.72
C PHE A 505 4.60 6.43 21.51
N GLU A 506 4.19 5.43 22.30
CA GLU A 506 4.72 4.06 22.30
C GLU A 506 4.75 3.45 20.88
N VAL A 507 3.63 3.53 20.16
CA VAL A 507 3.50 2.98 18.80
C VAL A 507 4.41 3.68 17.78
N ARG A 508 4.80 4.93 18.04
CA ARG A 508 5.65 5.73 17.14
C ARG A 508 7.14 5.52 17.41
N ASP A 509 7.48 4.93 18.54
CA ASP A 509 8.86 4.73 18.95
C ASP A 509 9.50 3.55 18.20
N VAL A 510 10.83 3.49 18.24
CA VAL A 510 11.60 2.42 17.62
C VAL A 510 11.77 1.27 18.61
N HIS A 511 11.10 0.15 18.33
CA HIS A 511 11.20 -1.06 19.14
C HIS A 511 12.39 -1.94 18.69
N TYR A 512 13.03 -2.68 19.62
CA TYR A 512 14.22 -3.49 19.31
C TYR A 512 13.96 -4.59 18.27
N THR A 513 12.74 -5.14 18.21
CA THR A 513 12.34 -6.13 17.18
C THR A 513 12.30 -5.56 15.76
N HIS A 514 12.32 -4.23 15.59
CA HIS A 514 12.44 -3.61 14.27
C HIS A 514 13.76 -3.98 13.59
N TYR A 515 14.79 -4.39 14.35
CA TYR A 515 16.09 -4.79 13.82
C TYR A 515 15.96 -5.80 12.67
N GLY A 516 16.54 -5.46 11.53
CA GLY A 516 16.50 -6.31 10.33
C GLY A 516 15.16 -6.41 9.61
N ARG A 517 14.08 -5.81 10.15
CA ARG A 517 12.70 -5.95 9.66
C ARG A 517 12.12 -4.62 9.18
N LEU A 518 12.13 -3.61 10.04
CA LEU A 518 11.67 -2.25 9.75
C LEU A 518 12.85 -1.29 9.89
N CYS A 519 13.01 -0.38 8.94
CA CYS A 519 14.06 0.61 9.05
C CYS A 519 13.76 1.62 10.16
N PRO A 520 14.68 1.85 11.10
CA PRO A 520 14.51 2.83 12.17
C PRO A 520 14.73 4.28 11.71
N ILE A 521 15.33 4.48 10.53
CA ILE A 521 15.72 5.81 10.00
C ILE A 521 14.68 6.36 9.02
N GLU A 522 14.16 5.53 8.10
CA GLU A 522 13.29 6.00 7.02
C GLU A 522 11.82 6.06 7.47
N THR A 523 11.42 7.24 7.95
CA THR A 523 10.01 7.60 8.23
C THR A 523 9.74 9.04 7.75
N PRO A 524 8.50 9.38 7.36
CA PRO A 524 8.12 10.77 7.10
C PRO A 524 8.27 11.63 8.36
N GLU A 525 8.76 12.86 8.18
CA GLU A 525 8.73 13.89 9.22
C GLU A 525 7.29 14.39 9.47
N GLY A 526 7.00 14.83 10.69
CA GLY A 526 5.72 15.44 11.05
C GLY A 526 4.71 14.44 11.64
N PRO A 527 3.39 14.60 11.41
CA PRO A 527 2.35 13.89 12.17
C PRO A 527 2.30 12.37 11.91
N ASN A 528 2.97 11.90 10.84
CA ASN A 528 3.02 10.48 10.46
C ASN A 528 4.29 9.77 10.95
N ILE A 529 5.15 10.44 11.71
CA ILE A 529 6.38 9.82 12.25
C ILE A 529 6.05 8.54 13.02
N GLY A 530 6.77 7.46 12.72
CA GLY A 530 6.60 6.13 13.32
C GLY A 530 5.35 5.36 12.90
N LEU A 531 4.40 6.00 12.21
CA LEU A 531 3.18 5.35 11.69
C LEU A 531 3.34 4.84 10.27
N ILE A 532 4.34 5.37 9.56
CA ILE A 532 4.72 4.95 8.22
C ILE A 532 6.19 4.58 8.26
N SER A 533 6.48 3.31 8.04
CA SER A 533 7.83 2.77 8.07
C SER A 533 8.17 2.12 6.73
N SER A 534 9.46 1.93 6.48
CA SER A 534 9.98 1.27 5.29
C SER A 534 10.51 -0.11 5.66
N LEU A 535 10.26 -1.11 4.82
CA LEU A 535 10.79 -2.46 4.98
C LEU A 535 12.33 -2.44 4.84
N SER A 536 13.04 -3.15 5.72
CA SER A 536 14.50 -3.27 5.62
C SER A 536 14.93 -4.04 4.35
N VAL A 537 16.20 -3.95 3.97
CA VAL A 537 16.68 -4.46 2.67
C VAL A 537 16.45 -5.97 2.51
N PHE A 538 16.74 -6.77 3.54
CA PHE A 538 16.60 -8.24 3.49
C PHE A 538 15.29 -8.78 4.07
N ALA A 539 14.45 -7.92 4.63
CA ALA A 539 13.25 -8.36 5.33
C ALA A 539 12.24 -8.98 4.34
N LYS A 540 11.60 -10.07 4.79
CA LYS A 540 10.52 -10.76 4.07
C LYS A 540 9.28 -10.83 4.93
N VAL A 541 8.14 -11.05 4.27
CA VAL A 541 6.87 -11.35 4.93
C VAL A 541 6.59 -12.83 4.72
N ASN A 542 6.36 -13.58 5.80
CA ASN A 542 6.00 -14.99 5.69
C ASN A 542 4.51 -15.16 5.33
N SER A 543 4.07 -16.41 5.10
CA SER A 543 2.67 -16.72 4.74
C SER A 543 1.65 -16.27 5.78
N MET A 544 2.03 -16.22 7.07
CA MET A 544 1.18 -15.73 8.17
C MET A 544 1.14 -14.20 8.28
N GLY A 545 1.95 -13.48 7.50
CA GLY A 545 2.04 -12.02 7.52
C GLY A 545 2.99 -11.45 8.57
N PHE A 546 3.84 -12.26 9.22
CA PHE A 546 4.89 -11.75 10.11
C PHE A 546 6.15 -11.36 9.35
N LEU A 547 6.88 -10.39 9.90
CA LEU A 547 8.14 -9.91 9.35
C LEU A 547 9.30 -10.80 9.83
N GLU A 548 10.10 -11.25 8.88
CA GLU A 548 11.26 -12.10 9.11
C GLU A 548 12.52 -11.48 8.55
N THR A 549 13.65 -11.84 9.14
CA THR A 549 14.97 -11.37 8.72
C THR A 549 15.95 -12.54 8.74
N PRO A 550 16.93 -12.59 7.82
CA PRO A 550 17.81 -13.75 7.70
C PRO A 550 18.97 -13.69 8.72
N TYR A 551 19.35 -14.84 9.26
CA TYR A 551 20.49 -15.00 10.17
C TYR A 551 21.32 -16.22 9.78
N ARG A 552 22.61 -16.22 10.14
CA ARG A 552 23.49 -17.39 10.01
C ARG A 552 23.57 -18.12 11.33
N LYS A 553 23.43 -19.44 11.30
CA LYS A 553 23.52 -20.27 12.51
C LYS A 553 24.97 -20.39 12.96
N VAL A 554 25.19 -20.40 14.28
CA VAL A 554 26.49 -20.63 14.91
C VAL A 554 26.43 -21.92 15.71
N GLU A 555 27.37 -22.83 15.43
CA GLU A 555 27.52 -24.10 16.16
C GLU A 555 28.93 -24.16 16.75
N ASP A 556 29.04 -24.31 18.07
CA ASP A 556 30.30 -24.37 18.83
C ASP A 556 31.31 -23.25 18.51
N GLY A 557 30.82 -22.03 18.26
CA GLY A 557 31.64 -20.86 17.91
C GLY A 557 32.09 -20.79 16.44
N LYS A 558 31.50 -21.63 15.58
CA LYS A 558 31.72 -21.65 14.13
C LYS A 558 30.46 -21.18 13.41
N VAL A 559 30.60 -20.18 12.56
CA VAL A 559 29.51 -19.61 11.76
C VAL A 559 29.29 -20.43 10.49
N ASP A 560 28.04 -20.82 10.19
CA ASP A 560 27.70 -21.38 8.88
C ASP A 560 27.69 -20.25 7.83
N THR A 561 28.71 -20.25 6.96
CA THR A 561 28.84 -19.25 5.90
C THR A 561 28.06 -19.59 4.63
N ALA A 562 27.56 -20.82 4.49
CA ALA A 562 26.91 -21.29 3.26
C ALA A 562 25.39 -21.10 3.31
N ASN A 563 24.75 -21.34 4.46
CA ASN A 563 23.30 -21.25 4.60
C ASN A 563 22.89 -20.15 5.58
N TYR A 564 21.67 -19.65 5.41
CA TYR A 564 21.03 -18.72 6.33
C TYR A 564 19.56 -19.11 6.52
N THR A 565 19.00 -18.76 7.66
CA THR A 565 17.62 -19.06 8.06
C THR A 565 16.89 -17.77 8.38
N PHE A 566 15.67 -17.61 7.87
CA PHE A 566 14.80 -16.50 8.26
C PHE A 566 14.20 -16.78 9.63
N LEU A 567 14.25 -15.79 10.52
CA LEU A 567 13.62 -15.85 11.83
C LEU A 567 12.59 -14.73 11.96
N SER A 568 11.41 -15.06 12.46
CA SER A 568 10.41 -14.11 12.93
C SER A 568 10.82 -13.46 14.25
N ALA A 569 10.16 -12.36 14.64
CA ALA A 569 10.48 -11.67 15.88
C ALA A 569 10.28 -12.56 17.13
N GLU A 570 9.38 -13.54 17.06
CA GLU A 570 9.11 -14.49 18.14
C GLU A 570 10.17 -15.61 18.21
N GLU A 571 10.70 -16.07 17.08
CA GLU A 571 11.75 -17.11 17.06
C GLU A 571 13.13 -16.57 17.46
N GLU A 572 13.32 -15.25 17.33
CA GLU A 572 14.50 -14.52 17.75
C GLU A 572 14.60 -14.36 19.27
N GLU A 573 13.46 -14.46 19.98
CA GLU A 573 13.36 -14.25 21.42
C GLU A 573 14.25 -15.23 22.21
N GLY A 574 14.97 -14.72 23.22
CA GLY A 574 15.93 -15.50 24.00
C GLY A 574 17.18 -15.99 23.26
N LYS A 575 17.41 -15.59 21.99
CA LYS A 575 18.64 -15.94 21.24
C LYS A 575 19.71 -14.84 21.34
N LYS A 576 20.97 -15.25 21.45
CA LYS A 576 22.13 -14.34 21.41
C LYS A 576 22.64 -14.21 19.97
N ILE A 577 22.58 -13.00 19.41
CA ILE A 577 22.92 -12.72 18.01
C ILE A 577 24.12 -11.77 17.91
N ALA A 578 25.17 -12.16 17.21
CA ALA A 578 26.34 -11.32 16.97
C ALA A 578 26.27 -10.54 15.64
N GLN A 579 27.05 -9.46 15.56
CA GLN A 579 27.11 -8.58 14.39
C GLN A 579 27.71 -9.26 13.15
N ALA A 580 27.39 -8.75 11.96
CA ALA A 580 27.89 -9.30 10.68
C ALA A 580 29.39 -9.06 10.44
N ASN A 581 29.97 -8.02 11.04
CA ASN A 581 31.36 -7.58 10.83
C ASN A 581 32.36 -8.20 11.81
N ILE A 582 31.96 -9.23 12.57
CA ILE A 582 32.89 -9.91 13.49
C ILE A 582 34.06 -10.55 12.72
N PRO A 583 35.29 -10.49 13.25
CA PRO A 583 36.44 -11.10 12.59
C PRO A 583 36.31 -12.63 12.61
N LEU A 584 36.32 -13.23 11.42
CA LEU A 584 36.23 -14.68 11.20
C LEU A 584 37.53 -15.23 10.62
N LYS A 585 37.92 -16.43 11.08
CA LYS A 585 38.95 -17.25 10.46
C LYS A 585 38.44 -17.85 9.15
N LYS A 586 39.36 -18.35 8.31
CA LYS A 586 39.02 -18.93 6.99
C LYS A 586 38.12 -20.16 7.06
N ASP A 587 38.09 -20.84 8.21
CA ASP A 587 37.24 -21.99 8.49
C ASP A 587 35.85 -21.60 9.04
N GLY A 588 35.58 -20.31 9.24
CA GLY A 588 34.32 -19.79 9.81
C GLY A 588 34.31 -19.70 11.34
N ALA A 589 35.41 -20.03 12.03
CA ALA A 589 35.51 -19.84 13.47
C ALA A 589 35.69 -18.36 13.83
N ILE A 590 35.07 -17.92 14.92
CA ILE A 590 35.21 -16.55 15.43
C ILE A 590 36.62 -16.36 15.98
N ASP A 591 37.29 -15.28 15.57
CA ASP A 591 38.70 -15.01 15.96
C ASP A 591 38.82 -14.32 17.33
N SER A 592 37.80 -13.57 17.74
CA SER A 592 37.78 -12.84 19.02
C SER A 592 37.46 -13.75 20.22
N GLU A 593 38.15 -13.55 21.35
CA GLU A 593 37.88 -14.27 22.60
C GLU A 593 36.54 -13.90 23.23
N LYS A 594 36.09 -12.65 23.06
CA LYS A 594 34.81 -12.13 23.52
C LYS A 594 34.12 -11.36 22.42
N VAL A 595 32.81 -11.48 22.34
CA VAL A 595 31.98 -10.89 21.29
C VAL A 595 30.80 -10.18 21.94
N ILE A 596 30.44 -9.01 21.39
CA ILE A 596 29.21 -8.32 21.75
C ILE A 596 28.07 -9.03 21.02
N ALA A 597 27.12 -9.57 21.79
CA ALA A 597 25.91 -10.17 21.28
C ALA A 597 24.70 -9.32 21.69
N ARG A 598 23.70 -9.27 20.83
CA ARG A 598 22.37 -8.73 21.13
C ARG A 598 21.51 -9.83 21.75
N LEU A 599 20.82 -9.50 22.84
CA LEU A 599 19.80 -10.30 23.48
C LEU A 599 18.62 -9.36 23.80
N GLU A 600 17.58 -9.41 22.97
CA GLU A 600 16.44 -8.48 23.06
C GLU A 600 16.88 -7.01 23.02
N ALA A 601 16.70 -6.27 24.12
CA ALA A 601 17.12 -4.87 24.27
C ALA A 601 18.53 -4.71 24.89
N ASP A 602 19.15 -5.80 25.36
CA ASP A 602 20.46 -5.81 26.01
C ASP A 602 21.59 -6.22 25.06
N TYR A 603 22.82 -5.79 25.40
CA TYR A 603 24.03 -6.04 24.60
C TYR A 603 25.16 -6.70 25.43
N PRO A 604 24.97 -7.95 25.91
CA PRO A 604 25.97 -8.65 26.71
C PRO A 604 27.24 -8.98 25.91
N VAL A 605 28.39 -8.97 26.61
CA VAL A 605 29.67 -9.45 26.08
C VAL A 605 29.86 -10.90 26.49
N VAL A 606 29.82 -11.82 25.52
CA VAL A 606 29.78 -13.27 25.75
C VAL A 606 30.93 -13.99 25.03
N ASP A 607 31.17 -15.24 25.43
CA ASP A 607 32.11 -16.11 24.74
C ASP A 607 31.52 -16.60 23.40
N PRO A 608 32.34 -16.81 22.35
CA PRO A 608 31.89 -17.24 21.03
C PRO A 608 30.98 -18.48 21.01
N LYS A 609 31.11 -19.36 22.00
CA LYS A 609 30.33 -20.60 22.11
C LYS A 609 28.88 -20.36 22.56
N GLU A 610 28.59 -19.23 23.18
CA GLU A 610 27.24 -18.89 23.63
C GLU A 610 26.40 -18.22 22.52
N ILE A 611 27.03 -17.84 21.42
CA ILE A 611 26.36 -17.19 20.29
C ILE A 611 25.55 -18.24 19.54
N ASN A 612 24.29 -17.93 19.26
CA ASN A 612 23.40 -18.81 18.51
C ASN A 612 23.38 -18.46 17.02
N TYR A 613 23.41 -17.16 16.71
CA TYR A 613 23.29 -16.65 15.34
C TYR A 613 24.21 -15.45 15.10
N THR A 614 24.48 -15.17 13.84
CA THR A 614 25.08 -13.90 13.40
C THR A 614 24.20 -13.23 12.36
N ASP A 615 24.26 -11.90 12.30
CA ASP A 615 23.69 -11.14 11.20
C ASP A 615 24.34 -11.54 9.87
N VAL A 616 23.62 -11.29 8.78
CA VAL A 616 24.01 -11.70 7.43
C VAL A 616 24.76 -10.60 6.69
N ALA A 617 24.36 -9.35 6.93
CA ALA A 617 25.00 -8.17 6.35
C ALA A 617 24.86 -6.96 7.30
N PRO A 618 25.84 -6.04 7.36
CA PRO A 618 25.76 -4.83 8.19
C PRO A 618 24.58 -3.92 7.82
N ASN A 619 24.20 -3.88 6.53
CA ASN A 619 23.10 -3.05 6.04
C ASN A 619 21.71 -3.66 6.25
N GLN A 620 21.62 -4.84 6.87
CA GLN A 620 20.36 -5.53 7.15
C GLN A 620 19.38 -4.70 8.00
N ILE A 621 19.89 -3.84 8.89
CA ILE A 621 19.08 -2.94 9.73
C ILE A 621 18.36 -1.83 8.94
N ALA A 622 18.92 -1.40 7.81
CA ALA A 622 18.48 -0.21 7.10
C ALA A 622 17.48 -0.54 5.98
N SER A 623 16.78 0.49 5.48
CA SER A 623 16.01 0.41 4.24
C SER A 623 16.90 0.63 3.02
N ILE A 624 16.30 0.51 1.84
CA ILE A 624 16.97 0.80 0.56
C ILE A 624 17.48 2.25 0.52
N SER A 625 16.64 3.23 0.87
CA SER A 625 17.02 4.64 0.84
C SER A 625 18.18 4.94 1.78
N ALA A 626 18.12 4.47 3.03
CA ALA A 626 19.18 4.71 4.01
C ALA A 626 20.49 3.99 3.59
N SER A 627 20.39 2.80 3.00
CA SER A 627 21.55 2.02 2.51
C SER A 627 22.23 2.61 1.27
N LEU A 628 21.70 3.69 0.67
CA LEU A 628 22.32 4.42 -0.44
C LEU A 628 23.15 5.64 0.03
N ILE A 629 23.16 5.93 1.33
CA ILE A 629 23.96 7.00 1.94
C ILE A 629 25.33 6.40 2.28
N PRO A 630 26.43 6.77 1.61
CA PRO A 630 27.77 6.33 1.99
C PRO A 630 28.14 6.96 3.34
N PHE A 631 29.03 6.33 4.12
CA PHE A 631 29.48 6.86 5.43
C PHE A 631 28.34 7.19 6.41
N LEU A 632 27.24 6.44 6.34
CA LEU A 632 26.07 6.64 7.20
C LEU A 632 26.43 6.54 8.69
N GLU A 633 27.41 5.72 9.03
CA GLU A 633 27.97 5.56 10.38
C GLU A 633 28.58 6.85 10.98
N HIS A 634 28.80 7.88 10.16
CA HIS A 634 29.35 9.17 10.57
C HIS A 634 28.31 10.31 10.56
N ASP A 635 27.03 9.99 10.35
CA ASP A 635 25.93 10.95 10.36
C ASP A 635 25.00 10.74 11.55
N ASP A 636 24.50 11.84 12.12
CA ASP A 636 23.38 11.79 13.06
C ASP A 636 22.13 11.19 12.40
N ALA A 637 21.38 10.38 13.16
CA ALA A 637 20.21 9.66 12.67
C ALA A 637 19.14 10.59 12.08
N ASN A 638 18.96 11.81 12.62
CA ASN A 638 17.99 12.76 12.06
C ASN A 638 18.44 13.26 10.68
N ARG A 639 19.75 13.41 10.46
CA ARG A 639 20.30 13.81 9.17
C ARG A 639 20.19 12.70 8.15
N ALA A 640 20.44 11.46 8.57
CA ALA A 640 20.19 10.28 7.74
C ALA A 640 18.71 10.17 7.32
N LEU A 641 17.78 10.40 8.26
CA LEU A 641 16.34 10.43 7.98
C LEU A 641 16.01 11.49 6.92
N MET A 642 16.50 12.72 7.09
CA MET A 642 16.34 13.79 6.11
C MET A 642 16.96 13.43 4.76
N GLY A 643 18.17 12.87 4.74
CA GLY A 643 18.87 12.43 3.54
C GLY A 643 18.09 11.41 2.73
N SER A 644 17.63 10.34 3.40
CA SER A 644 16.78 9.31 2.80
C SER A 644 15.49 9.88 2.21
N ASN A 645 14.85 10.81 2.92
CA ASN A 645 13.63 11.48 2.46
C ASN A 645 13.87 12.43 1.27
N MET A 646 15.01 13.14 1.23
CA MET A 646 15.34 14.08 0.16
C MET A 646 15.74 13.38 -1.13
N MET A 647 16.41 12.22 -1.07
CA MET A 647 16.73 11.43 -2.26
C MET A 647 15.49 11.03 -3.05
N ARG A 648 14.37 10.72 -2.38
CA ARG A 648 13.08 10.44 -3.04
C ARG A 648 12.47 11.65 -3.75
N GLN A 649 12.84 12.86 -3.34
CA GLN A 649 12.36 14.12 -3.93
C GLN A 649 13.26 14.63 -5.06
N ALA A 650 14.36 13.93 -5.37
CA ALA A 650 15.30 14.33 -6.40
C ALA A 650 14.69 14.18 -7.80
N VAL A 651 14.69 15.25 -8.60
CA VAL A 651 14.11 15.21 -9.96
C VAL A 651 15.12 14.62 -10.96
N PRO A 652 14.66 13.83 -11.95
CA PRO A 652 15.53 13.29 -12.99
C PRO A 652 16.15 14.41 -13.82
N LEU A 653 17.47 14.39 -13.93
CA LEU A 653 18.23 15.35 -14.71
C LEU A 653 18.29 14.95 -16.19
N LEU A 654 18.51 15.93 -17.06
CA LEU A 654 18.73 15.71 -18.50
C LEU A 654 19.99 14.86 -18.76
N LYS A 655 21.02 15.09 -17.95
CA LYS A 655 22.29 14.37 -17.91
C LYS A 655 22.48 13.91 -16.47
N PRO A 656 21.98 12.74 -16.07
CA PRO A 656 22.33 12.17 -14.77
C PRO A 656 23.76 11.62 -14.82
N GLU A 657 24.45 11.63 -13.68
CA GLU A 657 25.75 10.98 -13.52
C GLU A 657 25.69 10.08 -12.27
N SER A 658 26.21 8.87 -12.37
CA SER A 658 26.27 7.95 -11.25
C SER A 658 27.26 8.43 -10.19
N PRO A 659 27.00 8.17 -8.90
CA PRO A 659 27.84 8.70 -7.83
C PRO A 659 29.23 8.06 -7.85
N ILE A 660 30.30 8.87 -7.75
CA ILE A 660 31.67 8.34 -7.66
C ILE A 660 31.81 7.49 -6.39
N VAL A 661 31.29 7.99 -5.27
CA VAL A 661 31.21 7.29 -3.99
C VAL A 661 29.79 6.75 -3.81
N GLY A 662 29.58 5.47 -4.05
CA GLY A 662 28.29 4.79 -3.85
C GLY A 662 28.36 3.78 -2.71
N THR A 663 27.32 2.98 -2.54
CA THR A 663 27.31 1.86 -1.58
C THR A 663 27.36 0.49 -2.27
N GLY A 664 27.13 0.44 -3.58
CA GLY A 664 27.02 -0.78 -4.37
C GLY A 664 25.57 -1.24 -4.59
N LEU A 665 24.62 -0.66 -3.86
CA LEU A 665 23.20 -0.98 -3.95
C LEU A 665 22.52 -0.31 -5.17
N GLU A 666 23.15 0.70 -5.77
CA GLU A 666 22.60 1.52 -6.85
C GLU A 666 22.16 0.70 -8.07
N ARG A 667 22.92 -0.34 -8.42
CA ARG A 667 22.62 -1.23 -9.55
C ARG A 667 21.41 -2.10 -9.29
N GLN A 668 21.31 -2.67 -8.09
CA GLN A 668 20.18 -3.51 -7.70
C GLN A 668 18.89 -2.70 -7.72
N VAL A 669 18.91 -1.49 -7.15
CA VAL A 669 17.75 -0.58 -7.13
C VAL A 669 17.31 -0.20 -8.53
N ALA A 670 18.24 0.11 -9.44
CA ALA A 670 17.90 0.42 -10.83
C ALA A 670 17.26 -0.78 -11.55
N THR A 671 17.80 -1.99 -11.33
CA THR A 671 17.34 -3.24 -11.95
C THR A 671 15.94 -3.64 -11.45
N ASP A 672 15.75 -3.67 -10.14
CA ASP A 672 14.51 -4.11 -9.49
C ASP A 672 13.38 -3.07 -9.60
N SER A 673 13.69 -1.83 -9.99
CA SER A 673 12.66 -0.83 -10.29
C SER A 673 11.72 -1.27 -11.41
N ARG A 674 12.20 -2.17 -12.30
CA ARG A 674 11.53 -2.61 -13.53
C ARG A 674 11.10 -1.45 -14.44
N VAL A 675 11.73 -0.28 -14.30
CA VAL A 675 11.59 0.84 -15.23
C VAL A 675 12.54 0.69 -16.41
N LEU A 676 13.70 0.09 -16.16
CA LEU A 676 14.66 -0.27 -17.20
C LEU A 676 14.29 -1.62 -17.82
N ILE A 677 14.60 -1.77 -19.10
CA ILE A 677 14.42 -3.03 -19.82
C ILE A 677 15.66 -3.89 -19.61
N ASN A 678 15.45 -5.10 -19.10
CA ASN A 678 16.49 -6.09 -18.86
C ASN A 678 16.38 -7.22 -19.89
N ALA A 679 17.51 -7.84 -20.23
CA ALA A 679 17.53 -9.02 -21.09
C ALA A 679 16.91 -10.24 -20.37
N GLU A 680 16.03 -10.97 -21.04
CA GLU A 680 15.35 -12.16 -20.50
C GLU A 680 16.24 -13.41 -20.48
N GLY A 681 17.23 -13.44 -21.36
CA GLY A 681 18.16 -14.55 -21.51
C GLY A 681 19.49 -14.10 -22.09
N ASP A 682 20.37 -15.07 -22.32
CA ASP A 682 21.62 -14.83 -23.02
C ASP A 682 21.34 -14.71 -24.52
N GLY A 683 21.99 -13.74 -25.18
CA GLY A 683 21.69 -13.46 -26.59
C GLY A 683 22.61 -12.45 -27.24
N VAL A 684 22.30 -12.11 -28.49
CA VAL A 684 23.03 -11.12 -29.28
C VAL A 684 22.09 -10.03 -29.76
N VAL A 685 22.51 -8.78 -29.62
CA VAL A 685 21.75 -7.62 -30.08
C VAL A 685 21.80 -7.54 -31.61
N GLU A 686 20.65 -7.70 -32.25
CA GLU A 686 20.51 -7.73 -33.71
C GLU A 686 20.37 -6.31 -34.28
N SER A 687 19.53 -5.48 -33.65
CA SER A 687 19.35 -4.07 -34.03
C SER A 687 19.05 -3.21 -32.82
N VAL A 688 19.57 -1.98 -32.85
CA VAL A 688 19.32 -0.96 -31.82
C VAL A 688 18.95 0.32 -32.54
N ASP A 689 17.83 0.91 -32.17
CA ASP A 689 17.50 2.28 -32.51
C ASP A 689 17.10 3.04 -31.23
N SER A 690 16.76 4.33 -31.35
CA SER A 690 16.40 5.11 -30.18
C SER A 690 15.09 4.66 -29.54
N LYS A 691 14.17 4.02 -30.28
CA LYS A 691 12.82 3.63 -29.85
C LYS A 691 12.67 2.14 -29.54
N ARG A 692 13.53 1.26 -30.04
CA ARG A 692 13.42 -0.19 -29.89
C ARG A 692 14.78 -0.88 -29.92
N ILE A 693 14.83 -2.02 -29.23
CA ILE A 693 15.98 -2.91 -29.13
C ILE A 693 15.52 -4.30 -29.51
N THR A 694 16.19 -4.93 -30.48
CA THR A 694 15.90 -6.31 -30.90
C THR A 694 17.06 -7.21 -30.51
N ILE A 695 16.75 -8.27 -29.76
CA ILE A 695 17.71 -9.25 -29.26
C ILE A 695 17.32 -10.62 -29.80
N LYS A 696 18.31 -11.33 -30.33
CA LYS A 696 18.20 -12.74 -30.66
C LYS A 696 18.72 -13.57 -29.48
N TYR A 697 17.82 -14.28 -28.81
CA TYR A 697 18.16 -15.12 -27.67
C TYR A 697 18.71 -16.47 -28.10
N GLU A 698 19.66 -16.99 -27.33
CA GLU A 698 20.15 -18.36 -27.47
C GLU A 698 19.18 -19.29 -26.73
N ARG A 699 18.45 -20.13 -27.47
CA ARG A 699 17.54 -21.13 -26.92
C ARG A 699 18.06 -22.55 -27.15
N SER A 700 17.86 -23.43 -26.18
CA SER A 700 18.17 -24.85 -26.34
C SER A 700 17.19 -25.52 -27.32
N ASP A 701 17.57 -26.66 -27.90
CA ASP A 701 16.69 -27.40 -28.81
C ASP A 701 15.45 -27.96 -28.09
N GLU A 702 15.55 -28.28 -26.79
CA GLU A 702 14.41 -28.67 -25.94
C GLU A 702 13.45 -27.48 -25.70
N ASP A 703 13.96 -26.26 -25.46
CA ASP A 703 13.11 -25.07 -25.28
C ASP A 703 12.38 -24.69 -26.57
N ARG A 704 13.02 -24.86 -27.73
CA ARG A 704 12.40 -24.61 -29.05
C ARG A 704 11.25 -25.58 -29.35
N LEU A 705 11.35 -26.81 -28.86
CA LEU A 705 10.32 -27.83 -28.99
C LEU A 705 9.06 -27.48 -28.19
N VAL A 706 9.18 -26.75 -27.07
CA VAL A 706 8.09 -26.48 -26.13
C VAL A 706 7.56 -25.04 -26.20
N SER A 707 8.39 -24.07 -26.62
CA SER A 707 8.01 -22.66 -26.76
C SER A 707 7.44 -22.34 -28.15
N PHE A 708 6.43 -21.48 -28.24
CA PHE A 708 5.86 -20.95 -29.49
C PHE A 708 6.42 -19.57 -29.89
N ASP A 709 7.35 -19.02 -29.11
CA ASP A 709 7.93 -17.71 -29.38
C ASP A 709 9.08 -17.80 -30.40
N GLU A 710 9.31 -16.72 -31.14
CA GLU A 710 10.47 -16.58 -32.03
C GLU A 710 11.78 -16.45 -31.23
N ASP A 711 12.92 -16.79 -31.85
CA ASP A 711 14.26 -16.61 -31.27
C ASP A 711 14.60 -15.11 -31.09
N SER A 712 13.97 -14.21 -31.85
CA SER A 712 14.15 -12.75 -31.75
C SER A 712 13.01 -12.08 -30.99
N LYS A 713 13.35 -11.21 -30.03
CA LYS A 713 12.41 -10.39 -29.29
C LYS A 713 12.72 -8.91 -29.45
N THR A 714 11.68 -8.11 -29.69
CA THR A 714 11.79 -6.65 -29.80
C THR A 714 11.19 -5.97 -28.58
N TYR A 715 11.95 -5.04 -28.00
CA TYR A 715 11.56 -4.23 -26.85
C TYR A 715 11.34 -2.79 -27.27
N GLU A 716 10.20 -2.19 -26.91
CA GLU A 716 9.93 -0.77 -27.15
C GLU A 716 10.35 0.09 -25.96
N LEU A 717 11.08 1.18 -26.24
CA LEU A 717 11.60 2.11 -25.25
C LEU A 717 10.63 3.27 -25.03
N VAL A 718 10.38 3.58 -23.75
CA VAL A 718 9.54 4.71 -23.35
C VAL A 718 10.24 6.04 -23.65
N LYS A 719 9.53 6.95 -24.35
CA LYS A 719 10.03 8.27 -24.74
C LYS A 719 9.16 9.39 -24.21
N PHE A 720 9.78 10.33 -23.50
CA PHE A 720 9.15 11.55 -22.98
C PHE A 720 7.75 11.31 -22.39
N ARG A 721 7.61 10.26 -21.57
CA ARG A 721 6.35 9.97 -20.89
C ARG A 721 6.24 10.83 -19.63
N LYS A 722 5.08 11.43 -19.40
CA LYS A 722 4.78 12.18 -18.17
C LYS A 722 4.66 11.23 -16.98
N THR A 723 5.19 11.64 -15.82
CA THR A 723 4.92 10.97 -14.52
C THR A 723 3.82 11.67 -13.72
N ASN A 724 3.31 11.03 -12.67
CA ASN A 724 2.33 11.65 -11.76
C ASN A 724 2.76 13.02 -11.21
N GLN A 725 4.06 13.22 -10.92
CA GLN A 725 4.63 14.47 -10.41
C GLN A 725 5.01 15.47 -11.53
N GLY A 726 4.66 15.18 -12.79
CA GLY A 726 4.95 16.04 -13.93
C GLY A 726 6.42 16.02 -14.40
N THR A 727 7.22 15.05 -13.94
CA THR A 727 8.57 14.81 -14.48
C THR A 727 8.49 13.95 -15.76
N SER A 728 9.63 13.63 -16.36
CA SER A 728 9.70 12.87 -17.61
C SER A 728 10.47 11.56 -17.47
N ILE A 729 9.86 10.47 -17.96
CA ILE A 729 10.53 9.19 -18.22
C ILE A 729 10.98 9.19 -19.67
N ASN A 730 12.29 9.07 -19.89
CA ASN A 730 12.89 9.00 -21.21
C ASN A 730 14.05 7.99 -21.16
N LEU A 731 13.88 6.86 -21.84
CA LEU A 731 14.86 5.78 -21.88
C LEU A 731 15.70 5.84 -23.14
N LYS A 732 16.99 5.56 -23.07
CA LYS A 732 17.93 5.50 -24.19
C LYS A 732 18.66 4.15 -24.18
N PRO A 733 18.96 3.56 -25.34
CA PRO A 733 19.69 2.30 -25.37
C PRO A 733 21.14 2.48 -24.92
N ILE A 734 21.66 1.55 -24.11
CA ILE A 734 23.08 1.46 -23.73
C ILE A 734 23.84 0.54 -24.70
N VAL A 735 23.16 -0.54 -25.14
CA VAL A 735 23.75 -1.60 -25.95
C VAL A 735 23.97 -1.19 -27.41
N ARG A 736 24.90 -1.88 -28.08
CA ARG A 736 25.21 -1.68 -29.50
C ARG A 736 24.91 -2.93 -30.32
N LYS A 737 24.63 -2.75 -31.62
CA LYS A 737 24.46 -3.88 -32.55
C LYS A 737 25.66 -4.82 -32.53
N GLY A 738 25.40 -6.12 -32.45
CA GLY A 738 26.40 -7.19 -32.37
C GLY A 738 26.95 -7.46 -30.96
N GLN A 739 26.51 -6.71 -29.94
CA GLN A 739 26.91 -6.95 -28.56
C GLN A 739 26.23 -8.21 -28.01
N LYS A 740 27.01 -9.04 -27.32
CA LYS A 740 26.47 -10.15 -26.51
C LYS A 740 25.88 -9.61 -25.21
N VAL A 741 24.70 -10.07 -24.85
CA VAL A 741 24.01 -9.73 -23.61
C VAL A 741 23.82 -10.98 -22.75
N LYS A 742 23.82 -10.79 -21.44
CA LYS A 742 23.52 -11.84 -20.47
C LYS A 742 22.11 -11.68 -19.91
N LYS A 743 21.51 -12.77 -19.44
CA LYS A 743 20.27 -12.74 -18.66
C LYS A 743 20.36 -11.72 -17.52
N GLY A 744 19.36 -10.87 -17.40
CA GLY A 744 19.27 -9.80 -16.40
C GLY A 744 20.11 -8.55 -16.71
N GLN A 745 20.86 -8.51 -17.81
CA GLN A 745 21.61 -7.31 -18.17
C GLN A 745 20.69 -6.17 -18.58
N VAL A 746 20.89 -4.99 -17.97
CA VAL A 746 20.19 -3.75 -18.31
C VAL A 746 20.57 -3.30 -19.73
N LEU A 747 19.55 -3.03 -20.55
CA LEU A 747 19.69 -2.71 -21.98
C LEU A 747 19.58 -1.20 -22.27
N CYS A 748 18.95 -0.45 -21.38
CA CYS A 748 18.68 0.98 -21.51
C CYS A 748 18.98 1.76 -20.23
N GLU A 749 19.22 3.05 -20.38
CA GLU A 749 19.42 4.02 -19.30
C GLU A 749 18.41 5.17 -19.42
N GLY A 750 18.34 6.02 -18.41
CA GLY A 750 17.41 7.15 -18.35
C GLY A 750 16.54 7.11 -17.11
N TYR A 751 15.75 8.16 -16.89
CA TYR A 751 14.95 8.33 -15.68
C TYR A 751 15.80 8.17 -14.39
N ALA A 752 16.81 9.04 -14.25
CA ALA A 752 17.75 9.04 -13.12
C ALA A 752 18.59 7.74 -12.99
N THR A 753 19.05 7.20 -14.12
CA THR A 753 19.98 6.07 -14.19
C THR A 753 21.07 6.31 -15.24
N GLU A 754 22.25 5.75 -15.03
CA GLU A 754 23.39 5.79 -15.95
C GLU A 754 24.09 4.44 -15.96
N ASN A 755 24.31 3.84 -17.14
CA ASN A 755 24.98 2.54 -17.30
C ASN A 755 24.42 1.40 -16.39
N GLY A 756 23.13 1.45 -16.06
CA GLY A 756 22.47 0.46 -15.20
C GLY A 756 22.61 0.70 -13.69
N GLU A 757 23.19 1.84 -13.27
CA GLU A 757 23.22 2.28 -11.87
C GLU A 757 22.24 3.43 -11.64
N LEU A 758 21.73 3.55 -10.41
CA LEU A 758 20.94 4.69 -9.98
C LEU A 758 21.80 5.98 -9.96
N ALA A 759 21.32 7.00 -10.67
CA ALA A 759 21.99 8.27 -10.88
C ALA A 759 21.00 9.44 -10.65
N LEU A 760 20.70 9.72 -9.38
CA LEU A 760 19.77 10.77 -8.96
C LEU A 760 20.27 12.21 -9.15
N GLY A 761 21.58 12.41 -9.36
CA GLY A 761 22.25 13.70 -9.24
C GLY A 761 23.50 13.81 -10.11
N GLN A 762 24.44 14.63 -9.65
CA GLN A 762 25.69 14.99 -10.33
C GLN A 762 26.82 15.16 -9.31
N ASN A 763 28.05 14.79 -9.70
CA ASN A 763 29.22 14.97 -8.86
C ASN A 763 29.81 16.38 -9.10
N LEU A 764 29.89 17.23 -8.07
CA LEU A 764 30.35 18.62 -8.20
C LEU A 764 31.62 18.88 -7.38
N LYS A 765 32.50 19.73 -7.89
CA LYS A 765 33.64 20.22 -7.11
C LYS A 765 33.19 21.25 -6.08
N VAL A 766 33.31 20.92 -4.80
CA VAL A 766 32.84 21.73 -3.67
C VAL A 766 33.99 22.32 -2.88
N ALA A 767 33.80 23.54 -2.36
CA ALA A 767 34.61 24.11 -1.27
C ALA A 767 33.74 24.39 -0.04
N PHE A 768 34.22 23.97 1.13
CA PHE A 768 33.64 24.33 2.42
C PHE A 768 34.31 25.58 2.98
N MET A 769 33.72 26.75 2.70
CA MET A 769 34.20 28.03 3.21
C MET A 769 33.10 29.09 3.23
N PRO A 770 33.11 30.05 4.16
CA PRO A 770 32.20 31.19 4.07
C PRO A 770 32.54 32.05 2.85
N TRP A 771 31.52 32.52 2.12
CA TRP A 771 31.72 33.30 0.90
C TRP A 771 30.82 34.52 0.82
N LYS A 772 31.37 35.70 1.13
CA LYS A 772 30.74 37.03 0.98
C LYS A 772 29.31 37.13 1.56
N GLY A 773 28.96 36.26 2.52
CA GLY A 773 27.61 36.14 3.08
C GLY A 773 26.57 35.47 2.16
N TYR A 774 26.93 35.05 0.95
CA TYR A 774 25.98 34.41 0.01
C TYR A 774 25.63 32.98 0.37
N ASN A 775 26.45 32.31 1.18
CA ASN A 775 26.15 31.00 1.77
C ASN A 775 25.80 31.10 3.26
N PHE A 776 25.18 32.20 3.69
CA PHE A 776 24.68 32.33 5.07
C PHE A 776 23.61 31.27 5.38
N GLU A 777 23.61 30.76 6.61
CA GLU A 777 22.83 29.58 7.02
C GLU A 777 23.04 28.39 6.06
N ASP A 778 21.99 28.06 5.31
CA ASP A 778 21.91 26.93 4.36
C ASP A 778 21.89 27.39 2.90
N ALA A 779 22.20 28.66 2.65
CA ALA A 779 22.29 29.17 1.29
C ALA A 779 23.46 28.52 0.54
N ILE A 780 23.24 28.24 -0.74
CA ILE A 780 24.22 27.63 -1.64
C ILE A 780 24.62 28.65 -2.69
N VAL A 781 25.93 28.75 -2.93
CA VAL A 781 26.50 29.51 -4.04
C VAL A 781 26.93 28.55 -5.14
N ILE A 782 26.52 28.85 -6.37
CA ILE A 782 26.75 27.98 -7.54
C ILE A 782 27.47 28.76 -8.62
N SER A 783 28.41 28.10 -9.30
CA SER A 783 29.07 28.62 -10.48
C SER A 783 28.13 28.68 -11.68
N GLU A 784 28.18 29.75 -12.46
CA GLU A 784 27.45 29.92 -13.71
C GLU A 784 27.73 28.78 -14.70
N LYS A 785 28.93 28.19 -14.64
CA LYS A 785 29.30 27.01 -15.43
C LYS A 785 28.25 25.89 -15.32
N VAL A 786 27.75 25.63 -14.11
CA VAL A 786 26.76 24.58 -13.82
C VAL A 786 25.45 24.83 -14.56
N VAL A 787 25.05 26.10 -14.68
CA VAL A 787 23.82 26.52 -15.39
C VAL A 787 24.05 26.55 -16.89
N ARG A 788 25.23 27.01 -17.34
CA ARG A 788 25.62 27.10 -18.75
C ARG A 788 25.71 25.72 -19.42
N GLU A 789 26.24 24.73 -18.71
CA GLU A 789 26.40 23.35 -19.19
C GLU A 789 25.14 22.47 -19.02
N ASP A 790 24.05 23.07 -18.51
CA ASP A 790 22.76 22.43 -18.24
C ASP A 790 22.85 21.23 -17.26
N ILE A 791 23.80 21.25 -16.31
CA ILE A 791 24.09 20.13 -15.37
C ILE A 791 22.83 19.75 -14.55
N PHE A 792 22.19 20.73 -13.90
CA PHE A 792 20.95 20.53 -13.10
C PHE A 792 19.67 20.92 -13.84
N THR A 793 19.62 20.65 -15.14
CA THR A 793 18.41 20.88 -15.92
C THR A 793 17.51 19.65 -15.93
N SER A 794 16.23 19.83 -15.63
CA SER A 794 15.21 18.77 -15.66
C SER A 794 14.18 19.02 -16.76
N ILE A 795 13.58 17.94 -17.28
CA ILE A 795 12.46 18.00 -18.21
C ILE A 795 11.17 17.72 -17.44
N HIS A 796 10.20 18.61 -17.57
CA HIS A 796 8.86 18.45 -17.02
C HIS A 796 7.85 18.38 -18.15
N ILE A 797 6.81 17.56 -17.99
CA ILE A 797 5.76 17.40 -19.00
C ILE A 797 4.43 17.71 -18.33
N ASP A 798 3.80 18.76 -18.82
CA ASP A 798 2.48 19.17 -18.37
C ASP A 798 1.44 18.65 -19.36
N GLU A 799 0.32 18.18 -18.81
CA GLU A 799 -0.83 17.73 -19.57
C GLU A 799 -1.95 18.74 -19.39
N TYR A 800 -2.43 19.27 -20.50
CA TYR A 800 -3.57 20.17 -20.56
C TYR A 800 -4.69 19.46 -21.29
N ALA A 801 -5.85 19.31 -20.63
CA ALA A 801 -6.99 18.61 -21.18
C ALA A 801 -8.22 19.51 -21.19
N LEU A 802 -9.03 19.40 -22.24
CA LEU A 802 -10.31 20.08 -22.36
C LEU A 802 -11.39 19.11 -22.84
N GLU A 803 -12.48 19.08 -22.09
CA GLU A 803 -13.64 18.23 -22.37
C GLU A 803 -14.71 19.00 -23.13
N VAL A 804 -15.34 18.30 -24.07
CA VAL A 804 -16.50 18.76 -24.81
C VAL A 804 -17.74 18.08 -24.25
N ARG A 805 -18.68 18.88 -23.75
CA ARG A 805 -19.91 18.39 -23.13
C ARG A 805 -21.13 18.82 -23.94
N ASP A 806 -22.20 18.05 -23.80
CA ASP A 806 -23.51 18.45 -24.29
C ASP A 806 -24.22 19.26 -23.19
N THR A 807 -24.47 20.53 -23.44
CA THR A 807 -25.13 21.43 -22.48
C THR A 807 -26.61 21.59 -22.81
N LYS A 808 -27.40 22.09 -21.87
CA LYS A 808 -28.83 22.36 -22.13
C LYS A 808 -29.08 23.36 -23.28
N LEU A 809 -28.11 24.23 -23.57
CA LEU A 809 -28.18 25.25 -24.62
C LEU A 809 -27.65 24.75 -25.98
N GLY A 810 -27.07 23.55 -26.01
CA GLY A 810 -26.44 22.97 -27.19
C GLY A 810 -25.10 22.30 -26.87
N ALA A 811 -24.55 21.58 -27.85
CA ALA A 811 -23.25 20.95 -27.72
C ALA A 811 -22.13 22.00 -27.77
N GLU A 812 -21.13 21.84 -26.90
CA GLU A 812 -19.88 22.57 -27.05
C GLU A 812 -19.11 22.05 -28.27
N GLU A 813 -18.28 22.89 -28.87
CA GLU A 813 -17.48 22.51 -30.04
C GLU A 813 -16.02 22.96 -29.89
N LEU A 814 -15.12 22.12 -30.42
CA LEU A 814 -13.70 22.47 -30.58
C LEU A 814 -13.49 22.98 -32.00
N THR A 815 -13.00 24.20 -32.12
CA THR A 815 -12.79 24.89 -33.38
C THR A 815 -11.68 25.93 -33.24
N ASN A 816 -11.05 26.28 -34.35
CA ASN A 816 -10.15 27.44 -34.43
C ASN A 816 -10.90 28.75 -34.71
N ASP A 817 -12.19 28.71 -35.05
CA ASP A 817 -13.03 29.90 -35.25
C ASP A 817 -13.60 30.41 -33.91
N ILE A 818 -12.82 31.24 -33.24
CA ILE A 818 -13.11 31.73 -31.87
C ILE A 818 -13.51 33.22 -31.94
N PRO A 819 -14.66 33.62 -31.39
CA PRO A 819 -15.13 35.01 -31.47
C PRO A 819 -14.20 35.96 -30.69
N ASN A 820 -13.97 37.16 -31.23
CA ASN A 820 -13.17 38.23 -30.63
C ASN A 820 -11.69 37.88 -30.38
N VAL A 821 -11.15 36.90 -31.11
CA VAL A 821 -9.72 36.52 -31.09
C VAL A 821 -9.08 36.88 -32.42
N SER A 822 -7.85 37.40 -32.40
CA SER A 822 -7.12 37.74 -33.63
C SER A 822 -6.67 36.49 -34.38
N GLU A 823 -6.56 36.59 -35.72
CA GLU A 823 -6.03 35.49 -36.56
C GLU A 823 -4.60 35.08 -36.19
N GLU A 824 -3.81 36.01 -35.65
CA GLU A 824 -2.46 35.72 -35.16
C GLU A 824 -2.46 34.76 -33.96
N ALA A 825 -3.46 34.86 -33.08
CA ALA A 825 -3.60 33.99 -31.92
C ALA A 825 -4.15 32.59 -32.27
N THR A 826 -4.84 32.43 -33.40
CA THR A 826 -5.37 31.15 -33.88
C THR A 826 -4.50 30.49 -34.95
N LYS A 827 -3.45 31.16 -35.43
CA LYS A 827 -2.49 30.67 -36.45
C LYS A 827 -1.98 29.25 -36.21
N ASP A 828 -1.66 28.91 -34.96
CA ASP A 828 -1.05 27.63 -34.61
C ASP A 828 -2.10 26.54 -34.28
N LEU A 829 -3.40 26.84 -34.36
CA LEU A 829 -4.50 25.90 -34.13
C LEU A 829 -4.89 25.16 -35.41
N ASP A 830 -5.19 23.87 -35.28
CA ASP A 830 -5.76 23.07 -36.37
C ASP A 830 -7.28 23.22 -36.50
N GLU A 831 -7.89 22.49 -37.44
CA GLU A 831 -9.34 22.47 -37.68
C GLU A 831 -10.17 22.05 -36.45
N TYR A 832 -9.56 21.33 -35.50
CA TYR A 832 -10.16 20.93 -34.24
C TYR A 832 -9.81 21.87 -33.10
N GLY A 833 -9.28 23.07 -33.40
CA GLY A 833 -8.89 24.06 -32.42
C GLY A 833 -7.68 23.64 -31.55
N MET A 834 -6.93 22.61 -31.91
CA MET A 834 -5.79 22.14 -31.12
C MET A 834 -4.46 22.68 -31.66
N ILE A 835 -3.62 23.21 -30.77
CA ILE A 835 -2.30 23.73 -31.12
C ILE A 835 -1.43 22.69 -31.86
N ARG A 836 -0.60 23.11 -32.81
CA ARG A 836 0.29 22.22 -33.57
C ARG A 836 1.44 21.66 -32.73
N ILE A 837 1.86 20.43 -33.05
CA ILE A 837 3.06 19.82 -32.45
C ILE A 837 4.30 20.61 -32.90
N GLY A 838 5.22 20.86 -31.97
CA GLY A 838 6.42 21.67 -32.19
C GLY A 838 6.23 23.19 -32.09
N ALA A 839 5.03 23.67 -31.73
CA ALA A 839 4.84 25.08 -31.38
C ALA A 839 5.52 25.42 -30.04
N GLU A 840 6.17 26.58 -29.99
CA GLU A 840 6.68 27.17 -28.75
C GLU A 840 5.55 27.97 -28.11
N VAL A 841 5.13 27.54 -26.92
CA VAL A 841 4.00 28.13 -26.20
C VAL A 841 4.51 29.20 -25.26
N LYS A 842 3.89 30.36 -25.32
CA LYS A 842 4.06 31.47 -24.38
C LYS A 842 2.82 31.62 -23.50
N PRO A 843 2.96 32.31 -22.35
CA PRO A 843 1.80 32.60 -21.51
C PRO A 843 0.72 33.39 -22.28
N GLY A 844 -0.53 32.94 -22.18
CA GLY A 844 -1.68 33.55 -22.87
C GLY A 844 -2.06 32.90 -24.20
N ASP A 845 -1.16 32.12 -24.83
CA ASP A 845 -1.45 31.42 -26.08
C ASP A 845 -2.60 30.43 -25.93
N ILE A 846 -3.41 30.24 -26.98
CA ILE A 846 -4.52 29.29 -26.97
C ILE A 846 -3.97 27.88 -27.24
N LEU A 847 -4.19 26.95 -26.31
CA LEU A 847 -3.77 25.56 -26.45
C LEU A 847 -4.85 24.71 -27.12
N ILE A 848 -6.09 24.91 -26.69
CA ILE A 848 -7.27 24.21 -27.19
C ILE A 848 -8.42 25.23 -27.30
N GLY A 849 -8.81 25.53 -28.53
CA GLY A 849 -9.96 26.35 -28.90
C GLY A 849 -11.27 25.65 -28.59
N LYS A 850 -12.13 26.29 -27.80
CA LYS A 850 -13.47 25.78 -27.48
C LYS A 850 -14.49 26.91 -27.45
N ILE A 851 -15.63 26.66 -28.06
CA ILE A 851 -16.79 27.55 -28.01
C ILE A 851 -17.93 26.87 -27.24
N THR A 852 -18.62 27.65 -26.41
CA THR A 852 -19.81 27.22 -25.68
C THR A 852 -21.00 28.08 -26.11
N PRO A 853 -22.17 27.50 -26.44
CA PRO A 853 -23.36 28.27 -26.77
C PRO A 853 -23.78 29.14 -25.58
N LYS A 854 -24.07 30.41 -25.87
CA LYS A 854 -24.46 31.42 -24.87
C LYS A 854 -25.94 31.74 -25.05
N GLY A 855 -26.68 31.84 -23.95
CA GLY A 855 -28.05 32.36 -23.98
C GLY A 855 -28.09 33.86 -24.29
N GLU A 856 -29.21 34.34 -24.85
CA GLU A 856 -29.45 35.76 -25.07
C GLU A 856 -29.52 36.49 -23.71
N SER A 857 -28.62 37.45 -23.51
CA SER A 857 -28.61 38.34 -22.35
C SER A 857 -28.90 39.75 -22.82
N ASP A 858 -29.86 40.45 -22.20
CA ASP A 858 -30.15 41.85 -22.51
C ASP A 858 -28.93 42.73 -22.19
N PRO A 859 -28.28 43.37 -23.19
CA PRO A 859 -27.14 44.25 -22.95
C PRO A 859 -27.60 45.55 -22.28
N THR A 860 -26.71 46.20 -21.52
CA THR A 860 -27.03 47.52 -20.94
C THR A 860 -27.27 48.56 -22.05
N PRO A 861 -27.95 49.69 -21.78
CA PRO A 861 -28.17 50.73 -22.78
C PRO A 861 -26.87 51.22 -23.45
N GLU A 862 -25.78 51.30 -22.70
CA GLU A 862 -24.44 51.68 -23.18
C GLU A 862 -23.86 50.63 -24.12
N GLU A 863 -23.91 49.34 -23.75
CA GLU A 863 -23.47 48.25 -24.64
C GLU A 863 -24.34 48.16 -25.90
N LYS A 864 -25.65 48.39 -25.77
CA LYS A 864 -26.60 48.40 -26.89
C LYS A 864 -26.30 49.54 -27.87
N LEU A 865 -25.99 50.73 -27.35
CA LEU A 865 -25.54 51.87 -28.16
C LEU A 865 -24.21 51.58 -28.85
N LEU A 866 -23.22 51.03 -28.14
CA LEU A 866 -21.92 50.65 -28.72
C LEU A 866 -22.09 49.65 -29.87
N ARG A 867 -22.88 48.59 -29.67
CA ARG A 867 -23.17 47.62 -30.74
C ARG A 867 -23.88 48.24 -31.93
N ALA A 868 -24.81 49.17 -31.69
CA ALA A 868 -25.49 49.90 -32.76
C ALA A 868 -24.54 50.80 -33.56
N ILE A 869 -23.53 51.40 -32.90
CA ILE A 869 -22.51 52.24 -33.55
C ILE A 869 -21.54 51.39 -34.39
N PHE A 870 -21.06 50.27 -33.85
CA PHE A 870 -20.05 49.43 -34.51
C PHE A 870 -20.63 48.37 -35.46
N GLY A 871 -21.94 48.14 -35.43
CA GLY A 871 -22.61 47.12 -36.26
C GLY A 871 -22.33 45.68 -35.82
N ASP A 872 -21.71 45.49 -34.66
CA ASP A 872 -21.39 44.17 -34.11
C ASP A 872 -22.67 43.45 -33.66
N LYS A 873 -22.92 42.28 -34.26
CA LYS A 873 -23.96 41.36 -33.79
C LYS A 873 -23.50 40.70 -32.49
N ALA A 874 -24.44 40.44 -31.58
CA ALA A 874 -24.16 39.61 -30.42
C ALA A 874 -23.72 38.22 -30.91
N GLY A 875 -22.54 37.75 -30.48
CA GLY A 875 -22.14 36.37 -30.75
C GLY A 875 -23.00 35.41 -29.93
N ASP A 876 -23.57 34.40 -30.59
CA ASP A 876 -24.37 33.33 -29.95
C ASP A 876 -23.49 32.32 -29.17
N VAL A 877 -22.18 32.50 -29.22
CA VAL A 877 -21.18 31.63 -28.62
C VAL A 877 -20.16 32.43 -27.80
N LYS A 878 -19.63 31.80 -26.74
CA LYS A 878 -18.61 32.36 -25.85
C LYS A 878 -17.30 31.58 -25.99
N ASP A 879 -16.17 32.30 -25.96
CA ASP A 879 -14.84 31.71 -25.81
C ASP A 879 -14.71 30.98 -24.46
N ALA A 880 -14.55 29.67 -24.52
CA ALA A 880 -14.28 28.77 -23.41
C ALA A 880 -12.96 28.01 -23.61
N SER A 881 -12.06 28.58 -24.41
CA SER A 881 -10.80 27.97 -24.81
C SER A 881 -9.82 27.87 -23.64
N LEU A 882 -8.98 26.84 -23.69
CA LEU A 882 -7.91 26.62 -22.73
C LEU A 882 -6.67 27.43 -23.14
N LYS A 883 -6.30 28.41 -22.32
CA LYS A 883 -5.13 29.27 -22.53
C LYS A 883 -3.95 28.83 -21.68
N ALA A 884 -2.75 29.07 -22.18
CA ALA A 884 -1.49 28.83 -21.50
C ALA A 884 -1.40 29.67 -20.20
N PRO A 885 -1.16 29.08 -19.02
CA PRO A 885 -1.09 29.83 -17.78
C PRO A 885 0.12 30.78 -17.75
N PRO A 886 0.12 31.82 -16.88
CA PRO A 886 1.16 32.86 -16.82
C PRO A 886 2.62 32.39 -16.73
N SER A 887 2.86 31.19 -16.19
CA SER A 887 4.20 30.60 -16.03
C SER A 887 4.55 29.53 -17.07
N LEU A 888 3.67 29.25 -18.03
CA LEU A 888 3.90 28.24 -19.06
C LEU A 888 4.83 28.79 -20.14
N ASN A 889 6.01 28.20 -20.24
CA ASN A 889 6.91 28.33 -21.38
C ASN A 889 7.44 26.94 -21.72
N GLY A 890 7.21 26.47 -22.94
CA GLY A 890 7.57 25.12 -23.36
C GLY A 890 7.20 24.81 -24.80
N VAL A 891 7.46 23.57 -25.22
CA VAL A 891 7.20 23.10 -26.59
C VAL A 891 6.13 22.03 -26.56
N VAL A 892 5.15 22.13 -27.47
CA VAL A 892 4.14 21.08 -27.66
C VAL A 892 4.81 19.83 -28.23
N ILE A 893 4.78 18.73 -27.47
CA ILE A 893 5.42 17.47 -27.89
C ILE A 893 4.45 16.49 -28.53
N ASP A 894 3.18 16.52 -28.09
CA ASP A 894 2.17 15.59 -28.55
C ASP A 894 0.77 16.16 -28.31
N LYS A 895 -0.21 15.70 -29.09
CA LYS A 895 -1.62 16.05 -28.92
C LYS A 895 -2.50 14.87 -29.28
N LYS A 896 -3.55 14.66 -28.49
CA LYS A 896 -4.47 13.53 -28.66
C LYS A 896 -5.92 14.00 -28.62
N LEU A 897 -6.72 13.53 -29.56
CA LEU A 897 -8.15 13.78 -29.61
C LEU A 897 -8.89 12.44 -29.51
N PHE A 898 -9.59 12.24 -28.40
CA PHE A 898 -10.46 11.09 -28.20
C PHE A 898 -11.89 11.50 -28.50
N SER A 899 -12.62 10.65 -29.22
CA SER A 899 -14.00 10.97 -29.59
C SER A 899 -14.88 9.74 -29.53
N ARG A 900 -16.06 9.90 -28.93
CA ARG A 900 -17.04 8.82 -28.89
C ARG A 900 -17.60 8.59 -30.30
N SER A 901 -17.68 7.33 -30.73
CA SER A 901 -18.23 7.01 -32.05
C SER A 901 -19.75 7.29 -32.09
N ILE A 902 -20.17 8.22 -32.95
CA ILE A 902 -21.58 8.42 -33.28
C ILE A 902 -21.90 7.45 -34.43
N LYS A 903 -22.78 6.48 -34.17
CA LYS A 903 -23.05 5.36 -35.09
C LYS A 903 -24.12 5.71 -36.13
N ASP A 904 -23.69 6.28 -37.24
CA ASP A 904 -24.50 6.41 -38.45
C ASP A 904 -24.64 5.09 -39.22
N LYS A 905 -25.68 4.99 -40.06
CA LYS A 905 -25.98 3.78 -40.84
C LYS A 905 -24.82 3.36 -41.76
N ARG A 906 -24.07 4.33 -42.30
CA ARG A 906 -22.87 4.11 -43.13
C ARG A 906 -21.73 3.50 -42.31
N LYS A 907 -21.42 4.10 -41.16
CA LYS A 907 -20.34 3.68 -40.26
C LYS A 907 -20.56 2.25 -39.73
N ARG A 908 -21.81 1.89 -39.41
CA ARG A 908 -22.16 0.51 -39.02
C ARG A 908 -21.87 -0.54 -40.11
N SER A 909 -21.96 -0.16 -41.39
CA SER A 909 -21.64 -1.06 -42.51
C SER A 909 -20.13 -1.26 -42.61
N GLU A 910 -19.35 -0.18 -42.48
CA GLU A 910 -17.89 -0.19 -42.48
C GLU A 910 -17.34 -1.01 -41.29
N ASP A 911 -17.90 -0.83 -40.08
CA ASP A 911 -17.53 -1.60 -38.88
C ASP A 911 -17.76 -3.11 -39.08
N LYS A 912 -18.87 -3.49 -39.71
CA LYS A 912 -19.22 -4.90 -39.95
C LYS A 912 -18.24 -5.57 -40.91
N GLU A 913 -17.82 -4.86 -41.96
CA GLU A 913 -16.81 -5.33 -42.91
C GLU A 913 -15.43 -5.47 -42.26
N ALA A 914 -15.03 -4.50 -41.43
CA ALA A 914 -13.79 -4.55 -40.67
C ALA A 914 -13.75 -5.71 -39.67
N ILE A 915 -14.85 -5.98 -38.97
CA ILE A 915 -14.98 -7.12 -38.04
C ILE A 915 -14.85 -8.46 -38.78
N ALA A 916 -15.51 -8.62 -39.93
CA ALA A 916 -15.43 -9.84 -40.72
C ALA A 916 -14.00 -10.10 -41.22
N LYS A 917 -13.26 -9.05 -41.60
CA LYS A 917 -11.86 -9.16 -41.98
C LYS A 917 -10.97 -9.62 -40.80
N LEU A 918 -11.20 -9.10 -39.60
CA LEU A 918 -10.47 -9.52 -38.39
C LEU A 918 -10.75 -10.98 -38.02
N GLU A 919 -11.97 -11.46 -38.18
CA GLU A 919 -12.32 -12.87 -37.96
C GLU A 919 -11.54 -13.79 -38.91
N LEU A 920 -11.48 -13.45 -40.20
CA LEU A 920 -10.71 -14.19 -41.19
C LEU A 920 -9.19 -14.21 -40.87
N GLU A 921 -8.64 -13.07 -40.44
CA GLU A 921 -7.24 -12.97 -40.02
C GLU A 921 -6.95 -13.82 -38.77
N TYR A 922 -7.90 -13.88 -37.83
CA TYR A 922 -7.79 -14.74 -36.65
C TYR A 922 -7.87 -16.22 -37.02
N GLU A 923 -8.81 -16.65 -37.86
CA GLU A 923 -8.91 -18.05 -38.32
C GLU A 923 -7.60 -18.51 -38.95
N THR A 924 -7.01 -17.67 -39.82
CA THR A 924 -5.71 -17.95 -40.45
C THR A 924 -4.59 -18.13 -39.42
N LYS A 925 -4.51 -17.24 -38.41
CA LYS A 925 -3.50 -17.33 -37.34
C LYS A 925 -3.74 -18.50 -36.40
N PHE A 926 -5.00 -18.85 -36.14
CA PHE A 926 -5.39 -19.97 -35.31
C PHE A 926 -5.00 -21.30 -35.96
N GLU A 927 -5.30 -21.48 -37.26
CA GLU A 927 -4.87 -22.67 -38.01
C GLU A 927 -3.35 -22.79 -38.03
N GLN A 928 -2.62 -21.70 -38.29
CA GLN A 928 -1.15 -21.70 -38.23
C GLN A 928 -0.61 -22.12 -36.85
N LEU A 929 -1.19 -21.60 -35.76
CA LEU A 929 -0.77 -21.97 -34.41
C LEU A 929 -1.07 -23.45 -34.13
N LYS A 930 -2.23 -23.96 -34.57
CA LYS A 930 -2.62 -25.36 -34.45
C LYS A 930 -1.67 -26.27 -35.22
N ASP A 931 -1.30 -25.92 -36.45
CA ASP A 931 -0.36 -26.68 -37.27
C ASP A 931 1.02 -26.80 -36.59
N VAL A 932 1.54 -25.68 -36.07
CA VAL A 932 2.82 -25.66 -35.33
C VAL A 932 2.74 -26.52 -34.06
N LEU A 933 1.62 -26.47 -33.33
CA LEU A 933 1.40 -27.34 -32.17
C LEU A 933 1.44 -28.81 -32.58
N VAL A 934 0.69 -29.20 -33.62
CA VAL A 934 0.62 -30.59 -34.06
C VAL A 934 1.98 -31.10 -34.52
N GLU A 935 2.76 -30.28 -35.22
CA GLU A 935 4.12 -30.64 -35.64
C GLU A 935 5.04 -30.90 -34.43
N LYS A 936 5.06 -30.00 -33.46
CA LYS A 936 5.87 -30.13 -32.22
C LYS A 936 5.41 -31.29 -31.35
N LEU A 937 4.11 -31.42 -31.17
CA LEU A 937 3.50 -32.51 -30.42
C LEU A 937 3.84 -33.86 -31.06
N PHE A 938 3.73 -33.95 -32.40
CA PHE A 938 4.11 -35.15 -33.14
C PHE A 938 5.59 -35.48 -32.94
N GLN A 939 6.51 -34.51 -32.96
CA GLN A 939 7.93 -34.75 -32.68
C GLN A 939 8.16 -35.35 -31.28
N LEU A 940 7.41 -34.91 -30.26
CA LEU A 940 7.52 -35.43 -28.89
C LEU A 940 6.92 -36.84 -28.71
N VAL A 941 5.81 -37.13 -29.38
CA VAL A 941 5.06 -38.40 -29.20
C VAL A 941 5.32 -39.44 -30.30
N ASN A 942 6.18 -39.13 -31.28
CA ASN A 942 6.46 -40.01 -32.40
C ASN A 942 6.95 -41.39 -31.93
N GLY A 943 6.32 -42.46 -32.44
CA GLY A 943 6.65 -43.84 -32.09
C GLY A 943 6.13 -44.34 -30.73
N LYS A 944 5.50 -43.47 -29.92
CA LYS A 944 4.92 -43.82 -28.61
C LYS A 944 3.44 -44.22 -28.71
N THR A 945 2.95 -44.96 -27.72
CA THR A 945 1.55 -45.42 -27.61
C THR A 945 0.79 -44.61 -26.58
N SER A 946 -0.43 -44.17 -26.93
CA SER A 946 -1.31 -43.40 -26.05
C SER A 946 -1.79 -44.24 -24.86
N GLN A 947 -1.84 -43.66 -23.65
CA GLN A 947 -2.40 -44.29 -22.46
C GLN A 947 -3.87 -43.93 -22.18
N GLY A 948 -4.52 -43.23 -23.12
CA GLY A 948 -5.88 -42.71 -22.95
C GLY A 948 -5.84 -41.26 -22.47
N VAL A 949 -6.09 -40.30 -23.38
CA VAL A 949 -6.19 -38.87 -23.05
C VAL A 949 -7.67 -38.48 -23.03
N MET A 950 -8.08 -37.83 -21.95
CA MET A 950 -9.46 -37.44 -21.67
C MET A 950 -9.64 -35.93 -21.73
N ASN A 951 -10.86 -35.50 -22.07
CA ASN A 951 -11.27 -34.11 -21.93
C ASN A 951 -11.79 -33.78 -20.51
N ASP A 952 -12.09 -32.50 -20.26
CA ASP A 952 -12.64 -31.99 -18.99
C ASP A 952 -13.98 -32.65 -18.57
N LEU A 953 -14.67 -33.33 -19.49
CA LEU A 953 -15.95 -34.02 -19.28
C LEU A 953 -15.77 -35.52 -19.02
N GLY A 954 -14.52 -36.02 -18.98
CA GLY A 954 -14.20 -37.43 -18.78
C GLY A 954 -14.35 -38.30 -20.03
N GLU A 955 -14.54 -37.69 -21.21
CA GLU A 955 -14.63 -38.41 -22.49
C GLU A 955 -13.23 -38.69 -23.05
N GLU A 956 -13.01 -39.90 -23.57
CA GLU A 956 -11.71 -40.33 -24.11
C GLU A 956 -11.52 -39.80 -25.55
N VAL A 957 -10.70 -38.75 -25.70
CA VAL A 957 -10.42 -38.10 -27.00
C VAL A 957 -9.38 -38.89 -27.80
N LEU A 958 -8.37 -39.46 -27.11
CA LEU A 958 -7.33 -40.27 -27.74
C LEU A 958 -7.33 -41.67 -27.12
N PRO A 959 -7.77 -42.71 -27.86
CA PRO A 959 -7.96 -44.05 -27.31
C PRO A 959 -6.65 -44.73 -26.89
N LYS A 960 -6.69 -45.39 -25.74
CA LYS A 960 -5.59 -46.18 -25.18
C LYS A 960 -5.09 -47.29 -26.12
N GLY A 961 -3.77 -47.45 -26.22
CA GLY A 961 -3.11 -48.54 -26.93
C GLY A 961 -2.82 -48.31 -28.43
N LYS A 962 -3.27 -47.19 -29.02
CA LYS A 962 -2.90 -46.81 -30.40
C LYS A 962 -1.61 -45.99 -30.43
N LYS A 963 -0.82 -46.14 -31.51
CA LYS A 963 0.33 -45.27 -31.78
C LYS A 963 -0.14 -43.91 -32.31
N TYR A 964 0.51 -42.84 -31.87
CA TYR A 964 0.22 -41.50 -32.37
C TYR A 964 0.55 -41.38 -33.87
N THR A 965 -0.40 -40.84 -34.65
CA THR A 965 -0.22 -40.54 -36.08
C THR A 965 -0.65 -39.09 -36.34
N LEU A 966 -0.05 -38.43 -37.33
CA LEU A 966 -0.41 -37.06 -37.74
C LEU A 966 -1.93 -36.91 -38.00
N LYS A 967 -2.56 -37.92 -38.61
CA LYS A 967 -4.01 -37.93 -38.86
C LYS A 967 -4.85 -37.98 -37.58
N MET A 968 -4.36 -38.65 -36.54
CA MET A 968 -5.04 -38.76 -35.24
C MET A 968 -4.90 -37.46 -34.43
N LEU A 969 -3.77 -36.77 -34.52
CA LEU A 969 -3.57 -35.47 -33.87
C LEU A 969 -4.36 -34.35 -34.57
N ASN A 970 -4.39 -34.32 -35.91
CA ASN A 970 -5.17 -33.33 -36.67
C ASN A 970 -6.69 -33.48 -36.50
N ALA A 971 -7.17 -34.68 -36.11
CA ALA A 971 -8.58 -34.95 -35.87
C ALA A 971 -9.07 -34.41 -34.51
N VAL A 972 -8.19 -33.90 -33.65
CA VAL A 972 -8.57 -33.24 -32.40
C VAL A 972 -9.02 -31.82 -32.72
N ASP A 973 -10.28 -31.52 -32.38
CA ASP A 973 -10.86 -30.19 -32.64
C ASP A 973 -10.33 -29.15 -31.66
N ASP A 974 -10.26 -29.48 -30.37
CA ASP A 974 -9.79 -28.57 -29.32
C ASP A 974 -8.79 -29.22 -28.36
N PHE A 975 -7.56 -28.70 -28.36
CA PHE A 975 -6.50 -29.11 -27.44
C PHE A 975 -6.54 -28.38 -26.08
N ALA A 976 -7.35 -27.32 -25.94
CA ALA A 976 -7.43 -26.52 -24.72
C ALA A 976 -8.15 -27.24 -23.57
N HIS A 977 -9.09 -28.13 -23.89
CA HIS A 977 -9.91 -28.89 -22.93
C HIS A 977 -9.39 -30.31 -22.66
N LEU A 978 -8.11 -30.56 -22.92
CA LEU A 978 -7.44 -31.80 -22.53
C LEU A 978 -6.80 -31.59 -21.15
N VAL A 979 -7.31 -32.30 -20.15
CA VAL A 979 -6.89 -32.20 -18.74
C VAL A 979 -6.55 -33.57 -18.13
N GLY A 980 -7.17 -34.65 -18.60
CA GLY A 980 -6.98 -35.99 -18.04
C GLY A 980 -6.10 -36.92 -18.88
N GLY A 981 -5.31 -37.78 -18.22
CA GLY A 981 -4.61 -38.92 -18.82
C GLY A 981 -3.11 -38.73 -19.08
N SER A 982 -2.35 -39.82 -19.06
CA SER A 982 -0.93 -39.81 -19.44
C SER A 982 -0.80 -39.94 -20.96
N TRP A 983 0.02 -39.08 -21.56
CA TRP A 983 0.23 -39.14 -23.02
C TRP A 983 1.07 -40.37 -23.41
N THR A 984 2.08 -40.68 -22.60
CA THR A 984 3.04 -41.76 -22.85
C THR A 984 3.39 -42.49 -21.55
N THR A 985 4.16 -43.57 -21.65
CA THR A 985 4.70 -44.30 -20.48
C THR A 985 5.88 -43.57 -19.81
N ASP A 986 6.41 -42.51 -20.41
CA ASP A 986 7.61 -41.80 -19.96
C ASP A 986 7.25 -40.47 -19.28
N SER A 987 7.68 -40.29 -18.03
CA SER A 987 7.39 -39.10 -17.22
C SER A 987 7.96 -37.83 -17.84
N LYS A 988 9.22 -37.84 -18.29
CA LYS A 988 9.88 -36.63 -18.85
C LYS A 988 9.15 -36.12 -20.09
N THR A 989 8.69 -37.03 -20.94
CA THR A 989 7.93 -36.66 -22.15
C THR A 989 6.54 -36.16 -21.81
N ASN A 990 5.88 -36.73 -20.80
CA ASN A 990 4.58 -36.24 -20.34
C ASN A 990 4.68 -34.82 -19.78
N ASP A 991 5.75 -34.50 -19.04
CA ASP A 991 6.01 -33.15 -18.55
C ASP A 991 6.20 -32.16 -19.71
N LEU A 992 7.04 -32.50 -20.70
CA LEU A 992 7.26 -31.67 -21.90
C LEU A 992 5.98 -31.48 -22.73
N VAL A 993 5.13 -32.51 -22.85
CA VAL A 993 3.84 -32.41 -23.55
C VAL A 993 2.87 -31.53 -22.76
N ALA A 994 2.84 -31.66 -21.44
CA ALA A 994 2.02 -30.81 -20.59
C ALA A 994 2.45 -29.34 -20.70
N ASP A 995 3.76 -29.06 -20.72
CA ASP A 995 4.30 -27.71 -20.88
C ASP A 995 4.04 -27.14 -22.28
N LEU A 996 4.14 -27.97 -23.33
CA LEU A 996 3.80 -27.58 -24.70
C LEU A 996 2.31 -27.21 -24.82
N LEU A 997 1.42 -28.03 -24.27
CA LEU A 997 -0.02 -27.77 -24.26
C LEU A 997 -0.35 -26.53 -23.42
N HIS A 998 0.32 -26.33 -22.29
CA HIS A 998 0.16 -25.12 -21.48
C HIS A 998 0.58 -23.86 -22.23
N ASN A 999 1.75 -23.85 -22.87
CA ASN A 999 2.22 -22.73 -23.69
C ASN A 999 1.31 -22.46 -24.89
N TYR A 1000 0.75 -23.50 -25.50
CA TYR A 1000 -0.27 -23.35 -26.54
C TYR A 1000 -1.55 -22.71 -26.00
N LYS A 1001 -2.06 -23.14 -24.84
CA LYS A 1001 -3.24 -22.54 -24.19
C LYS A 1001 -3.01 -21.05 -23.93
N ILE A 1002 -1.83 -20.65 -23.45
CA ILE A 1002 -1.46 -19.23 -23.27
C ILE A 1002 -1.55 -18.47 -24.59
N LYS A 1003 -0.89 -18.97 -25.66
CA LYS A 1003 -0.90 -18.30 -26.97
C LYS A 1003 -2.28 -18.25 -27.62
N LEU A 1004 -3.08 -19.29 -27.44
CA LEU A 1004 -4.46 -19.33 -27.94
C LEU A 1004 -5.32 -18.27 -27.23
N ASN A 1005 -5.21 -18.17 -25.91
CA ASN A 1005 -5.90 -17.15 -25.12
C ASN A 1005 -5.47 -15.74 -25.51
N ASP A 1006 -4.17 -15.51 -25.79
CA ASP A 1006 -3.66 -14.23 -26.29
C ASP A 1006 -4.27 -13.86 -27.65
N LEU A 1007 -4.31 -14.80 -28.60
CA LEU A 1007 -4.91 -14.58 -29.93
C LEU A 1007 -6.40 -14.27 -29.83
N GLN A 1008 -7.15 -15.06 -29.05
CA GLN A 1008 -8.58 -14.81 -28.81
C GLN A 1008 -8.82 -13.48 -28.12
N GLY A 1009 -7.95 -13.13 -27.17
CA GLY A 1009 -7.95 -11.85 -26.48
C GLY A 1009 -7.78 -10.68 -27.43
N ASN A 1010 -6.77 -10.74 -28.30
CA ASN A 1010 -6.51 -9.71 -29.31
C ASN A 1010 -7.70 -9.55 -30.27
N LEU A 1011 -8.28 -10.64 -30.77
CA LEU A 1011 -9.47 -10.57 -31.61
C LEU A 1011 -10.64 -9.88 -30.89
N ARG A 1012 -10.93 -10.27 -29.65
CA ARG A 1012 -12.00 -9.65 -28.84
C ARG A 1012 -11.73 -8.16 -28.62
N ARG A 1013 -10.48 -7.77 -28.36
CA ARG A 1013 -10.05 -6.38 -28.19
C ARG A 1013 -10.25 -5.56 -29.45
N ASP A 1014 -9.80 -6.06 -30.60
CA ASP A 1014 -9.87 -5.33 -31.87
C ASP A 1014 -11.32 -5.17 -32.32
N LYS A 1015 -12.13 -6.23 -32.19
CA LYS A 1015 -13.59 -6.18 -32.42
C LYS A 1015 -14.29 -5.15 -31.53
N PHE A 1016 -13.92 -5.09 -30.25
CA PHE A 1016 -14.51 -4.16 -29.31
C PHE A 1016 -14.15 -2.70 -29.66
N THR A 1017 -12.88 -2.44 -29.98
CA THR A 1017 -12.38 -1.12 -30.37
C THR A 1017 -13.12 -0.58 -31.59
N ILE A 1018 -13.32 -1.41 -32.62
CA ILE A 1018 -14.08 -1.03 -33.81
C ILE A 1018 -15.56 -0.79 -33.47
N SER A 1019 -16.17 -1.69 -32.70
CA SER A 1019 -17.60 -1.60 -32.40
C SER A 1019 -17.97 -0.42 -31.50
N VAL A 1020 -17.17 -0.07 -30.50
CA VAL A 1020 -17.53 0.95 -29.49
C VAL A 1020 -16.86 2.30 -29.78
N GLY A 1021 -15.70 2.31 -30.44
CA GLY A 1021 -14.84 3.49 -30.52
C GLY A 1021 -14.14 3.79 -29.19
N ASP A 1022 -13.73 5.04 -28.97
CA ASP A 1022 -13.10 5.44 -27.70
C ASP A 1022 -14.13 5.49 -26.56
N GLU A 1023 -13.82 4.81 -25.46
CA GLU A 1023 -14.58 4.87 -24.23
C GLU A 1023 -14.24 6.15 -23.46
N LEU A 1024 -15.25 7.02 -23.27
CA LEU A 1024 -15.15 8.28 -22.54
C LEU A 1024 -16.15 8.29 -21.37
N PRO A 1025 -15.89 9.05 -20.30
CA PRO A 1025 -16.85 9.22 -19.20
C PRO A 1025 -18.20 9.75 -19.67
N ALA A 1026 -19.27 9.40 -18.93
CA ALA A 1026 -20.63 9.77 -19.29
C ALA A 1026 -20.81 11.31 -19.38
N GLY A 1027 -21.39 11.78 -20.49
CA GLY A 1027 -21.61 13.21 -20.75
C GLY A 1027 -20.47 13.91 -21.48
N ILE A 1028 -19.32 13.25 -21.70
CA ILE A 1028 -18.21 13.76 -22.50
C ILE A 1028 -18.31 13.18 -23.92
N MET A 1029 -18.34 14.07 -24.91
CA MET A 1029 -18.42 13.70 -26.33
C MET A 1029 -17.04 13.57 -26.96
N LYS A 1030 -16.16 14.54 -26.67
CA LYS A 1030 -14.76 14.57 -27.11
C LYS A 1030 -13.86 15.00 -25.96
N LEU A 1031 -12.64 14.47 -25.94
CA LEU A 1031 -11.60 14.84 -25.00
C LEU A 1031 -10.33 15.18 -25.78
N ALA A 1032 -9.93 16.45 -25.72
CA ALA A 1032 -8.70 16.93 -26.32
C ALA A 1032 -7.61 17.05 -25.25
N LYS A 1033 -6.43 16.49 -25.51
CA LYS A 1033 -5.24 16.56 -24.65
C LYS A 1033 -4.06 17.12 -25.41
N VAL A 1034 -3.32 18.02 -24.77
CA VAL A 1034 -2.08 18.60 -25.28
C VAL A 1034 -0.97 18.39 -24.25
N TYR A 1035 0.15 17.84 -24.69
CA TYR A 1035 1.32 17.61 -23.86
C TYR A 1035 2.40 18.63 -24.18
N ILE A 1036 2.88 19.33 -23.16
CA ILE A 1036 3.87 20.40 -23.30
C ILE A 1036 5.10 20.07 -22.46
N ALA A 1037 6.26 20.00 -23.12
CA ALA A 1037 7.53 19.79 -22.44
C ALA A 1037 8.15 21.14 -22.05
N LYS A 1038 8.52 21.24 -20.77
CA LYS A 1038 9.22 22.38 -20.16
C LYS A 1038 10.64 21.97 -19.81
N LYS A 1039 11.61 22.77 -20.27
CA LYS A 1039 13.01 22.65 -19.84
C LYS A 1039 13.23 23.56 -18.63
N ARG A 1040 13.45 22.98 -17.45
CA ARG A 1040 13.64 23.73 -16.21
C ARG A 1040 15.09 23.73 -15.77
N LYS A 1041 15.79 24.84 -16.05
CA LYS A 1041 17.15 25.10 -15.59
C LYS A 1041 17.18 25.42 -14.09
N LEU A 1042 18.36 25.36 -13.49
CA LEU A 1042 18.56 25.76 -12.10
C LEU A 1042 18.47 27.29 -11.97
N LYS A 1043 17.71 27.77 -10.98
CA LYS A 1043 17.52 29.20 -10.70
C LYS A 1043 17.77 29.53 -9.23
N VAL A 1044 17.96 30.82 -8.95
CA VAL A 1044 17.97 31.33 -7.57
C VAL A 1044 16.59 31.06 -6.93
N GLY A 1045 16.60 30.50 -5.73
CA GLY A 1045 15.42 30.05 -5.01
C GLY A 1045 15.11 28.56 -5.16
N ASP A 1046 15.74 27.85 -6.09
CA ASP A 1046 15.61 26.39 -6.19
C ASP A 1046 16.29 25.70 -5.01
N LYS A 1047 15.74 24.56 -4.60
CA LYS A 1047 16.27 23.77 -3.48
C LYS A 1047 17.16 22.63 -3.97
N MET A 1048 18.35 22.53 -3.40
CA MET A 1048 19.29 21.43 -3.60
C MET A 1048 19.59 20.72 -2.29
N ALA A 1049 20.07 19.49 -2.38
CA ALA A 1049 20.51 18.72 -1.23
C ALA A 1049 21.61 17.73 -1.59
N GLY A 1050 22.43 17.34 -0.61
CA GLY A 1050 23.24 16.13 -0.68
C GLY A 1050 22.53 14.93 -0.05
N ARG A 1051 23.22 13.79 0.00
CA ARG A 1051 22.67 12.54 0.58
C ARG A 1051 22.68 12.53 2.12
N HIS A 1052 23.48 13.41 2.73
CA HIS A 1052 23.75 13.48 4.17
C HIS A 1052 22.79 14.44 4.92
N GLY A 1053 21.59 14.67 4.38
CA GLY A 1053 20.60 15.59 4.98
C GLY A 1053 20.99 17.08 4.97
N ASN A 1054 22.04 17.44 4.23
CA ASN A 1054 22.46 18.81 3.96
C ASN A 1054 21.57 19.40 2.86
N LYS A 1055 20.61 20.24 3.25
CA LYS A 1055 19.72 20.96 2.33
C LYS A 1055 20.15 22.41 2.20
N GLY A 1056 19.92 23.00 1.04
CA GLY A 1056 20.14 24.41 0.84
C GLY A 1056 19.36 25.02 -0.31
N ILE A 1057 19.21 26.33 -0.28
CA ILE A 1057 18.55 27.11 -1.32
C ILE A 1057 19.63 27.82 -2.14
N VAL A 1058 19.55 27.75 -3.46
CA VAL A 1058 20.46 28.50 -4.32
C VAL A 1058 20.21 29.99 -4.12
N ALA A 1059 21.13 30.68 -3.47
CA ALA A 1059 20.99 32.11 -3.17
C ALA A 1059 21.61 32.98 -4.27
N ARG A 1060 22.71 32.52 -4.88
CA ARG A 1060 23.39 33.25 -5.94
C ARG A 1060 24.06 32.31 -6.94
N ILE A 1061 23.90 32.65 -8.22
CA ILE A 1061 24.70 32.09 -9.31
C ILE A 1061 25.81 33.11 -9.62
N VAL A 1062 27.06 32.68 -9.46
CA VAL A 1062 28.26 33.53 -9.56
C VAL A 1062 29.01 33.18 -10.84
N ARG A 1063 29.55 34.19 -11.54
CA ARG A 1063 30.32 33.96 -12.76
C ARG A 1063 31.52 33.08 -12.49
N GLN A 1064 31.92 32.26 -13.46
CA GLN A 1064 32.99 31.28 -13.27
C GLN A 1064 34.32 31.92 -12.84
N GLU A 1065 34.62 33.12 -13.36
CA GLU A 1065 35.83 33.88 -13.01
C GLU A 1065 35.82 34.46 -11.59
N ASP A 1066 34.64 34.68 -11.00
CA ASP A 1066 34.49 35.25 -9.66
C ASP A 1066 34.50 34.14 -8.57
N MET A 1067 34.49 32.86 -8.96
CA MET A 1067 34.48 31.73 -8.04
C MET A 1067 35.86 31.48 -7.45
N PRO A 1068 35.95 30.98 -6.19
CA PRO A 1068 37.20 30.47 -5.66
C PRO A 1068 37.80 29.38 -6.56
N PHE A 1069 39.12 29.41 -6.76
CA PHE A 1069 39.82 28.46 -7.63
C PHE A 1069 41.07 27.88 -6.98
N LEU A 1070 41.46 26.68 -7.44
CA LEU A 1070 42.63 25.93 -7.01
C LEU A 1070 43.93 26.49 -7.61
N GLU A 1071 45.10 26.07 -7.10
CA GLU A 1071 46.41 26.45 -7.64
C GLU A 1071 46.58 26.12 -9.13
N ASP A 1072 45.90 25.07 -9.62
CA ASP A 1072 45.90 24.66 -11.03
C ASP A 1072 44.97 25.53 -11.93
N GLY A 1073 44.32 26.55 -11.36
CA GLY A 1073 43.37 27.41 -12.06
C GLY A 1073 41.95 26.86 -12.15
N THR A 1074 41.67 25.66 -11.62
CA THR A 1074 40.34 25.06 -11.68
C THR A 1074 39.39 25.75 -10.68
N PRO A 1075 38.30 26.40 -11.13
CA PRO A 1075 37.31 26.97 -10.24
C PRO A 1075 36.45 25.87 -9.59
N VAL A 1076 35.94 26.14 -8.40
CA VAL A 1076 34.96 25.28 -7.73
C VAL A 1076 33.57 25.49 -8.33
N ASP A 1077 32.76 24.42 -8.38
CA ASP A 1077 31.41 24.47 -8.96
C ASP A 1077 30.38 24.96 -7.93
N ILE A 1078 30.60 24.66 -6.64
CA ILE A 1078 29.70 24.97 -5.53
C ILE A 1078 30.48 25.38 -4.27
N VAL A 1079 29.97 26.34 -3.51
CA VAL A 1079 30.53 26.74 -2.21
C VAL A 1079 29.50 26.52 -1.12
N LEU A 1080 29.85 25.72 -0.12
CA LEU A 1080 29.01 25.37 1.03
C LEU A 1080 29.55 25.99 2.33
N ASN A 1081 28.64 26.27 3.25
CA ASN A 1081 29.00 26.83 4.55
C ASN A 1081 29.58 25.73 5.47
N PRO A 1082 30.81 25.87 5.99
CA PRO A 1082 31.41 24.87 6.88
C PRO A 1082 30.69 24.80 8.23
N LEU A 1083 30.06 25.88 8.70
CA LEU A 1083 29.39 25.93 10.02
C LEU A 1083 28.18 24.99 10.10
N GLY A 1084 27.59 24.64 8.96
CA GLY A 1084 26.46 23.72 8.89
C GLY A 1084 26.82 22.27 9.23
N VAL A 1085 28.10 21.88 9.15
CA VAL A 1085 28.52 20.48 9.38
C VAL A 1085 28.61 20.14 10.87
N PRO A 1086 29.33 20.90 11.72
CA PRO A 1086 29.44 20.56 13.15
C PRO A 1086 28.10 20.65 13.89
N SER A 1087 27.28 21.65 13.58
CA SER A 1087 25.98 21.85 14.23
C SER A 1087 24.98 20.73 13.91
N ARG A 1088 25.18 20.00 12.81
CA ARG A 1088 24.27 18.95 12.34
C ARG A 1088 24.84 17.55 12.47
N MET A 1089 26.13 17.44 12.79
CA MET A 1089 26.83 16.18 12.99
C MET A 1089 26.66 15.23 11.80
N ASN A 1090 26.75 15.75 10.58
CA ASN A 1090 26.73 14.96 9.34
C ASN A 1090 28.10 14.98 8.66
N ILE A 1091 29.06 14.33 9.32
CA ILE A 1091 30.48 14.35 8.94
C ILE A 1091 30.71 13.48 7.69
N GLY A 1092 29.81 12.53 7.40
CA GLY A 1092 29.89 11.65 6.23
C GLY A 1092 30.09 12.42 4.92
N GLN A 1093 29.49 13.61 4.78
CA GLN A 1093 29.63 14.44 3.57
C GLN A 1093 31.08 14.89 3.31
N ILE A 1094 31.91 15.05 4.36
CA ILE A 1094 33.32 15.42 4.22
C ILE A 1094 34.11 14.23 3.70
N TYR A 1095 33.89 13.03 4.25
CA TYR A 1095 34.53 11.80 3.76
C TYR A 1095 34.15 11.50 2.30
N GLU A 1096 32.86 11.65 1.97
CA GLU A 1096 32.36 11.56 0.60
C GLU A 1096 33.11 12.54 -0.31
N THR A 1097 33.26 13.80 0.12
CA THR A 1097 33.92 14.86 -0.64
C THR A 1097 35.38 14.52 -0.97
N VAL A 1098 36.14 14.04 0.02
CA VAL A 1098 37.56 13.72 -0.15
C VAL A 1098 37.76 12.47 -1.01
N LEU A 1099 37.01 11.39 -0.73
CA LEU A 1099 37.08 10.15 -1.50
C LEU A 1099 36.58 10.34 -2.94
N GLY A 1100 35.55 11.17 -3.13
CA GLY A 1100 35.04 11.54 -4.45
C GLY A 1100 36.10 12.25 -5.29
N TRP A 1101 36.91 13.12 -4.67
CA TRP A 1101 38.01 13.79 -5.38
C TRP A 1101 39.09 12.79 -5.82
N ALA A 1102 39.46 11.84 -4.94
CA ALA A 1102 40.36 10.75 -5.29
C ALA A 1102 39.82 9.90 -6.44
N GLY A 1103 38.53 9.56 -6.41
CA GLY A 1103 37.88 8.79 -7.48
C GLY A 1103 37.87 9.52 -8.82
N GLN A 1104 37.60 10.83 -8.81
CA GLN A 1104 37.64 11.65 -10.02
C GLN A 1104 39.05 11.73 -10.63
N LYS A 1105 40.10 11.89 -9.82
CA LYS A 1105 41.49 11.94 -10.31
C LYS A 1105 42.00 10.58 -10.81
N LEU A 1106 41.56 9.49 -10.17
CA LEU A 1106 41.98 8.12 -10.50
C LEU A 1106 41.10 7.45 -11.58
N ASP A 1107 40.03 8.09 -12.04
CA ASP A 1107 39.01 7.53 -12.94
C ASP A 1107 38.41 6.21 -12.39
N LYS A 1108 38.08 6.22 -11.10
CA LYS A 1108 37.58 5.05 -10.36
C LYS A 1108 36.33 5.40 -9.56
N LYS A 1109 35.41 4.44 -9.49
CA LYS A 1109 34.22 4.49 -8.63
C LYS A 1109 34.38 3.55 -7.46
N PHE A 1110 33.85 3.97 -6.33
CA PHE A 1110 33.98 3.29 -5.05
C PHE A 1110 32.61 2.84 -4.53
N ALA A 1111 32.61 1.75 -3.77
CA ALA A 1111 31.48 1.30 -2.97
C ALA A 1111 31.90 1.26 -1.50
N THR A 1112 31.27 2.12 -0.70
CA THR A 1112 31.40 2.19 0.76
C THR A 1112 30.05 1.81 1.37
N PRO A 1113 29.79 0.51 1.61
CA PRO A 1113 28.57 0.06 2.28
C PRO A 1113 28.42 0.66 3.68
N ILE A 1114 27.18 0.78 4.15
CA ILE A 1114 26.90 1.34 5.47
C ILE A 1114 27.44 0.44 6.59
N PHE A 1115 28.01 1.04 7.63
CA PHE A 1115 28.64 0.34 8.78
C PHE A 1115 29.80 -0.61 8.42
N ASP A 1116 30.24 -0.63 7.16
CA ASP A 1116 31.33 -1.45 6.63
C ASP A 1116 32.00 -0.72 5.44
N GLY A 1117 32.21 0.59 5.63
CA GLY A 1117 32.72 1.52 4.62
C GLY A 1117 34.24 1.67 4.64
N ALA A 1118 34.74 2.60 3.82
CA ALA A 1118 36.17 2.90 3.76
C ALA A 1118 36.68 3.52 5.07
N THR A 1119 37.82 3.03 5.54
CA THR A 1119 38.51 3.61 6.69
C THR A 1119 39.28 4.88 6.30
N LEU A 1120 39.61 5.71 7.29
CA LEU A 1120 40.39 6.93 7.06
C LEU A 1120 41.77 6.63 6.42
N ASP A 1121 42.41 5.53 6.80
CA ASP A 1121 43.72 5.14 6.27
C ASP A 1121 43.64 4.74 4.79
N GLU A 1122 42.59 4.00 4.40
CA GLU A 1122 42.33 3.65 2.99
C GLU A 1122 42.01 4.88 2.13
N ILE A 1123 41.23 5.82 2.67
CA ILE A 1123 40.98 7.11 2.00
C ILE A 1123 42.30 7.86 1.80
N ASN A 1124 43.15 7.92 2.84
CA ASN A 1124 44.45 8.59 2.74
C ASN A 1124 45.39 7.92 1.73
N GLU A 1125 45.41 6.58 1.65
CA GLU A 1125 46.20 5.86 0.66
C GLU A 1125 45.75 6.18 -0.77
N LEU A 1126 44.45 6.33 -0.99
CA LEU A 1126 43.89 6.71 -2.29
C LEU A 1126 44.13 8.18 -2.61
N THR A 1127 44.05 9.08 -1.62
CA THR A 1127 44.42 10.49 -1.85
C THR A 1127 45.90 10.62 -2.18
N ASP A 1128 46.78 9.86 -1.50
CA ASP A 1128 48.22 9.86 -1.76
C ASP A 1128 48.51 9.32 -3.18
N LYS A 1129 47.84 8.23 -3.60
CA LYS A 1129 47.93 7.69 -4.98
C LYS A 1129 47.40 8.67 -6.04
N GLY A 1130 46.42 9.49 -5.69
CA GLY A 1130 45.82 10.48 -6.57
C GLY A 1130 46.54 11.83 -6.59
N GLU A 1131 47.65 11.98 -5.85
CA GLU A 1131 48.36 13.25 -5.64
C GLU A 1131 47.45 14.37 -5.09
N ILE A 1132 46.47 13.99 -4.26
CA ILE A 1132 45.53 14.92 -3.61
C ILE A 1132 46.01 15.18 -2.18
N PRO A 1133 45.93 16.43 -1.68
CA PRO A 1133 46.22 16.72 -0.29
C PRO A 1133 45.37 15.87 0.66
N ARG A 1134 46.00 15.29 1.69
CA ARG A 1134 45.28 14.57 2.75
C ARG A 1134 44.20 15.47 3.37
N PHE A 1135 43.06 14.87 3.73
CA PHE A 1135 41.85 15.57 4.19
C PHE A 1135 41.23 16.54 3.18
N GLY A 1136 41.72 16.60 1.93
CA GLY A 1136 41.27 17.56 0.92
C GLY A 1136 41.55 19.02 1.29
N HIS A 1137 42.46 19.28 2.23
CA HIS A 1137 42.80 20.63 2.65
C HIS A 1137 43.77 21.28 1.65
N THR A 1138 43.32 22.33 0.99
CA THR A 1138 44.12 23.05 0.00
C THR A 1138 43.88 24.55 0.10
N TYR A 1139 44.87 25.35 -0.32
CA TYR A 1139 44.66 26.78 -0.50
C TYR A 1139 43.81 27.03 -1.74
N LEU A 1140 42.96 28.06 -1.63
CA LEU A 1140 42.15 28.60 -2.71
C LEU A 1140 42.52 30.06 -2.94
N TYR A 1141 42.17 30.57 -4.11
CA TYR A 1141 42.36 31.96 -4.51
C TYR A 1141 41.00 32.61 -4.78
N ASP A 1142 40.83 33.87 -4.39
CA ASP A 1142 39.62 34.65 -4.66
C ASP A 1142 39.59 34.99 -6.17
N GLY A 1143 38.54 34.57 -6.88
CA GLY A 1143 38.38 34.88 -8.30
C GLY A 1143 38.27 36.38 -8.62
N GLY A 1144 37.79 37.19 -7.67
CA GLY A 1144 37.64 38.63 -7.86
C GLY A 1144 38.93 39.43 -7.65
N THR A 1145 39.80 39.03 -6.72
CA THR A 1145 41.06 39.75 -6.42
C THR A 1145 42.30 39.04 -6.95
N GLY A 1146 42.24 37.73 -7.18
CA GLY A 1146 43.38 36.86 -7.47
C GLY A 1146 44.25 36.55 -6.25
N GLU A 1147 43.90 37.06 -5.06
CA GLU A 1147 44.67 36.83 -3.84
C GLU A 1147 44.34 35.46 -3.22
N ARG A 1148 45.35 34.84 -2.62
CA ARG A 1148 45.20 33.57 -1.90
C ARG A 1148 44.47 33.80 -0.57
N PHE A 1149 43.53 32.93 -0.21
CA PHE A 1149 42.92 32.96 1.12
C PHE A 1149 43.93 32.65 2.23
N HIS A 1150 43.73 33.27 3.40
CA HIS A 1150 44.64 33.13 4.55
C HIS A 1150 44.70 31.70 5.11
N GLN A 1151 43.58 30.96 5.05
CA GLN A 1151 43.46 29.59 5.55
C GLN A 1151 43.11 28.64 4.41
N ALA A 1152 43.63 27.41 4.50
CA ALA A 1152 43.23 26.33 3.61
C ALA A 1152 41.76 25.96 3.86
N ALA A 1153 41.06 25.58 2.80
CA ALA A 1153 39.68 25.11 2.86
C ALA A 1153 39.63 23.62 2.49
N THR A 1154 38.60 22.92 2.96
CA THR A 1154 38.30 21.57 2.48
C THR A 1154 37.68 21.67 1.10
N VAL A 1155 38.34 21.04 0.13
CA VAL A 1155 37.87 20.93 -1.25
C VAL A 1155 37.75 19.46 -1.61
N GLY A 1156 36.81 19.14 -2.50
CA GLY A 1156 36.75 17.83 -3.13
C GLY A 1156 35.53 17.70 -4.03
N VAL A 1157 35.02 16.47 -4.20
CA VAL A 1157 33.89 16.20 -5.10
C VAL A 1157 32.75 15.55 -4.32
N ILE A 1158 31.62 16.24 -4.25
CA ILE A 1158 30.41 15.81 -3.52
C ILE A 1158 29.27 15.50 -4.49
N TYR A 1159 28.43 14.52 -4.16
CA TYR A 1159 27.26 14.19 -4.96
C TYR A 1159 26.03 15.02 -4.56
N MET A 1160 25.55 15.86 -5.47
CA MET A 1160 24.45 16.80 -5.23
C MET A 1160 23.21 16.47 -6.06
N LEU A 1161 22.05 16.77 -5.47
CA LEU A 1161 20.71 16.50 -5.97
C LEU A 1161 19.94 17.80 -6.17
N LYS A 1162 19.15 17.89 -7.24
CA LYS A 1162 18.11 18.91 -7.41
C LYS A 1162 16.79 18.35 -6.92
N LEU A 1163 16.13 19.03 -5.98
CA LEU A 1163 14.83 18.56 -5.46
C LEU A 1163 13.67 19.12 -6.30
N GLY A 1164 12.51 18.44 -6.27
CA GLY A 1164 11.26 18.88 -6.91
C GLY A 1164 10.65 20.17 -6.34
N HIS A 1165 11.37 20.86 -5.44
CA HIS A 1165 10.97 22.13 -4.83
C HIS A 1165 11.54 23.30 -5.61
N MET A 1166 10.93 23.58 -6.76
CA MET A 1166 11.37 24.67 -7.66
C MET A 1166 10.67 25.99 -7.32
N VAL A 1167 11.38 27.10 -7.52
CA VAL A 1167 10.87 28.45 -7.20
C VAL A 1167 9.66 28.82 -8.07
N ASP A 1168 9.67 28.45 -9.36
CA ASP A 1168 8.60 28.77 -10.31
C ASP A 1168 7.25 28.16 -9.91
N ASP A 1169 7.26 27.02 -9.20
CA ASP A 1169 6.04 26.39 -8.69
C ASP A 1169 5.53 27.05 -7.41
N LYS A 1170 6.43 27.60 -6.59
CA LYS A 1170 6.12 28.24 -5.31
C LYS A 1170 5.75 29.71 -5.43
N MET A 1171 6.26 30.40 -6.44
CA MET A 1171 5.94 31.80 -6.68
C MET A 1171 4.45 31.94 -7.00
N HIS A 1172 3.75 32.76 -6.20
CA HIS A 1172 2.34 33.09 -6.37
C HIS A 1172 2.09 34.52 -5.91
N ALA A 1173 1.38 35.27 -6.74
CA ALA A 1173 0.99 36.64 -6.45
C ALA A 1173 -0.44 36.86 -6.95
N ARG A 1174 -1.22 37.61 -6.18
CA ARG A 1174 -2.60 37.97 -6.49
C ARG A 1174 -2.81 39.44 -6.16
N SER A 1175 -3.36 40.18 -7.11
CA SER A 1175 -3.96 41.49 -6.88
C SER A 1175 -5.47 41.33 -6.66
N ILE A 1176 -6.19 40.97 -7.72
CA ILE A 1176 -7.61 40.62 -7.75
C ILE A 1176 -7.79 39.22 -8.31
N GLY A 1177 -8.91 38.57 -8.03
CA GLY A 1177 -9.14 37.21 -8.51
C GLY A 1177 -10.55 36.73 -8.19
N PRO A 1178 -10.84 35.44 -8.40
CA PRO A 1178 -12.14 34.89 -8.07
C PRO A 1178 -12.37 34.86 -6.55
N TYR A 1179 -13.65 34.88 -6.20
CA TYR A 1179 -14.16 34.89 -4.82
C TYR A 1179 -15.12 33.71 -4.62
N SER A 1180 -15.21 33.25 -3.38
CA SER A 1180 -16.17 32.25 -2.94
C SER A 1180 -17.59 32.76 -3.11
N LEU A 1181 -18.48 31.91 -3.63
CA LEU A 1181 -19.90 32.27 -3.79
C LEU A 1181 -20.59 32.50 -2.44
N ILE A 1182 -20.22 31.71 -1.42
CA ILE A 1182 -20.88 31.72 -0.11
C ILE A 1182 -20.27 32.81 0.79
N THR A 1183 -18.97 32.75 1.01
CA THR A 1183 -18.28 33.62 1.97
C THR A 1183 -17.82 34.95 1.37
N GLN A 1184 -17.89 35.12 0.06
CA GLN A 1184 -17.34 36.27 -0.68
C GLN A 1184 -15.83 36.52 -0.48
N GLN A 1185 -15.12 35.61 0.19
CA GLN A 1185 -13.68 35.70 0.40
C GLN A 1185 -12.90 35.28 -0.85
N PRO A 1186 -11.67 35.78 -1.03
CA PRO A 1186 -10.74 35.25 -2.02
C PRO A 1186 -10.70 33.72 -1.98
N LEU A 1187 -10.80 33.07 -3.15
CA LEU A 1187 -10.58 31.62 -3.22
C LEU A 1187 -9.18 31.24 -2.69
N GLY A 1188 -9.01 29.99 -2.26
CA GLY A 1188 -7.72 29.49 -1.77
C GLY A 1188 -6.86 28.86 -2.86
N GLY A 1189 -5.55 29.08 -2.79
CA GLY A 1189 -4.55 28.33 -3.56
C GLY A 1189 -4.26 28.85 -4.98
N LYS A 1190 -3.04 28.54 -5.46
CA LYS A 1190 -2.49 29.04 -6.74
C LYS A 1190 -3.32 28.64 -7.96
N ALA A 1191 -3.85 27.41 -7.99
CA ALA A 1191 -4.61 26.88 -9.13
C ALA A 1191 -5.90 27.66 -9.42
N GLN A 1192 -6.50 28.26 -8.39
CA GLN A 1192 -7.69 29.11 -8.51
C GLN A 1192 -7.35 30.61 -8.51
N PHE A 1193 -6.07 30.97 -8.64
CA PHE A 1193 -5.60 32.33 -8.47
C PHE A 1193 -6.03 32.94 -7.12
N GLY A 1194 -5.90 32.13 -6.07
CA GLY A 1194 -6.40 32.39 -4.72
C GLY A 1194 -5.58 33.39 -3.90
N GLY A 1195 -6.14 33.86 -2.78
CA GLY A 1195 -5.45 34.72 -1.81
C GLY A 1195 -4.58 33.94 -0.83
N GLN A 1196 -3.68 34.66 -0.14
CA GLN A 1196 -2.99 34.16 1.05
C GLN A 1196 -3.97 34.12 2.23
N ARG A 1197 -3.86 33.12 3.10
CA ARG A 1197 -4.65 33.07 4.34
C ARG A 1197 -3.99 33.98 5.37
N PHE A 1198 -4.73 34.94 5.89
CA PHE A 1198 -4.34 35.74 7.05
C PHE A 1198 -5.08 35.21 8.26
N GLY A 1199 -4.37 34.51 9.15
CA GLY A 1199 -4.94 33.78 10.28
C GLY A 1199 -4.92 34.59 11.57
N GLU A 1200 -5.34 33.92 12.64
CA GLU A 1200 -5.42 34.50 13.99
C GLU A 1200 -4.06 34.99 14.51
N MET A 1201 -2.99 34.22 14.28
CA MET A 1201 -1.65 34.61 14.75
C MET A 1201 -1.12 35.86 14.03
N GLU A 1202 -1.42 36.01 12.73
CA GLU A 1202 -1.04 37.21 11.98
C GLU A 1202 -1.88 38.44 12.40
N VAL A 1203 -3.15 38.23 12.78
CA VAL A 1203 -3.99 39.28 13.38
C VAL A 1203 -3.39 39.77 14.69
N TRP A 1204 -3.06 38.86 15.61
CA TRP A 1204 -2.41 39.22 16.88
C TRP A 1204 -1.12 40.00 16.69
N ALA A 1205 -0.33 39.67 15.66
CA ALA A 1205 0.88 40.40 15.34
C ALA A 1205 0.56 41.88 14.99
N LEU A 1206 -0.44 42.13 14.14
CA LEU A 1206 -0.85 43.50 13.81
C LEU A 1206 -1.49 44.26 14.99
N GLU A 1207 -2.26 43.56 15.82
CA GLU A 1207 -2.82 44.13 17.06
C GLU A 1207 -1.73 44.56 18.02
N ALA A 1208 -0.67 43.75 18.19
CA ALA A 1208 0.47 44.06 19.05
C ALA A 1208 1.23 45.31 18.58
N TYR A 1209 1.28 45.56 17.27
CA TYR A 1209 1.85 46.80 16.71
C TYR A 1209 0.90 48.00 16.76
N GLY A 1210 -0.37 47.81 17.13
CA GLY A 1210 -1.40 48.84 17.05
C GLY A 1210 -1.77 49.23 15.62
N ALA A 1211 -1.52 48.36 14.63
CA ALA A 1211 -1.74 48.61 13.21
C ALA A 1211 -3.22 48.44 12.80
N SER A 1212 -4.12 49.12 13.50
CA SER A 1212 -5.58 48.96 13.37
C SER A 1212 -6.10 49.23 11.96
N ALA A 1213 -5.57 50.23 11.26
CA ALA A 1213 -5.98 50.55 9.89
C ALA A 1213 -5.60 49.44 8.90
N THR A 1214 -4.42 48.84 9.05
CA THR A 1214 -3.96 47.73 8.20
C THR A 1214 -4.78 46.49 8.47
N LEU A 1215 -5.02 46.18 9.75
CA LEU A 1215 -5.87 45.06 10.15
C LEU A 1215 -7.30 45.22 9.61
N ARG A 1216 -7.88 46.41 9.77
CA ARG A 1216 -9.22 46.73 9.25
C ARG A 1216 -9.29 46.54 7.74
N GLU A 1217 -8.31 47.01 6.99
CA GLU A 1217 -8.25 46.82 5.53
C GLU A 1217 -8.19 45.34 5.13
N ILE A 1218 -7.32 44.56 5.79
CA ILE A 1218 -7.12 43.13 5.51
C ILE A 1218 -8.40 42.33 5.77
N LEU A 1219 -9.09 42.61 6.88
CA LEU A 1219 -10.31 41.90 7.27
C LEU A 1219 -11.56 42.32 6.50
N THR A 1220 -11.52 43.42 5.73
CA THR A 1220 -12.70 43.97 5.02
C THR A 1220 -12.45 44.06 3.52
N VAL A 1221 -11.94 45.19 3.02
CA VAL A 1221 -11.84 45.55 1.60
C VAL A 1221 -10.87 44.66 0.81
N LYS A 1222 -9.90 44.02 1.47
CA LYS A 1222 -9.03 43.00 0.86
C LYS A 1222 -9.62 41.58 0.90
N SER A 1223 -10.71 41.38 1.63
CA SER A 1223 -11.36 40.08 1.84
C SER A 1223 -12.78 40.08 1.27
N ASP A 1224 -13.80 40.25 2.10
CA ASP A 1224 -15.20 39.92 1.86
C ASP A 1224 -16.16 41.11 1.93
N ASP A 1225 -15.66 42.34 2.06
CA ASP A 1225 -16.47 43.54 1.80
C ASP A 1225 -16.65 43.73 0.28
N VAL A 1226 -17.78 43.25 -0.25
CA VAL A 1226 -18.08 43.22 -1.69
C VAL A 1226 -18.14 44.62 -2.30
N ILE A 1227 -18.73 45.58 -1.59
CA ILE A 1227 -18.90 46.95 -2.10
C ILE A 1227 -17.62 47.74 -1.86
N GLY A 1228 -17.05 47.63 -0.66
CA GLY A 1228 -15.83 48.33 -0.27
C GLY A 1228 -14.63 47.93 -1.13
N ARG A 1229 -14.48 46.66 -1.51
CA ARG A 1229 -13.38 46.23 -2.40
C ARG A 1229 -13.47 46.84 -3.81
N ALA A 1230 -14.68 46.94 -4.37
CA ALA A 1230 -14.88 47.50 -5.71
C ALA A 1230 -14.59 49.01 -5.72
N LYS A 1231 -15.12 49.74 -4.74
CA LYS A 1231 -14.84 51.17 -4.55
C LYS A 1231 -13.36 51.43 -4.28
N THR A 1232 -12.75 50.60 -3.42
CA THR A 1232 -11.31 50.65 -3.13
C THR A 1232 -10.48 50.51 -4.40
N TYR A 1233 -10.79 49.53 -5.25
CA TYR A 1233 -10.09 49.35 -6.52
C TYR A 1233 -10.25 50.57 -7.43
N GLU A 1234 -11.47 51.12 -7.56
CA GLU A 1234 -11.74 52.33 -8.33
C GLU A 1234 -10.95 53.54 -7.80
N SER A 1235 -10.94 53.77 -6.49
CA SER A 1235 -10.17 54.84 -5.85
C SER A 1235 -8.67 54.68 -6.09
N ILE A 1236 -8.12 53.47 -5.99
CA ILE A 1236 -6.70 53.20 -6.29
C ILE A 1236 -6.38 53.54 -7.76
N VAL A 1237 -7.23 53.16 -8.71
CA VAL A 1237 -7.04 53.45 -10.14
C VAL A 1237 -7.12 54.96 -10.42
N LYS A 1238 -8.02 55.67 -9.74
CA LYS A 1238 -8.17 57.14 -9.85
C LYS A 1238 -7.12 57.94 -9.06
N GLY A 1239 -6.39 57.29 -8.15
CA GLY A 1239 -5.47 57.97 -7.22
C GLY A 1239 -6.20 58.76 -6.12
N GLU A 1240 -7.42 58.36 -5.77
CA GLU A 1240 -8.25 58.96 -4.72
C GLU A 1240 -8.01 58.29 -3.36
N SER A 1241 -8.43 58.96 -2.28
CA SER A 1241 -8.37 58.38 -0.93
C SER A 1241 -9.25 57.14 -0.80
N MET A 1242 -8.79 56.18 -0.01
CA MET A 1242 -9.51 54.93 0.26
C MET A 1242 -10.86 55.21 0.94
N PRO A 1243 -11.94 54.56 0.50
CA PRO A 1243 -13.25 54.69 1.14
C PRO A 1243 -13.26 54.05 2.53
N GLU A 1244 -14.22 54.44 3.38
CA GLU A 1244 -14.45 53.73 4.64
C GLU A 1244 -14.95 52.31 4.39
N PRO A 1245 -14.38 51.29 5.05
CA PRO A 1245 -14.83 49.90 4.91
C PRO A 1245 -16.24 49.68 5.47
N GLY A 1246 -17.01 48.81 4.82
CA GLY A 1246 -18.30 48.34 5.28
C GLY A 1246 -18.22 47.11 6.19
N LEU A 1247 -19.36 46.45 6.37
CA LEU A 1247 -19.46 45.21 7.13
C LEU A 1247 -18.93 44.02 6.30
N PRO A 1248 -18.11 43.13 6.88
CA PRO A 1248 -17.71 41.87 6.25
C PRO A 1248 -18.90 40.98 5.91
N GLU A 1249 -18.89 40.37 4.73
CA GLU A 1249 -19.97 39.45 4.36
C GLU A 1249 -19.99 38.18 5.22
N SER A 1250 -18.84 37.74 5.74
CA SER A 1250 -18.79 36.61 6.68
C SER A 1250 -19.60 36.87 7.95
N PHE A 1251 -19.64 38.11 8.40
CA PHE A 1251 -20.44 38.52 9.56
C PHE A 1251 -21.94 38.52 9.23
N ASN A 1252 -22.30 38.98 8.03
CA ASN A 1252 -23.67 38.88 7.53
C ASN A 1252 -24.12 37.42 7.45
N VAL A 1253 -23.29 36.52 6.90
CA VAL A 1253 -23.59 35.08 6.82
C VAL A 1253 -23.83 34.51 8.22
N LEU A 1254 -22.96 34.81 9.19
CA LEU A 1254 -23.14 34.38 10.58
C LEU A 1254 -24.48 34.86 11.17
N MET A 1255 -24.85 36.13 10.95
CA MET A 1255 -26.14 36.66 11.42
C MET A 1255 -27.32 35.90 10.80
N HIS A 1256 -27.25 35.53 9.53
CA HIS A 1256 -28.30 34.77 8.85
C HIS A 1256 -28.34 33.31 9.34
N GLU A 1257 -27.20 32.67 9.58
CA GLU A 1257 -27.15 31.32 10.14
C GLU A 1257 -27.77 31.27 11.54
N LEU A 1258 -27.44 32.24 12.40
CA LEU A 1258 -28.03 32.35 13.74
C LEU A 1258 -29.54 32.62 13.68
N LYS A 1259 -30.01 33.48 12.76
CA LYS A 1259 -31.44 33.67 12.50
C LYS A 1259 -32.11 32.40 11.98
N GLY A 1260 -31.41 31.60 11.18
CA GLY A 1260 -31.87 30.30 10.71
C GLY A 1260 -32.08 29.28 11.83
N LEU A 1261 -31.39 29.44 12.97
CA LEU A 1261 -31.63 28.67 14.21
C LEU A 1261 -32.84 29.17 15.00
N GLY A 1262 -33.52 30.24 14.56
CA GLY A 1262 -34.65 30.86 15.26
C GLY A 1262 -34.25 31.91 16.30
N LEU A 1263 -33.00 32.40 16.29
CA LEU A 1263 -32.54 33.48 17.18
C LEU A 1263 -32.80 34.86 16.53
N ASP A 1264 -33.48 35.78 17.23
CA ASP A 1264 -33.64 37.16 16.75
C ASP A 1264 -32.40 38.00 17.12
N ILE A 1265 -31.53 38.23 16.14
CA ILE A 1265 -30.30 39.04 16.30
C ILE A 1265 -30.43 40.33 15.49
N ARG A 1266 -30.23 41.45 16.18
CA ARG A 1266 -30.29 42.80 15.62
C ARG A 1266 -29.01 43.55 15.98
N LEU A 1267 -28.53 44.38 15.06
CA LEU A 1267 -27.49 45.36 15.34
C LEU A 1267 -28.20 46.60 15.89
N GLU A 1268 -27.88 46.99 17.12
CA GLU A 1268 -28.27 48.30 17.66
C GLU A 1268 -27.24 49.33 17.20
N GLU A 1269 -27.72 50.44 16.65
CA GLU A 1269 -26.88 51.57 16.17
C GLU A 1269 -26.28 52.38 17.32
#